data_AF-A0A5N9CKB6-F1
#
_entry.id   AF-A0A5N9CKB6-F1
#
_cell.length_a   1.000
_cell.length_b   1.000
_cell.length_c   1.000
_cell.angle_alpha   90.00
_cell.angle_beta   90.00
_cell.angle_gamma   90.00
#
_symmetry.space_group_name_H-M   'P 1'
#
loop_
_entity.id
_entity.type
_entity.pdbx_description
1 polymer ?
#
loop_
_entity_poly.entity_id
_entity_poly.type
_entity_poly.pdbx_seq_one_letter_code
_entity_poly.pdbx_strand_id
1 'polypeptide(L)'
;MRVDCMYKVLMNSLGYLDCIKAPPFELTEPGLPSIQTFFNSDKSPLNPHWFPLGSAIIYLLLFFKILLSPFFTIGVYDLYLIGRPLSIIADIGSMVFIYLITKNIFGSKAALLSLVLFAFLPTSIQHSHYYRPEPFSVFFILASFWSMLKLYNQQSIKHYLFVGFSIGLALSFKISALSLGIPLSILFLLFLISSINSSSITLQLHQIKLFLITGLVIVSTYVIINPYSILDFQEFWEWNTREINIVNTAGIVPYTIQYLNTPNFIYEFLQTTKWNIGLLTGVSLWILFISAIIYNFRYPKINEILLLVWGFAYFITIATVEVKFSRYMYPLIPIMIIIGSGYLFKVQYYLSQKKNLFHPVFSILIVILTTSSVLYGLAYTNIYTNDHTAVQASKWINENIPKGTKIINDNHWDESIPDIYGYQIKQIPIFESDTQDKGFNIAIDLSSSEYLIFYSNRTYNAIFNNSYRYPISASYYDSLFNEKLGYSLVKSFTQYPEIAGIHFQHDTFSINDIPTPIGFPTDDKSGLNLNLGYGDNDIVNYDHPVVLIFENIQKYKPDRIYQTIYSGRTNYPSELNSMLNTEDRIINSNGGTWNNIFSENILAQKLPILSWFILLEILTILFLPISLIIFRGLPDKGFGINKLLSLFIIAYITWIFVYLNILTFTIFAIILIIVILSAISIRVFFRNKDYIITTTKNNIKIFVLQDLIFLSAFALFVLIRWFNPDLWHPYLGGEKPMDFAYLNAIIKSTTMPPYDPWFAGGYINYYYFGQFFIAVYIILSGILPEIAYNLAIPSLYAFTAILSFSVGYNIYSLYREKTNFNRSSVFAGLMSLFLITLSGNFGILFQIIDNPSYLMNPTRFDWWGPSRMMEPQFSITEFPFWTFLFADLHAHLIALPFTILTILVGLNVCTNLLKQERIFTKKFIASFLSFALILGSLSVINTWDYPTYLVISLFFIFIGIFTSLSSIQQTITKLILISSSLITISYLLYLPYHLDNTIYTSGFHLSNEQTNISDFLSIYGFFLFILLSYFLLKTLSFYTSLPIPRNLIIPISIILISAITVILSFTLYFGYFTVGIIVILIIILKLMIPDLYINSLGNRYYLFPLFFILLSLSICIFVDIFTIDNDINRMNTVFKFYNQAWILFSIGSAFLLTILLESINSKLIFNNRIVTFFWIFLLGFFVINASLFAIFGTTSRVNNRFTTEFKSLNGMEFMQYASYTDTKAPLWNPEMNGLNLNHDLEGIMWIRDNIQGSPVIAEATTEPHRYMWGNR
;
A
#
# COMPACT_ATOMS: atom_id res chain seq x y z
N MET A 1 -25.42 19.75 11.06
CA MET A 1 -26.19 18.75 11.86
C MET A 1 -25.44 18.34 13.14
N ARG A 2 -24.21 17.78 13.08
CA ARG A 2 -23.44 17.36 14.28
C ARG A 2 -23.33 18.43 15.37
N VAL A 3 -22.92 19.65 15.01
CA VAL A 3 -22.83 20.81 15.95
C VAL A 3 -24.15 21.08 16.66
N ASP A 4 -25.29 20.95 15.97
CA ASP A 4 -26.60 21.20 16.57
C ASP A 4 -26.97 20.13 17.58
N CYS A 5 -26.74 18.86 17.26
CA CYS A 5 -26.98 17.77 18.20
C CYS A 5 -26.05 17.86 19.42
N MET A 6 -24.75 18.09 19.22
CA MET A 6 -23.82 18.31 20.33
C MET A 6 -24.28 19.46 21.22
N TYR A 7 -24.70 20.60 20.64
CA TYR A 7 -25.24 21.72 21.40
C TYR A 7 -26.50 21.34 22.21
N LYS A 8 -27.47 20.66 21.57
CA LYS A 8 -28.72 20.26 22.24
C LYS A 8 -28.47 19.33 23.41
N VAL A 9 -27.60 18.34 23.23
CA VAL A 9 -27.24 17.37 24.27
C VAL A 9 -26.43 18.04 25.39
N LEU A 10 -25.45 18.88 25.05
CA LEU A 10 -24.62 19.60 26.02
C LEU A 10 -25.44 20.58 26.88
N MET A 11 -26.38 21.32 26.26
CA MET A 11 -27.22 22.30 26.95
C MET A 11 -28.51 21.72 27.53
N ASN A 12 -28.76 20.41 27.34
CA ASN A 12 -30.01 19.75 27.70
C ASN A 12 -31.25 20.51 27.19
N SER A 13 -31.20 20.97 25.94
CA SER A 13 -32.23 21.82 25.35
C SER A 13 -33.28 21.03 24.56
N LEU A 14 -34.40 21.67 24.22
CA LEU A 14 -35.56 21.01 23.61
C LEU A 14 -35.17 20.29 22.30
N GLY A 15 -35.53 19.00 22.19
CA GLY A 15 -35.16 18.14 21.06
C GLY A 15 -33.84 17.36 21.21
N TYR A 16 -33.15 17.42 22.36
CA TYR A 16 -31.94 16.62 22.58
C TYR A 16 -32.19 15.09 22.56
N LEU A 17 -33.38 14.64 22.97
CA LEU A 17 -33.77 13.22 22.96
C LEU A 17 -33.77 12.64 21.54
N ASP A 18 -34.08 13.44 20.52
CA ASP A 18 -34.05 13.00 19.12
C ASP A 18 -32.61 12.79 18.64
N CYS A 19 -31.66 13.57 19.18
CA CYS A 19 -30.24 13.40 18.90
C CYS A 19 -29.69 12.14 19.59
N ILE A 20 -30.03 11.88 20.86
CA ILE A 20 -29.56 10.69 21.58
C ILE A 20 -30.17 9.40 20.99
N LYS A 21 -31.39 9.44 20.46
CA LYS A 21 -31.99 8.26 19.81
C LYS A 21 -31.39 7.91 18.45
N ALA A 22 -30.56 8.80 17.88
CA ALA A 22 -29.96 8.60 16.56
C ALA A 22 -28.50 8.13 16.70
N PRO A 23 -28.09 7.03 16.04
CA PRO A 23 -26.69 6.62 16.03
C PRO A 23 -25.79 7.76 15.50
N PRO A 24 -24.62 7.99 16.11
CA PRO A 24 -23.97 7.22 17.18
C PRO A 24 -24.16 7.80 18.60
N PHE A 25 -25.11 8.72 18.84
CA PHE A 25 -25.25 9.40 20.14
C PHE A 25 -26.04 8.62 21.20
N GLU A 26 -26.28 7.32 20.98
CA GLU A 26 -27.15 6.45 21.78
C GLU A 26 -26.71 6.33 23.24
N LEU A 27 -25.40 6.38 23.48
CA LEU A 27 -24.78 6.25 24.80
C LEU A 27 -24.39 7.60 25.42
N THR A 28 -24.64 8.72 24.73
CA THR A 28 -24.19 10.04 25.14
C THR A 28 -24.99 10.57 26.34
N GLU A 29 -24.28 11.00 27.39
CA GLU A 29 -24.88 11.59 28.60
C GLU A 29 -25.13 13.11 28.38
N PRO A 30 -26.36 13.61 28.61
CA PRO A 30 -26.68 15.03 28.44
C PRO A 30 -26.08 15.90 29.55
N GLY A 31 -25.77 17.15 29.23
CA GLY A 31 -25.18 18.13 30.15
C GLY A 31 -23.67 18.32 29.99
N LEU A 32 -23.06 19.15 30.84
CA LEU A 32 -21.61 19.31 30.87
C LEU A 32 -20.96 18.03 31.40
N PRO A 33 -19.99 17.43 30.69
CA PRO A 33 -19.42 16.16 31.08
C PRO A 33 -18.62 16.27 32.38
N SER A 34 -18.79 15.30 33.27
CA SER A 34 -17.87 15.07 34.38
C SER A 34 -16.47 14.69 33.84
N ILE A 35 -15.42 14.73 34.66
CA ILE A 35 -14.08 14.29 34.24
C ILE A 35 -14.13 12.84 33.71
N GLN A 36 -14.88 11.96 34.37
CA GLN A 36 -15.04 10.56 33.94
C GLN A 36 -15.80 10.45 32.62
N THR A 37 -16.86 11.24 32.44
CA THR A 37 -17.66 11.28 31.21
C THR A 37 -16.83 11.87 30.05
N PHE A 38 -16.00 12.88 30.29
CA PHE A 38 -15.14 13.51 29.27
C PHE A 38 -14.17 12.51 28.64
N PHE A 39 -13.54 11.66 29.47
CA PHE A 39 -12.57 10.65 29.00
C PHE A 39 -13.23 9.37 28.45
N ASN A 40 -14.56 9.26 28.46
CA ASN A 40 -15.28 8.16 27.84
C ASN A 40 -15.84 8.65 26.48
N SER A 41 -15.32 8.09 25.38
CA SER A 41 -15.67 8.49 24.01
C SER A 41 -17.16 8.32 23.69
N ASP A 42 -17.79 7.24 24.16
CA ASP A 42 -19.19 6.89 23.86
C ASP A 42 -20.18 7.78 24.61
N LYS A 43 -19.80 8.19 25.83
CA LYS A 43 -20.67 8.95 26.73
C LYS A 43 -20.54 10.46 26.58
N SER A 44 -19.41 10.96 26.08
CA SER A 44 -19.15 12.40 26.10
C SER A 44 -19.96 13.16 25.04
N PRO A 45 -20.73 14.20 25.42
CA PRO A 45 -21.42 15.05 24.46
C PRO A 45 -20.49 15.97 23.66
N LEU A 46 -19.19 15.97 23.99
CA LEU A 46 -18.15 16.68 23.25
C LEU A 46 -17.49 15.82 22.16
N ASN A 47 -17.82 14.53 22.04
CA ASN A 47 -17.37 13.72 20.93
C ASN A 47 -18.22 14.01 19.67
N PRO A 48 -17.62 14.44 18.54
CA PRO A 48 -18.37 14.68 17.31
C PRO A 48 -18.79 13.39 16.60
N HIS A 49 -18.17 12.24 16.90
CA HIS A 49 -18.33 10.97 16.16
C HIS A 49 -18.33 11.16 14.63
N TRP A 50 -17.43 12.04 14.20
CA TRP A 50 -17.27 12.46 12.81
C TRP A 50 -15.97 13.25 12.66
N PHE A 51 -15.00 12.65 11.98
CA PHE A 51 -13.63 13.15 11.82
C PHE A 51 -13.17 13.52 10.39
N PRO A 52 -13.88 13.26 9.27
CA PRO A 52 -13.37 13.50 7.91
C PRO A 52 -12.82 14.90 7.59
N LEU A 53 -13.43 15.97 8.13
CA LEU A 53 -13.03 17.36 7.86
C LEU A 53 -12.24 18.03 9.01
N GLY A 54 -11.76 17.24 9.98
CA GLY A 54 -11.09 17.71 11.19
C GLY A 54 -12.08 18.24 12.24
N SER A 55 -11.92 17.86 13.51
CA SER A 55 -12.89 18.20 14.57
C SER A 55 -12.83 19.66 15.03
N ALA A 56 -11.72 20.37 14.78
CA ALA A 56 -11.51 21.73 15.25
C ALA A 56 -12.59 22.71 14.74
N ILE A 57 -13.03 22.53 13.49
CA ILE A 57 -14.08 23.36 12.89
C ILE A 57 -15.43 23.17 13.61
N ILE A 58 -15.74 21.94 14.01
CA ILE A 58 -16.96 21.59 14.76
C ILE A 58 -16.92 22.25 16.14
N TYR A 59 -15.79 22.15 16.84
CA TYR A 59 -15.62 22.78 18.15
C TYR A 59 -15.71 24.30 18.08
N LEU A 60 -15.14 24.90 17.03
CA LEU A 60 -15.21 26.34 16.83
C LEU A 60 -16.64 26.82 16.64
N LEU A 61 -17.46 26.14 15.81
CA LEU A 61 -18.88 26.47 15.68
C LEU A 61 -19.64 26.25 16.98
N LEU A 62 -19.39 25.13 17.66
CA LEU A 62 -20.07 24.80 18.91
C LEU A 62 -19.81 25.88 19.95
N PHE A 63 -18.56 26.34 20.08
CA PHE A 63 -18.18 27.43 20.97
C PHE A 63 -18.96 28.71 20.68
N PHE A 64 -18.96 29.17 19.43
CA PHE A 64 -19.68 30.40 19.06
C PHE A 64 -21.20 30.25 19.16
N LYS A 65 -21.74 29.06 18.85
CA LYS A 65 -23.16 28.77 19.07
C LYS A 65 -23.50 28.89 20.54
N ILE A 66 -22.74 28.27 21.45
CA ILE A 66 -22.97 28.38 22.90
C ILE A 66 -22.89 29.85 23.35
N LEU A 67 -21.91 30.60 22.85
CA LEU A 67 -21.70 32.00 23.20
C LEU A 67 -22.86 32.91 22.75
N LEU A 68 -23.42 32.66 21.56
CA LEU A 68 -24.43 33.53 20.93
C LEU A 68 -25.88 33.10 21.22
N SER A 69 -26.11 31.83 21.55
CA SER A 69 -27.45 31.29 21.83
C SER A 69 -28.22 31.99 22.97
N PRO A 70 -27.57 32.59 24.00
CA PRO A 70 -28.27 33.41 24.99
C PRO A 70 -28.90 34.69 24.41
N PHE A 71 -28.40 35.17 23.26
CA PHE A 71 -28.81 36.43 22.64
C PHE A 71 -29.64 36.24 21.37
N PHE A 72 -29.45 35.12 20.66
CA PHE A 72 -30.06 34.85 19.36
C PHE A 72 -30.56 33.40 19.28
N THR A 73 -31.68 33.18 18.60
CA THR A 73 -32.15 31.83 18.23
C THR A 73 -31.42 31.37 16.98
N ILE A 74 -30.45 30.46 17.13
CA ILE A 74 -29.61 29.97 16.04
C ILE A 74 -29.95 28.51 15.75
N GLY A 75 -30.66 28.26 14.65
CA GLY A 75 -30.96 26.93 14.15
C GLY A 75 -29.76 26.28 13.46
N VAL A 76 -29.94 25.03 13.00
CA VAL A 76 -28.89 24.27 12.27
C VAL A 76 -28.50 24.98 10.98
N TYR A 77 -29.50 25.52 10.28
CA TYR A 77 -29.32 26.21 9.01
C TYR A 77 -28.77 27.62 9.19
N ASP A 78 -28.77 28.21 10.39
CA ASP A 78 -28.22 29.55 10.62
C ASP A 78 -26.72 29.54 10.91
N LEU A 79 -26.11 28.35 11.08
CA LEU A 79 -24.68 28.21 11.43
C LEU A 79 -23.73 28.81 10.38
N TYR A 80 -24.15 28.96 9.12
CA TYR A 80 -23.33 29.64 8.11
C TYR A 80 -23.10 31.12 8.45
N LEU A 81 -23.98 31.76 9.23
CA LEU A 81 -23.82 33.15 9.68
C LEU A 81 -22.64 33.31 10.65
N ILE A 82 -22.26 32.25 11.34
CA ILE A 82 -21.05 32.20 12.18
C ILE A 82 -19.85 31.76 11.32
N GLY A 83 -20.05 30.72 10.50
CA GLY A 83 -18.97 30.10 9.75
C GLY A 83 -18.33 31.01 8.70
N ARG A 84 -19.13 31.72 7.90
CA ARG A 84 -18.62 32.59 6.83
C ARG A 84 -17.71 33.71 7.36
N PRO A 85 -18.10 34.51 8.39
CA PRO A 85 -17.19 35.49 8.98
C PRO A 85 -15.87 34.90 9.48
N LEU A 86 -15.88 33.70 10.07
CA LEU A 86 -14.65 33.06 10.54
C LEU A 86 -13.72 32.66 9.38
N SER A 87 -14.27 32.20 8.26
CA SER A 87 -13.49 31.88 7.05
C SER A 87 -12.90 33.15 6.43
N ILE A 88 -13.67 34.24 6.36
CA ILE A 88 -13.20 35.56 5.93
C ILE A 88 -12.04 36.03 6.81
N ILE A 89 -12.15 35.90 8.13
CA ILE A 89 -11.07 36.27 9.07
C ILE A 89 -9.80 35.44 8.83
N ALA A 90 -9.95 34.14 8.57
CA ALA A 90 -8.82 33.25 8.28
C ALA A 90 -8.11 33.62 6.96
N ASP A 91 -8.86 33.93 5.90
CA ASP A 91 -8.29 34.36 4.60
C ASP A 91 -7.63 35.75 4.69
N ILE A 92 -8.24 36.71 5.40
CA ILE A 92 -7.60 38.01 5.70
C ILE A 92 -6.31 37.79 6.51
N GLY A 93 -6.34 36.88 7.48
CA GLY A 93 -5.14 36.48 8.22
C GLY A 93 -4.06 35.87 7.33
N SER A 94 -4.46 35.09 6.33
CA SER A 94 -3.55 34.47 5.35
C SER A 94 -2.83 35.53 4.52
N MET A 95 -3.53 36.60 4.13
CA MET A 95 -2.93 37.77 3.47
C MET A 95 -1.79 38.38 4.29
N VAL A 96 -1.96 38.51 5.61
CA VAL A 96 -0.92 39.05 6.51
C VAL A 96 0.34 38.19 6.44
N PHE A 97 0.21 36.86 6.53
CA PHE A 97 1.38 35.97 6.46
C PHE A 97 2.00 35.92 5.06
N ILE A 98 1.21 35.95 3.99
CA ILE A 98 1.72 36.06 2.61
C ILE A 98 2.60 37.30 2.46
N TYR A 99 2.14 38.45 2.95
CA TYR A 99 2.93 39.68 2.93
C TYR A 99 4.21 39.56 3.76
N LEU A 100 4.12 39.06 4.99
CA LEU A 100 5.26 38.95 5.89
C LEU A 100 6.34 37.98 5.36
N ILE A 101 5.93 36.83 4.81
CA ILE A 101 6.83 35.84 4.21
C ILE A 101 7.49 36.44 2.96
N THR A 102 6.69 36.98 2.03
CA THR A 102 7.23 37.53 0.78
C THR A 102 8.16 38.71 1.04
N LYS A 103 7.82 39.60 1.98
CA LYS A 103 8.65 40.74 2.35
C LYS A 103 10.00 40.31 2.92
N ASN A 104 10.02 39.26 3.75
CA ASN A 104 11.24 38.74 4.36
C ASN A 104 12.18 38.08 3.33
N ILE A 105 11.63 37.42 2.30
CA ILE A 105 12.42 36.68 1.30
C ILE A 105 12.78 37.55 0.09
N PHE A 106 11.83 38.32 -0.45
CA PHE A 106 11.92 39.00 -1.74
C PHE A 106 11.72 40.52 -1.69
N GLY A 107 11.33 41.08 -0.55
CA GLY A 107 11.15 42.53 -0.34
C GLY A 107 9.72 43.04 -0.58
N SER A 108 9.49 44.33 -0.28
CA SER A 108 8.16 44.91 -0.17
C SER A 108 7.35 44.95 -1.48
N LYS A 109 8.00 45.15 -2.63
CA LYS A 109 7.31 45.22 -3.93
C LYS A 109 6.68 43.87 -4.30
N ALA A 110 7.45 42.79 -4.15
CA ALA A 110 6.95 41.44 -4.34
C ALA A 110 5.82 41.13 -3.34
N ALA A 111 5.95 41.58 -2.09
CA ALA A 111 4.94 41.35 -1.06
C ALA A 111 3.60 42.03 -1.36
N LEU A 112 3.61 43.25 -1.90
CA LEU A 112 2.39 43.94 -2.34
C LEU A 112 1.75 43.23 -3.54
N LEU A 113 2.55 42.76 -4.50
CA LEU A 113 2.02 41.99 -5.62
C LEU A 113 1.37 40.68 -5.14
N SER A 114 2.03 39.93 -4.25
CA SER A 114 1.47 38.71 -3.68
C SER A 114 0.12 38.95 -2.98
N LEU A 115 -0.02 40.08 -2.27
CA LEU A 115 -1.28 40.46 -1.64
C LEU A 115 -2.38 40.71 -2.67
N VAL A 116 -2.10 41.47 -3.73
CA VAL A 116 -3.08 41.76 -4.79
C VAL A 116 -3.51 40.47 -5.50
N LEU A 117 -2.56 39.61 -5.85
CA LEU A 117 -2.88 38.34 -6.53
C LEU A 117 -3.74 37.42 -5.66
N PHE A 118 -3.47 37.35 -4.35
CA PHE A 118 -4.28 36.52 -3.44
C PHE A 118 -5.66 37.14 -3.14
N ALA A 119 -5.76 38.47 -2.99
CA ALA A 119 -7.02 39.15 -2.71
C ALA A 119 -8.05 39.04 -3.85
N PHE A 120 -7.59 38.92 -5.09
CA PHE A 120 -8.43 38.72 -6.28
C PHE A 120 -8.37 37.28 -6.80
N LEU A 121 -7.96 36.32 -5.98
CA LEU A 121 -7.92 34.91 -6.34
C LEU A 121 -9.33 34.32 -6.31
N PRO A 122 -9.89 33.80 -7.42
CA PRO A 122 -11.23 33.21 -7.45
C PRO A 122 -11.46 32.15 -6.37
N THR A 123 -10.46 31.28 -6.16
CA THR A 123 -10.53 30.22 -5.13
C THR A 123 -10.65 30.77 -3.71
N SER A 124 -9.90 31.84 -3.37
CA SER A 124 -9.99 32.44 -2.03
C SER A 124 -11.33 33.15 -1.84
N ILE A 125 -11.80 33.87 -2.86
CA ILE A 125 -13.12 34.51 -2.83
C ILE A 125 -14.20 33.45 -2.56
N GLN A 126 -14.22 32.38 -3.33
CA GLN A 126 -15.18 31.28 -3.18
C GLN A 126 -15.10 30.63 -1.78
N HIS A 127 -13.91 30.23 -1.33
CA HIS A 127 -13.75 29.59 -0.03
C HIS A 127 -14.04 30.51 1.17
N SER A 128 -13.88 31.83 1.01
CA SER A 128 -14.33 32.84 1.99
C SER A 128 -15.86 32.93 2.09
N HIS A 129 -16.58 32.68 0.99
CA HIS A 129 -18.06 32.58 0.99
C HIS A 129 -18.57 31.25 1.54
N TYR A 130 -17.71 30.24 1.61
CA TYR A 130 -18.02 28.95 2.22
C TYR A 130 -17.58 28.91 3.68
N TYR A 131 -18.07 27.89 4.37
CA TYR A 131 -17.56 27.52 5.68
C TYR A 131 -16.97 26.12 5.60
N ARG A 132 -15.67 26.05 5.28
CA ARG A 132 -14.90 24.80 5.11
C ARG A 132 -13.57 24.87 5.89
N PRO A 133 -12.88 23.74 6.16
CA PRO A 133 -11.63 23.75 6.91
C PRO A 133 -10.44 24.36 6.15
N GLU A 134 -10.50 24.49 4.82
CA GLU A 134 -9.34 24.92 4.03
C GLU A 134 -8.85 26.35 4.36
N PRO A 135 -9.67 27.42 4.45
CA PRO A 135 -9.22 28.75 4.87
C PRO A 135 -8.38 28.75 6.17
N PHE A 136 -8.83 28.00 7.18
CA PHE A 136 -8.13 27.88 8.46
C PHE A 136 -6.82 27.11 8.30
N SER A 137 -6.83 26.03 7.53
CA SER A 137 -5.62 25.25 7.25
C SER A 137 -4.57 26.09 6.53
N VAL A 138 -4.96 26.84 5.49
CA VAL A 138 -4.08 27.76 4.75
C VAL A 138 -3.47 28.81 5.68
N PHE A 139 -4.29 29.43 6.54
CA PHE A 139 -3.84 30.39 7.54
C PHE A 139 -2.73 29.84 8.43
N PHE A 140 -2.94 28.66 9.03
CA PHE A 140 -1.96 28.06 9.94
C PHE A 140 -0.75 27.44 9.23
N ILE A 141 -0.90 26.98 7.98
CA ILE A 141 0.23 26.57 7.13
C ILE A 141 1.16 27.77 6.88
N LEU A 142 0.59 28.91 6.50
CA LEU A 142 1.36 30.14 6.29
C LEU A 142 1.98 30.66 7.60
N ALA A 143 1.26 30.61 8.71
CA ALA A 143 1.82 30.93 10.04
C ALA A 143 3.02 30.02 10.40
N SER A 144 2.92 28.73 10.06
CA SER A 144 4.00 27.76 10.25
C SER A 144 5.23 28.08 9.40
N PHE A 145 5.07 28.45 8.12
CA PHE A 145 6.18 28.90 7.30
C PHE A 145 6.82 30.18 7.80
N TRP A 146 6.01 31.17 8.18
CA TRP A 146 6.51 32.42 8.73
C TRP A 146 7.32 32.19 10.01
N SER A 147 6.83 31.34 10.92
CA SER A 147 7.50 31.02 12.17
C SER A 147 8.78 30.21 11.96
N MET A 148 8.81 29.27 11.01
CA MET A 148 10.03 28.54 10.61
C MET A 148 11.10 29.49 10.05
N LEU A 149 10.72 30.48 9.25
CA LEU A 149 11.65 31.49 8.74
C LEU A 149 12.19 32.39 9.86
N LYS A 150 11.36 32.75 10.85
CA LYS A 150 11.80 33.47 12.05
C LYS A 150 12.78 32.64 12.87
N LEU A 151 12.49 31.34 13.04
CA LEU A 151 13.35 30.41 13.75
C LEU A 151 14.72 30.23 13.05
N TYR A 152 14.72 30.13 11.72
CA TYR A 152 15.94 30.07 10.92
C TYR A 152 16.82 31.31 11.10
N ASN A 153 16.21 32.50 11.05
CA ASN A 153 16.94 33.77 11.21
C ASN A 153 17.42 33.99 12.65
N GLN A 154 16.62 33.58 13.64
CA GLN A 154 16.93 33.78 15.06
C GLN A 154 16.44 32.60 15.90
N GLN A 155 17.37 31.75 16.34
CA GLN A 155 17.07 30.64 17.23
C GLN A 155 16.66 31.18 18.61
N SER A 156 15.39 31.03 18.96
CA SER A 156 14.88 31.33 20.29
C SER A 156 13.85 30.30 20.70
N ILE A 157 13.76 30.00 22.00
CA ILE A 157 12.77 29.04 22.50
C ILE A 157 11.34 29.48 22.15
N LYS A 158 11.07 30.80 22.12
CA LYS A 158 9.77 31.34 21.69
C LYS A 158 9.42 30.93 20.26
N HIS A 159 10.40 30.97 19.34
CA HIS A 159 10.18 30.55 17.97
C HIS A 159 9.97 29.02 17.85
N TYR A 160 10.72 28.21 18.61
CA TYR A 160 10.50 26.76 18.66
C TYR A 160 9.11 26.38 19.16
N LEU A 161 8.63 27.05 20.21
CA LEU A 161 7.27 26.86 20.74
C LEU A 161 6.21 27.33 19.75
N PHE A 162 6.41 28.49 19.12
CA PHE A 162 5.44 29.05 18.17
C PHE A 162 5.35 28.26 16.86
N VAL A 163 6.46 27.69 16.38
CA VAL A 163 6.47 26.73 15.26
C VAL A 163 5.64 25.51 15.63
N GLY A 164 5.88 24.92 16.80
CA GLY A 164 5.13 23.74 17.24
C GLY A 164 3.64 24.01 17.39
N PHE A 165 3.29 25.16 17.97
CA PHE A 165 1.90 25.60 18.13
C PHE A 165 1.19 25.83 16.78
N SER A 166 1.85 26.52 15.84
CA SER A 166 1.28 26.81 14.51
C SER A 166 1.05 25.53 13.70
N ILE A 167 1.99 24.59 13.73
CA ILE A 167 1.85 23.30 13.03
C ILE A 167 0.76 22.44 13.70
N GLY A 168 0.71 22.42 15.04
CA GLY A 168 -0.36 21.75 15.78
C GLY A 168 -1.76 22.24 15.40
N LEU A 169 -1.94 23.56 15.28
CA LEU A 169 -3.21 24.15 14.81
C LEU A 169 -3.51 23.84 13.34
N ALA A 170 -2.51 23.85 12.45
CA ALA A 170 -2.70 23.47 11.06
C ALA A 170 -3.22 22.03 10.93
N LEU A 171 -2.64 21.11 11.71
CA LEU A 171 -3.06 19.72 11.80
C LEU A 171 -4.49 19.57 12.34
N SER A 172 -4.89 20.43 13.28
CA SER A 172 -6.21 20.35 13.90
C SER A 172 -7.37 20.57 12.92
N PHE A 173 -7.16 21.38 11.87
CA PHE A 173 -8.15 21.62 10.81
C PHE A 173 -8.03 20.63 9.64
N LYS A 174 -6.82 20.20 9.28
CA LYS A 174 -6.60 19.18 8.25
C LYS A 174 -5.35 18.36 8.53
N ILE A 175 -5.51 17.04 8.57
CA ILE A 175 -4.39 16.10 8.77
C ILE A 175 -3.34 16.17 7.65
N SER A 176 -3.73 16.59 6.44
CA SER A 176 -2.81 16.82 5.31
C SER A 176 -1.68 17.82 5.60
N ALA A 177 -1.85 18.68 6.63
CA ALA A 177 -0.80 19.56 7.13
C ALA A 177 0.39 18.81 7.76
N LEU A 178 0.30 17.49 7.97
CA LEU A 178 1.40 16.63 8.42
C LEU A 178 2.62 16.70 7.50
N SER A 179 2.40 17.01 6.22
CA SER A 179 3.44 17.31 5.24
C SER A 179 4.40 18.44 5.68
N LEU A 180 4.00 19.34 6.58
CA LEU A 180 4.88 20.36 7.19
C LEU A 180 6.02 19.76 8.03
N GLY A 181 5.92 18.48 8.41
CA GLY A 181 7.01 17.73 9.02
C GLY A 181 8.26 17.66 8.13
N ILE A 182 8.10 17.70 6.79
CA ILE A 182 9.21 17.68 5.83
C ILE A 182 10.10 18.94 5.96
N PRO A 183 9.59 20.17 5.75
CA PRO A 183 10.40 21.39 5.91
C PRO A 183 10.90 21.57 7.35
N LEU A 184 10.13 21.16 8.38
CA LEU A 184 10.58 21.19 9.77
C LEU A 184 11.79 20.28 10.01
N SER A 185 11.76 19.06 9.46
CA SER A 185 12.85 18.10 9.57
C SER A 185 14.11 18.60 8.85
N ILE A 186 13.96 19.21 7.68
CA ILE A 186 15.08 19.84 6.95
C ILE A 186 15.70 20.96 7.79
N LEU A 187 14.87 21.84 8.37
CA LEU A 187 15.35 22.93 9.22
C LEU A 187 16.13 22.41 10.43
N PHE A 188 15.62 21.35 11.08
CA PHE A 188 16.29 20.73 12.22
C PHE A 188 17.60 20.03 11.83
N LEU A 189 17.62 19.27 10.72
CA LEU A 189 18.82 18.64 10.20
C LEU A 189 19.90 19.69 9.91
N LEU A 190 19.55 20.86 9.38
CA LEU A 190 20.50 21.95 9.15
C LEU A 190 21.08 22.49 10.45
N PHE A 191 20.26 22.66 11.49
CA PHE A 191 20.75 23.06 12.81
C PHE A 191 21.67 22.00 13.42
N LEU A 192 21.32 20.71 13.32
CA LEU A 192 22.19 19.61 13.74
C LEU A 192 23.52 19.63 13.00
N ILE A 193 23.51 19.72 11.67
CA ILE A 193 24.73 19.77 10.84
C ILE A 193 25.60 20.97 11.23
N SER A 194 24.99 22.15 11.43
CA SER A 194 25.74 23.33 11.88
C SER A 194 26.41 23.14 13.24
N SER A 195 25.78 22.37 14.14
CA SER A 195 26.30 22.04 15.48
C SER A 195 27.35 20.92 15.49
N ILE A 196 27.48 20.15 14.40
CA ILE A 196 28.55 19.14 14.26
C ILE A 196 29.91 19.81 14.08
N ASN A 197 29.96 20.93 13.36
CA ASN A 197 31.20 21.68 13.14
C ASN A 197 31.74 22.35 14.42
N SER A 198 30.93 22.52 15.48
CA SER A 198 31.35 23.20 16.70
C SER A 198 32.02 22.29 17.75
N SER A 199 32.27 21.01 17.47
CA SER A 199 32.93 20.02 18.36
C SER A 199 32.30 19.79 19.76
N SER A 200 31.20 20.49 20.08
CA SER A 200 30.54 20.48 21.38
C SER A 200 29.30 19.60 21.37
N ILE A 201 29.38 18.44 22.03
CA ILE A 201 28.27 17.48 22.22
C ILE A 201 27.09 18.13 22.96
N THR A 202 27.34 19.11 23.84
CA THR A 202 26.29 19.79 24.61
C THR A 202 25.38 20.64 23.71
N LEU A 203 25.93 21.24 22.66
CA LEU A 203 25.16 22.01 21.68
C LEU A 203 24.23 21.09 20.86
N GLN A 204 24.73 19.91 20.46
CA GLN A 204 23.94 18.90 19.74
C GLN A 204 22.77 18.39 20.60
N LEU A 205 23.04 18.04 21.86
CA LEU A 205 21.99 17.61 22.80
C LEU A 205 20.96 18.71 23.06
N HIS A 206 21.39 19.98 23.09
CA HIS A 206 20.48 21.11 23.25
C HIS A 206 19.53 21.26 22.04
N GLN A 207 20.05 21.14 20.82
CA GLN A 207 19.21 21.17 19.61
C GLN A 207 18.22 20.01 19.57
N ILE A 208 18.66 18.79 19.91
CA ILE A 208 17.77 17.62 20.02
C ILE A 208 16.68 17.86 21.06
N LYS A 209 17.02 18.42 22.23
CA LYS A 209 16.03 18.76 23.26
C LYS A 209 15.00 19.76 22.75
N LEU A 210 15.42 20.82 22.05
CA LEU A 210 14.50 21.81 21.49
C LEU A 210 13.59 21.22 20.42
N PHE A 211 14.10 20.31 19.58
CA PHE A 211 13.29 19.60 18.61
C PHE A 211 12.24 18.70 19.27
N LEU A 212 12.61 17.95 20.30
CA LEU A 212 11.66 17.15 21.08
C LEU A 212 10.60 18.03 21.76
N ILE A 213 10.98 19.20 22.26
CA ILE A 213 10.03 20.18 22.80
C ILE A 213 9.07 20.66 21.71
N THR A 214 9.57 21.02 20.52
CA THR A 214 8.70 21.41 19.40
C THR A 214 7.76 20.27 19.01
N GLY A 215 8.25 19.04 18.88
CA GLY A 215 7.42 17.87 18.61
C GLY A 215 6.35 17.65 19.67
N LEU A 216 6.70 17.79 20.94
CA LEU A 216 5.75 17.72 22.06
C LEU A 216 4.69 18.82 21.96
N VAL A 217 5.07 20.06 21.66
CA VAL A 217 4.11 21.16 21.50
C VAL A 217 3.18 20.93 20.31
N ILE A 218 3.65 20.38 19.19
CA ILE A 218 2.79 20.00 18.06
C ILE A 218 1.74 19.01 18.53
N VAL A 219 2.17 17.92 19.16
CA VAL A 219 1.29 16.86 19.65
C VAL A 219 0.32 17.42 20.69
N SER A 220 0.81 18.13 21.71
CA SER A 220 -0.03 18.70 22.76
C SER A 220 -1.06 19.69 22.22
N THR A 221 -0.68 20.56 21.28
CA THR A 221 -1.61 21.51 20.67
C THR A 221 -2.71 20.76 19.91
N TYR A 222 -2.33 19.75 19.11
CA TYR A 222 -3.29 18.93 18.38
C TYR A 222 -4.24 18.17 19.32
N VAL A 223 -3.71 17.51 20.36
CA VAL A 223 -4.50 16.76 21.37
C VAL A 223 -5.49 17.68 22.08
N ILE A 224 -5.06 18.88 22.49
CA ILE A 224 -5.92 19.82 23.23
C ILE A 224 -7.08 20.31 22.37
N ILE A 225 -6.84 20.56 21.09
CA ILE A 225 -7.88 21.07 20.17
C ILE A 225 -8.79 19.94 19.66
N ASN A 226 -8.25 18.74 19.46
CA ASN A 226 -8.97 17.57 18.97
C ASN A 226 -8.85 16.37 19.93
N PRO A 227 -9.34 16.44 21.18
CA PRO A 227 -9.12 15.40 22.17
C PRO A 227 -9.68 14.03 21.74
N TYR A 228 -10.83 14.01 21.07
CA TYR A 228 -11.47 12.77 20.61
C TYR A 228 -10.80 12.15 19.39
N SER A 229 -9.86 12.84 18.73
CA SER A 229 -9.00 12.16 17.75
C SER A 229 -8.08 11.11 18.39
N ILE A 230 -7.90 11.17 19.71
CA ILE A 230 -7.09 10.21 20.48
C ILE A 230 -7.97 9.39 21.42
N LEU A 231 -8.95 10.02 22.07
CA LEU A 231 -9.88 9.29 22.96
C LEU A 231 -10.80 8.34 22.19
N ASP A 232 -11.11 8.66 20.93
CA ASP A 232 -11.88 7.84 20.00
C ASP A 232 -11.05 7.56 18.74
N PHE A 233 -9.83 7.06 18.96
CA PHE A 233 -8.82 6.91 17.90
C PHE A 233 -9.24 5.92 16.82
N GLN A 234 -10.02 4.89 17.16
CA GLN A 234 -10.51 3.91 16.20
C GLN A 234 -11.45 4.57 15.18
N GLU A 235 -12.50 5.27 15.65
CA GLU A 235 -13.44 5.96 14.75
C GLU A 235 -12.71 7.07 13.97
N PHE A 236 -11.81 7.83 14.61
CA PHE A 236 -10.96 8.81 13.94
C PHE A 236 -10.16 8.19 12.79
N TRP A 237 -9.49 7.06 13.04
CA TRP A 237 -8.63 6.42 12.05
C TRP A 237 -9.43 5.79 10.90
N GLU A 238 -10.55 5.13 11.20
CA GLU A 238 -11.45 4.56 10.21
C GLU A 238 -11.96 5.63 9.22
N TRP A 239 -12.40 6.79 9.73
CA TRP A 239 -12.81 7.91 8.87
C TRP A 239 -11.68 8.46 8.01
N ASN A 240 -10.49 8.67 8.57
CA ASN A 240 -9.35 9.17 7.78
C ASN A 240 -8.91 8.15 6.72
N THR A 241 -8.92 6.85 7.03
CA THR A 241 -8.59 5.79 6.07
C THR A 241 -9.62 5.72 4.95
N ARG A 242 -10.91 5.86 5.29
CA ARG A 242 -12.00 5.95 4.31
C ARG A 242 -11.82 7.15 3.36
N GLU A 243 -11.48 8.32 3.88
CA GLU A 243 -11.21 9.50 3.05
C GLU A 243 -9.99 9.29 2.13
N ILE A 244 -8.91 8.67 2.63
CA ILE A 244 -7.74 8.31 1.82
C ILE A 244 -8.14 7.36 0.68
N ASN A 245 -8.95 6.34 0.97
CA ASN A 245 -9.43 5.38 -0.03
C ASN A 245 -10.35 6.03 -1.07
N ILE A 246 -11.26 6.91 -0.65
CA ILE A 246 -12.11 7.68 -1.57
C ILE A 246 -11.27 8.51 -2.53
N VAL A 247 -10.17 9.11 -2.06
CA VAL A 247 -9.32 9.98 -2.88
C VAL A 247 -8.39 9.18 -3.81
N ASN A 248 -7.90 8.03 -3.36
CA ASN A 248 -7.02 7.14 -4.14
C ASN A 248 -7.77 6.29 -5.17
N THR A 249 -9.08 6.09 -5.00
CA THR A 249 -9.88 5.21 -5.88
C THR A 249 -11.16 5.93 -6.28
N ALA A 250 -11.14 6.55 -7.45
CA ALA A 250 -12.30 7.22 -8.02
C ALA A 250 -13.43 6.21 -8.30
N GLY A 251 -14.68 6.63 -8.10
CA GLY A 251 -15.86 5.79 -8.33
C GLY A 251 -16.30 4.89 -7.17
N ILE A 252 -15.62 4.90 -6.01
CA ILE A 252 -16.13 4.28 -4.77
C ILE A 252 -17.44 4.95 -4.33
N VAL A 253 -17.49 6.28 -4.41
CA VAL A 253 -18.67 7.08 -4.02
C VAL A 253 -19.17 7.86 -5.24
N PRO A 254 -20.48 8.13 -5.34
CA PRO A 254 -21.08 8.69 -6.55
C PRO A 254 -20.44 9.98 -7.08
N TYR A 255 -20.11 10.91 -6.17
CA TYR A 255 -19.53 12.20 -6.53
C TYR A 255 -18.05 12.13 -7.00
N THR A 256 -17.39 10.96 -6.92
CA THR A 256 -16.03 10.77 -7.46
C THR A 256 -16.01 10.09 -8.84
N ILE A 257 -17.15 9.60 -9.35
CA ILE A 257 -17.26 8.97 -10.68
C ILE A 257 -16.78 9.89 -11.81
N GLN A 258 -16.97 11.20 -11.66
CA GLN A 258 -16.49 12.22 -12.60
C GLN A 258 -14.96 12.20 -12.83
N TYR A 259 -14.18 11.68 -11.87
CA TYR A 259 -12.71 11.67 -11.93
C TYR A 259 -12.13 10.41 -12.57
N LEU A 260 -12.96 9.41 -12.88
CA LEU A 260 -12.51 8.19 -13.56
C LEU A 260 -11.79 8.54 -14.86
N ASN A 261 -10.63 7.93 -15.08
CA ASN A 261 -9.77 8.12 -16.26
C ASN A 261 -9.24 9.57 -16.47
N THR A 262 -9.31 10.44 -15.47
CA THR A 262 -8.73 11.79 -15.60
C THR A 262 -7.19 11.75 -15.54
N PRO A 263 -6.47 12.44 -16.44
CA PRO A 263 -5.02 12.36 -16.51
C PRO A 263 -4.37 13.04 -15.29
N ASN A 264 -3.49 12.30 -14.61
CA ASN A 264 -2.68 12.82 -13.50
C ASN A 264 -1.82 14.01 -13.95
N PHE A 265 -1.58 14.95 -13.04
CA PHE A 265 -0.87 16.22 -13.26
C PHE A 265 -1.55 17.21 -14.24
N ILE A 266 -1.96 16.75 -15.43
CA ILE A 266 -2.52 17.60 -16.48
C ILE A 266 -3.86 18.19 -16.03
N TYR A 267 -4.73 17.37 -15.45
CA TYR A 267 -6.03 17.82 -14.99
C TYR A 267 -5.90 18.93 -13.94
N GLU A 268 -5.06 18.73 -12.92
CA GLU A 268 -4.81 19.72 -11.86
C GLU A 268 -4.19 21.01 -12.40
N PHE A 269 -3.24 20.89 -13.34
CA PHE A 269 -2.65 22.04 -14.02
C PHE A 269 -3.73 22.85 -14.76
N LEU A 270 -4.61 22.19 -15.52
CA LEU A 270 -5.65 22.85 -16.31
C LEU A 270 -6.71 23.50 -15.42
N GLN A 271 -7.25 22.78 -14.43
CA GLN A 271 -8.27 23.30 -13.52
C GLN A 271 -7.72 24.47 -12.69
N THR A 272 -6.53 24.29 -12.10
CA THR A 272 -5.89 25.35 -11.31
C THR A 272 -5.62 26.61 -12.15
N THR A 273 -5.15 26.44 -13.39
CA THR A 273 -4.80 27.56 -14.26
C THR A 273 -6.04 28.28 -14.77
N LYS A 274 -7.05 27.55 -15.26
CA LYS A 274 -8.23 28.15 -15.88
C LYS A 274 -9.17 28.75 -14.83
N TRP A 275 -9.48 27.99 -13.79
CA TRP A 275 -10.60 28.30 -12.89
C TRP A 275 -10.14 28.85 -11.54
N ASN A 276 -9.12 28.24 -10.93
CA ASN A 276 -8.72 28.64 -9.58
C ASN A 276 -7.95 29.97 -9.51
N ILE A 277 -7.10 30.25 -10.52
CA ILE A 277 -6.20 31.42 -10.57
C ILE A 277 -6.54 32.37 -11.72
N GLY A 278 -6.82 31.83 -12.92
CA GLY A 278 -7.03 32.58 -14.17
C GLY A 278 -5.88 32.39 -15.17
N LEU A 279 -6.20 32.25 -16.45
CA LEU A 279 -5.30 31.76 -17.51
C LEU A 279 -3.88 32.36 -17.51
N LEU A 280 -3.77 33.69 -17.63
CA LEU A 280 -2.46 34.35 -17.76
C LEU A 280 -1.63 34.25 -16.48
N THR A 281 -2.26 34.49 -15.34
CA THR A 281 -1.61 34.43 -14.02
C THR A 281 -1.23 32.98 -13.67
N GLY A 282 -2.12 32.02 -13.90
CA GLY A 282 -1.91 30.60 -13.61
C GLY A 282 -0.75 30.00 -14.38
N VAL A 283 -0.69 30.18 -15.71
CA VAL A 283 0.44 29.72 -16.53
C VAL A 283 1.74 30.34 -16.05
N SER A 284 1.73 31.64 -15.75
CA SER A 284 2.91 32.35 -15.28
C SER A 284 3.40 31.81 -13.93
N LEU A 285 2.51 31.58 -12.97
CA LEU A 285 2.87 31.04 -11.66
C LEU A 285 3.43 29.62 -11.75
N TRP A 286 2.86 28.76 -12.59
CA TRP A 286 3.40 27.41 -12.83
C TRP A 286 4.81 27.44 -13.41
N ILE A 287 5.03 28.23 -14.46
CA ILE A 287 6.35 28.37 -15.08
C ILE A 287 7.37 28.89 -14.05
N LEU A 288 7.00 29.90 -13.26
CA LEU A 288 7.88 30.49 -12.25
C LEU A 288 8.15 29.53 -11.09
N PHE A 289 7.16 28.76 -10.65
CA PHE A 289 7.31 27.77 -9.59
C PHE A 289 8.28 26.66 -10.00
N ILE A 290 8.10 26.08 -11.20
CA ILE A 290 9.01 25.07 -11.76
C ILE A 290 10.42 25.66 -11.96
N SER A 291 10.50 26.87 -12.50
CA SER A 291 11.78 27.58 -12.69
C SER A 291 12.50 27.82 -11.37
N ALA A 292 11.77 28.12 -10.28
CA ALA A 292 12.33 28.33 -8.96
C ALA A 292 12.89 27.03 -8.34
N ILE A 293 12.23 25.89 -8.58
CA ILE A 293 12.74 24.56 -8.20
C ILE A 293 14.07 24.27 -8.92
N ILE A 294 14.09 24.42 -10.25
CA ILE A 294 15.29 24.18 -11.08
C ILE A 294 16.43 25.12 -10.66
N TYR A 295 16.12 26.40 -10.41
CA TYR A 295 17.10 27.39 -9.98
C TYR A 295 17.69 27.06 -8.61
N ASN A 296 16.86 26.71 -7.61
CA ASN A 296 17.33 26.37 -6.26
C ASN A 296 18.07 25.04 -6.19
N PHE A 297 17.85 24.13 -7.14
CA PHE A 297 18.67 22.92 -7.28
C PHE A 297 20.13 23.26 -7.60
N ARG A 298 20.35 24.34 -8.37
CA ARG A 298 21.70 24.83 -8.73
C ARG A 298 22.27 25.82 -7.72
N TYR A 299 21.42 26.67 -7.15
CA TYR A 299 21.79 27.77 -6.26
C TYR A 299 20.90 27.78 -5.01
N PRO A 300 21.17 26.88 -4.03
CA PRO A 300 20.26 26.66 -2.92
C PRO A 300 20.14 27.89 -2.01
N LYS A 301 18.90 28.38 -1.86
CA LYS A 301 18.53 29.41 -0.88
C LYS A 301 17.55 28.82 0.12
N ILE A 302 17.98 28.62 1.36
CA ILE A 302 17.19 27.84 2.32
C ILE A 302 15.80 28.41 2.59
N ASN A 303 15.67 29.75 2.65
CA ASN A 303 14.39 30.42 2.84
C ASN A 303 13.39 30.11 1.72
N GLU A 304 13.87 29.84 0.50
CA GLU A 304 13.05 29.42 -0.65
C GLU A 304 12.85 27.90 -0.65
N ILE A 305 13.89 27.12 -0.32
CA ILE A 305 13.84 25.66 -0.28
C ILE A 305 12.76 25.15 0.67
N LEU A 306 12.58 25.76 1.85
CA LEU A 306 11.54 25.35 2.79
C LEU A 306 10.13 25.40 2.15
N LEU A 307 9.85 26.43 1.36
CA LEU A 307 8.58 26.59 0.63
C LEU A 307 8.50 25.65 -0.57
N LEU A 308 9.58 25.56 -1.36
CA LEU A 308 9.61 24.77 -2.60
C LEU A 308 9.55 23.28 -2.35
N VAL A 309 10.26 22.76 -1.34
CA VAL A 309 10.25 21.32 -1.02
C VAL A 309 8.86 20.90 -0.54
N TRP A 310 8.24 21.69 0.34
CA TRP A 310 6.88 21.41 0.77
C TRP A 310 5.89 21.52 -0.39
N GLY A 311 5.93 22.61 -1.17
CA GLY A 311 5.01 22.81 -2.29
C GLY A 311 5.15 21.72 -3.36
N PHE A 312 6.38 21.28 -3.65
CA PHE A 312 6.64 20.19 -4.58
C PHE A 312 6.16 18.84 -4.04
N ALA A 313 6.46 18.52 -2.78
CA ALA A 313 6.00 17.28 -2.14
C ALA A 313 4.46 17.24 -2.07
N TYR A 314 3.84 18.34 -1.67
CA TYR A 314 2.38 18.47 -1.61
C TYR A 314 1.74 18.34 -2.99
N PHE A 315 2.29 19.00 -4.01
CA PHE A 315 1.81 18.88 -5.39
C PHE A 315 1.90 17.45 -5.91
N ILE A 316 3.03 16.76 -5.70
CA ILE A 316 3.15 15.35 -6.12
C ILE A 316 2.05 14.52 -5.47
N THR A 317 1.87 14.64 -4.14
CA THR A 317 0.84 13.88 -3.43
C THR A 317 -0.56 14.13 -4.00
N ILE A 318 -0.96 15.38 -4.23
CA ILE A 318 -2.30 15.70 -4.75
C ILE A 318 -2.44 15.39 -6.25
N ALA A 319 -1.38 15.53 -7.04
CA ALA A 319 -1.46 15.28 -8.48
C ALA A 319 -1.44 13.78 -8.86
N THR A 320 -1.02 12.91 -7.93
CA THR A 320 -1.00 11.45 -8.13
C THR A 320 -2.29 10.74 -7.75
N VAL A 321 -3.15 11.36 -6.93
CA VAL A 321 -4.41 10.74 -6.53
C VAL A 321 -5.44 10.74 -7.65
N GLU A 322 -6.34 9.76 -7.65
CA GLU A 322 -7.34 9.64 -8.71
C GLU A 322 -8.39 10.75 -8.64
N VAL A 323 -8.82 11.13 -7.43
CA VAL A 323 -9.81 12.20 -7.20
C VAL A 323 -9.14 13.57 -7.13
N LYS A 324 -9.63 14.50 -7.94
CA LYS A 324 -8.94 15.76 -8.26
C LYS A 324 -9.78 16.98 -7.90
N PHE A 325 -10.24 17.04 -6.65
CA PHE A 325 -11.00 18.20 -6.17
C PHE A 325 -10.11 19.44 -6.19
N SER A 326 -10.55 20.48 -6.89
CA SER A 326 -9.80 21.72 -7.06
C SER A 326 -9.41 22.38 -5.73
N ARG A 327 -10.23 22.23 -4.68
CA ARG A 327 -9.94 22.70 -3.31
C ARG A 327 -8.67 22.10 -2.70
N TYR A 328 -8.21 20.93 -3.15
CA TYR A 328 -6.96 20.34 -2.68
C TYR A 328 -5.74 21.13 -3.14
N MET A 329 -5.86 21.92 -4.20
CA MET A 329 -4.79 22.82 -4.65
C MET A 329 -4.73 24.12 -3.84
N TYR A 330 -5.76 24.46 -3.06
CA TYR A 330 -5.83 25.74 -2.35
C TYR A 330 -4.64 26.02 -1.42
N PRO A 331 -4.11 25.05 -0.64
CA PRO A 331 -2.90 25.27 0.17
C PRO A 331 -1.61 25.53 -0.61
N LEU A 332 -1.54 25.08 -1.86
CA LEU A 332 -0.37 25.25 -2.73
C LEU A 332 -0.35 26.65 -3.38
N ILE A 333 -1.51 27.18 -3.75
CA ILE A 333 -1.62 28.44 -4.51
C ILE A 333 -0.94 29.63 -3.80
N PRO A 334 -1.11 29.88 -2.48
CA PRO A 334 -0.38 30.94 -1.78
C PRO A 334 1.14 30.82 -1.90
N ILE A 335 1.68 29.60 -1.86
CA ILE A 335 3.11 29.35 -1.99
C ILE A 335 3.57 29.66 -3.42
N MET A 336 2.77 29.27 -4.42
CA MET A 336 3.02 29.63 -5.82
C MET A 336 3.00 31.15 -6.02
N ILE A 337 2.05 31.87 -5.40
CA ILE A 337 1.97 33.33 -5.45
C ILE A 337 3.21 33.99 -4.81
N ILE A 338 3.64 33.52 -3.63
CA ILE A 338 4.82 34.03 -2.91
C ILE A 338 6.08 33.86 -3.78
N ILE A 339 6.31 32.65 -4.28
CA ILE A 339 7.48 32.32 -5.11
C ILE A 339 7.41 33.05 -6.46
N GLY A 340 6.27 32.99 -7.13
CA GLY A 340 6.07 33.61 -8.44
C GLY A 340 6.27 35.12 -8.40
N SER A 341 5.65 35.82 -7.45
CA SER A 341 5.83 37.26 -7.28
C SER A 341 7.29 37.62 -6.97
N GLY A 342 7.95 36.84 -6.12
CA GLY A 342 9.37 37.00 -5.82
C GLY A 342 10.27 36.84 -7.05
N TYR A 343 10.02 35.82 -7.87
CA TYR A 343 10.81 35.55 -9.07
C TYR A 343 10.56 36.55 -10.20
N LEU A 344 9.32 37.06 -10.36
CA LEU A 344 9.04 38.18 -11.27
C LEU A 344 9.94 39.38 -10.94
N PHE A 345 9.96 39.83 -9.68
CA PHE A 345 10.79 40.96 -9.29
C PHE A 345 12.30 40.68 -9.33
N LYS A 346 12.74 39.42 -9.10
CA LYS A 346 14.14 39.02 -9.31
C LYS A 346 14.55 39.16 -10.79
N VAL A 347 13.71 38.69 -11.71
CA VAL A 347 13.97 38.81 -13.17
C VAL A 347 13.97 40.27 -13.59
N GLN A 348 12.97 41.05 -13.14
CA GLN A 348 12.92 42.48 -13.42
C GLN A 348 14.18 43.21 -12.92
N TYR A 349 14.60 42.94 -11.68
CA TYR A 349 15.82 43.52 -11.11
C TYR A 349 17.07 43.13 -11.91
N TYR A 350 17.18 41.87 -12.32
CA TYR A 350 18.29 41.39 -13.16
C TYR A 350 18.34 42.11 -14.52
N LEU A 351 17.19 42.24 -15.20
CA LEU A 351 17.09 42.96 -16.48
C LEU A 351 17.44 44.45 -16.34
N SER A 352 17.02 45.07 -15.23
CA SER A 352 17.34 46.46 -14.90
C SER A 352 18.84 46.67 -14.74
N GLN A 353 19.50 45.82 -13.95
CA GLN A 353 20.94 45.88 -13.69
C GLN A 353 21.77 45.70 -14.97
N LYS A 354 21.30 44.86 -15.90
CA LYS A 354 21.96 44.63 -17.19
C LYS A 354 21.65 45.69 -18.25
N LYS A 355 20.86 46.74 -17.92
CA LYS A 355 20.35 47.74 -18.88
C LYS A 355 19.72 47.09 -20.13
N ASN A 356 19.03 45.98 -19.93
CA ASN A 356 18.47 45.19 -21.03
C ASN A 356 17.23 45.90 -21.62
N LEU A 357 17.13 45.97 -22.95
CA LEU A 357 16.00 46.56 -23.68
C LEU A 357 14.65 45.92 -23.32
N PHE A 358 14.64 44.68 -22.81
CA PHE A 358 13.43 43.99 -22.37
C PHE A 358 12.91 44.41 -20.99
N HIS A 359 13.63 45.22 -20.21
CA HIS A 359 13.17 45.69 -18.89
C HIS A 359 11.80 46.41 -18.90
N PRO A 360 11.55 47.42 -19.76
CA PRO A 360 10.23 48.06 -19.82
C PRO A 360 9.13 47.07 -20.25
N VAL A 361 9.42 46.17 -21.20
CA VAL A 361 8.48 45.12 -21.66
C VAL A 361 8.11 44.19 -20.50
N PHE A 362 9.10 43.75 -19.72
CA PHE A 362 8.87 42.87 -18.58
C PHE A 362 8.11 43.58 -17.44
N SER A 363 8.32 44.88 -17.27
CA SER A 363 7.58 45.69 -16.30
C SER A 363 6.10 45.84 -16.71
N ILE A 364 5.83 46.05 -18.00
CA ILE A 364 4.48 46.06 -18.57
C ILE A 364 3.82 44.69 -18.40
N LEU A 365 4.58 43.59 -18.60
CA LEU A 365 4.08 42.23 -18.37
C LEU A 365 3.58 42.03 -16.93
N ILE A 366 4.32 42.49 -15.92
CA ILE A 366 3.87 42.42 -14.52
C ILE A 366 2.56 43.19 -14.32
N VAL A 367 2.40 44.36 -14.94
CA VAL A 367 1.15 45.14 -14.89
C VAL A 367 0.01 44.36 -15.56
N ILE A 368 0.22 43.82 -16.77
CA ILE A 368 -0.79 43.02 -17.49
C ILE A 368 -1.23 41.82 -16.65
N LEU A 369 -0.28 41.08 -16.07
CA LEU A 369 -0.57 39.94 -15.21
C LEU A 369 -1.42 40.36 -14.00
N THR A 370 -1.01 41.43 -13.32
CA THR A 370 -1.74 41.97 -12.16
C THR A 370 -3.16 42.39 -12.54
N THR A 371 -3.30 43.19 -13.61
CA THR A 371 -4.60 43.66 -14.10
C THR A 371 -5.48 42.50 -14.53
N SER A 372 -4.93 41.48 -15.20
CA SER A 372 -5.69 40.30 -15.60
C SER A 372 -6.22 39.52 -14.40
N SER A 373 -5.42 39.37 -13.35
CA SER A 373 -5.84 38.70 -12.11
C SER A 373 -6.96 39.49 -11.39
N VAL A 374 -6.82 40.81 -11.32
CA VAL A 374 -7.84 41.68 -10.70
C VAL A 374 -9.15 41.62 -11.48
N LEU A 375 -9.11 41.75 -12.80
CA LEU A 375 -10.31 41.66 -13.65
C LEU A 375 -10.98 40.29 -13.53
N TYR A 376 -10.20 39.21 -13.47
CA TYR A 376 -10.72 37.87 -13.32
C TYR A 376 -11.38 37.64 -11.95
N GLY A 377 -10.74 38.07 -10.86
CA GLY A 377 -11.33 38.01 -9.52
C GLY A 377 -12.61 38.84 -9.41
N LEU A 378 -12.63 40.04 -9.98
CA LEU A 378 -13.83 40.87 -10.02
C LEU A 378 -14.97 40.23 -10.83
N ALA A 379 -14.65 39.56 -11.94
CA ALA A 379 -15.65 38.82 -12.72
C ALA A 379 -16.35 37.72 -11.89
N TYR A 380 -15.60 37.04 -11.02
CA TYR A 380 -16.14 36.05 -10.09
C TYR A 380 -16.99 36.68 -9.00
N THR A 381 -16.58 37.82 -8.44
CA THR A 381 -17.41 38.52 -7.43
C THR A 381 -18.77 38.94 -7.99
N ASN A 382 -18.86 39.17 -9.31
CA ASN A 382 -20.12 39.49 -9.97
C ASN A 382 -21.11 38.31 -10.03
N ILE A 383 -20.68 37.07 -9.74
CA ILE A 383 -21.63 35.96 -9.57
C ILE A 383 -22.54 36.23 -8.38
N TYR A 384 -21.96 36.70 -7.27
CA TYR A 384 -22.69 36.89 -6.01
C TYR A 384 -23.56 38.16 -5.96
N THR A 385 -23.61 38.96 -7.04
CA THR A 385 -24.50 40.13 -7.15
C THR A 385 -25.90 39.75 -7.62
N ASN A 386 -26.08 38.56 -8.20
CA ASN A 386 -27.36 38.01 -8.63
C ASN A 386 -27.80 36.88 -7.70
N ASP A 387 -29.10 36.54 -7.74
CA ASP A 387 -29.61 35.37 -7.03
C ASP A 387 -28.97 34.08 -7.57
N HIS A 388 -28.66 33.14 -6.68
CA HIS A 388 -28.18 31.81 -7.08
C HIS A 388 -29.14 31.13 -8.06
N THR A 389 -28.64 30.42 -9.07
CA THR A 389 -29.47 29.81 -10.14
C THR A 389 -30.56 28.89 -9.60
N ALA A 390 -30.27 28.12 -8.55
CA ALA A 390 -31.27 27.29 -7.85
C ALA A 390 -32.39 28.10 -7.18
N VAL A 391 -32.09 29.29 -6.66
CA VAL A 391 -33.10 30.21 -6.08
C VAL A 391 -33.95 30.81 -7.20
N GLN A 392 -33.34 31.20 -8.32
CA GLN A 392 -34.07 31.66 -9.51
C GLN A 392 -35.03 30.58 -10.02
N ALA A 393 -34.56 29.33 -10.09
CA ALA A 393 -35.39 28.17 -10.47
C ALA A 393 -36.54 27.95 -9.49
N SER A 394 -36.30 28.04 -8.18
CA SER A 394 -37.34 27.93 -7.17
C SER A 394 -38.44 28.98 -7.33
N LYS A 395 -38.07 30.26 -7.54
CA LYS A 395 -39.01 31.35 -7.80
C LYS A 395 -39.87 31.04 -9.02
N TRP A 396 -39.24 30.65 -10.12
CA TRP A 396 -39.94 30.28 -11.34
C TRP A 396 -40.89 29.10 -11.14
N ILE A 397 -40.47 28.03 -10.46
CA ILE A 397 -41.30 26.87 -10.15
C ILE A 397 -42.53 27.30 -9.33
N ASN A 398 -42.32 28.11 -8.29
CA ASN A 398 -43.39 28.60 -7.42
C ASN A 398 -44.39 29.53 -8.12
N GLU A 399 -43.97 30.23 -9.17
CA GLU A 399 -44.81 31.10 -9.97
C GLU A 399 -45.54 30.36 -11.11
N ASN A 400 -44.96 29.29 -11.66
CA ASN A 400 -45.43 28.66 -12.90
C ASN A 400 -45.99 27.24 -12.72
N ILE A 401 -45.66 26.54 -11.64
CA ILE A 401 -46.07 25.14 -11.41
C ILE A 401 -47.09 25.07 -10.27
N PRO A 402 -48.25 24.41 -10.43
CA PRO A 402 -49.23 24.23 -9.36
C PRO A 402 -48.69 23.40 -8.19
N LYS A 403 -49.06 23.76 -6.95
CA LYS A 403 -48.73 22.97 -5.76
C LYS A 403 -49.35 21.56 -5.83
N GLY A 404 -48.63 20.57 -5.31
CA GLY A 404 -49.01 19.15 -5.36
C GLY A 404 -48.57 18.40 -6.62
N THR A 405 -48.08 19.11 -7.65
CA THR A 405 -47.50 18.54 -8.89
C THR A 405 -46.38 17.54 -8.57
N LYS A 406 -46.30 16.45 -9.36
CA LYS A 406 -45.25 15.44 -9.24
C LYS A 406 -44.00 15.85 -10.03
N ILE A 407 -42.89 15.95 -9.32
CA ILE A 407 -41.61 16.41 -9.86
C ILE A 407 -40.55 15.32 -9.62
N ILE A 408 -39.86 14.92 -10.67
CA ILE A 408 -38.67 14.06 -10.55
C ILE A 408 -37.42 14.92 -10.44
N ASN A 409 -36.53 14.54 -9.52
CA ASN A 409 -35.16 15.04 -9.44
C ASN A 409 -34.22 13.90 -9.87
N ASP A 410 -33.25 14.20 -10.73
CA ASP A 410 -32.37 13.20 -11.32
C ASP A 410 -31.29 12.64 -10.40
N ASN A 411 -31.19 13.17 -9.17
CA ASN A 411 -30.24 12.68 -8.19
C ASN A 411 -30.74 12.73 -6.75
N HIS A 412 -30.35 11.73 -5.97
CA HIS A 412 -30.47 11.75 -4.51
C HIS A 412 -29.17 12.13 -3.78
N TRP A 413 -28.05 12.26 -4.50
CA TRP A 413 -26.75 12.67 -3.97
C TRP A 413 -26.42 14.16 -4.19
N ASP A 414 -27.28 14.92 -4.86
CA ASP A 414 -27.08 16.35 -5.08
C ASP A 414 -28.00 17.19 -4.19
N GLU A 415 -27.73 18.50 -4.12
CA GLU A 415 -28.63 19.44 -3.47
C GLU A 415 -29.98 19.50 -4.21
N SER A 416 -31.05 19.76 -3.47
CA SER A 416 -32.37 19.99 -4.06
C SER A 416 -32.60 21.48 -4.27
N ILE A 417 -33.45 21.83 -5.23
CA ILE A 417 -33.91 23.21 -5.40
C ILE A 417 -34.57 23.68 -4.07
N PRO A 418 -34.24 24.87 -3.55
CA PRO A 418 -34.82 25.38 -2.31
C PRO A 418 -36.30 25.72 -2.46
N ASP A 419 -37.03 25.86 -1.35
CA ASP A 419 -38.41 26.39 -1.28
C ASP A 419 -39.47 25.72 -2.19
N ILE A 420 -39.31 24.43 -2.48
CA ILE A 420 -40.28 23.61 -3.23
C ILE A 420 -40.97 22.53 -2.37
N TYR A 421 -41.16 22.79 -1.07
CA TYR A 421 -41.79 21.84 -0.13
C TYR A 421 -43.26 21.51 -0.44
N GLY A 422 -43.94 22.33 -1.26
CA GLY A 422 -45.35 22.14 -1.61
C GLY A 422 -45.60 21.26 -2.84
N TYR A 423 -44.60 20.52 -3.31
CA TYR A 423 -44.67 19.62 -4.48
C TYR A 423 -44.35 18.18 -4.09
N GLN A 424 -44.78 17.22 -4.89
CA GLN A 424 -44.46 15.79 -4.69
C GLN A 424 -43.13 15.46 -5.38
N ILE A 425 -42.02 15.64 -4.67
CA ILE A 425 -40.68 15.41 -5.21
C ILE A 425 -40.29 13.94 -5.03
N LYS A 426 -39.86 13.29 -6.11
CA LYS A 426 -39.25 11.96 -6.07
C LYS A 426 -37.88 11.98 -6.73
N GLN A 427 -36.89 11.37 -6.08
CA GLN A 427 -35.53 11.26 -6.62
C GLN A 427 -35.34 9.89 -7.29
N ILE A 428 -34.61 9.86 -8.41
CA ILE A 428 -34.23 8.61 -9.09
C ILE A 428 -32.76 8.21 -8.78
N PRO A 429 -32.47 6.91 -8.62
CA PRO A 429 -31.15 6.44 -8.21
C PRO A 429 -30.20 6.25 -9.40
N ILE A 430 -29.80 7.34 -10.07
CA ILE A 430 -29.01 7.29 -11.31
C ILE A 430 -27.64 6.63 -11.15
N PHE A 431 -26.97 6.77 -10.00
CA PHE A 431 -25.62 6.23 -9.77
C PHE A 431 -25.57 4.74 -9.42
N GLU A 432 -26.71 4.11 -9.15
CA GLU A 432 -26.79 2.66 -8.90
C GLU A 432 -26.49 1.86 -10.16
N SER A 433 -26.07 0.60 -10.01
CA SER A 433 -25.74 -0.25 -11.17
C SER A 433 -26.93 -0.40 -12.12
N ASP A 434 -26.69 -0.34 -13.43
CA ASP A 434 -27.74 -0.45 -14.44
C ASP A 434 -28.26 -1.89 -14.55
N THR A 435 -29.52 -2.08 -14.15
CA THR A 435 -30.28 -3.33 -14.32
C THR A 435 -31.51 -3.09 -15.18
N GLN A 436 -32.08 -4.15 -15.73
CA GLN A 436 -33.34 -4.04 -16.48
C GLN A 436 -34.46 -3.47 -15.60
N ASP A 437 -34.51 -3.88 -14.33
CA ASP A 437 -35.48 -3.39 -13.34
C ASP A 437 -35.30 -1.91 -13.05
N LYS A 438 -34.06 -1.42 -12.92
CA LYS A 438 -33.76 0.02 -12.75
C LYS A 438 -34.34 0.82 -13.92
N GLY A 439 -34.07 0.38 -15.15
CA GLY A 439 -34.59 1.04 -16.34
C GLY A 439 -36.12 1.10 -16.38
N PHE A 440 -36.80 0.02 -15.98
CA PHE A 440 -38.26 -0.04 -15.94
C PHE A 440 -38.84 0.86 -14.84
N ASN A 441 -38.22 0.90 -13.66
CA ASN A 441 -38.62 1.79 -12.57
C ASN A 441 -38.47 3.27 -12.95
N ILE A 442 -37.38 3.65 -13.62
CA ILE A 442 -37.20 5.01 -14.15
C ILE A 442 -38.35 5.33 -15.13
N ALA A 443 -38.71 4.40 -16.02
CA ALA A 443 -39.79 4.61 -16.98
C ALA A 443 -41.17 4.81 -16.32
N ILE A 444 -41.47 4.09 -15.23
CA ILE A 444 -42.68 4.29 -14.42
C ILE A 444 -42.68 5.71 -13.82
N ASP A 445 -41.57 6.12 -13.23
CA ASP A 445 -41.45 7.41 -12.56
C ASP A 445 -41.62 8.58 -13.54
N LEU A 446 -41.01 8.47 -14.72
CA LEU A 446 -41.18 9.44 -15.81
C LEU A 446 -42.62 9.44 -16.36
N SER A 447 -43.27 8.28 -16.50
CA SER A 447 -44.65 8.25 -17.01
C SER A 447 -45.66 8.96 -16.10
N SER A 448 -45.38 9.00 -14.80
CA SER A 448 -46.31 9.47 -13.76
C SER A 448 -46.02 10.88 -13.25
N SER A 449 -44.95 11.52 -13.72
CA SER A 449 -44.52 12.86 -13.31
C SER A 449 -44.79 13.90 -14.38
N GLU A 450 -45.02 15.13 -13.95
CA GLU A 450 -45.34 16.27 -14.82
C GLU A 450 -44.09 17.07 -15.17
N TYR A 451 -43.12 17.14 -14.25
CA TYR A 451 -41.86 17.83 -14.46
C TYR A 451 -40.67 17.00 -14.02
N LEU A 452 -39.53 17.29 -14.64
CA LEU A 452 -38.22 16.73 -14.31
C LEU A 452 -37.23 17.90 -14.12
N ILE A 453 -36.49 17.90 -13.02
CA ILE A 453 -35.61 18.99 -12.63
C ILE A 453 -34.21 18.47 -12.34
N PHE A 454 -33.21 19.13 -12.94
CA PHE A 454 -31.80 18.84 -12.69
C PHE A 454 -31.19 20.00 -11.92
N TYR A 455 -30.63 19.73 -10.75
CA TYR A 455 -29.96 20.75 -9.92
C TYR A 455 -28.64 21.21 -10.55
N SER A 456 -27.85 20.28 -11.08
CA SER A 456 -26.54 20.58 -11.66
C SER A 456 -26.20 19.63 -12.80
N ASN A 457 -25.02 19.84 -13.40
CA ASN A 457 -24.47 18.96 -14.42
C ASN A 457 -23.70 17.74 -13.88
N ARG A 458 -23.62 17.58 -12.55
CA ARG A 458 -22.79 16.56 -11.90
C ARG A 458 -23.15 15.13 -12.33
N THR A 459 -24.43 14.82 -12.41
CA THR A 459 -24.96 13.48 -12.70
C THR A 459 -24.72 13.07 -14.14
N TYR A 460 -25.28 13.80 -15.10
CA TYR A 460 -25.18 13.42 -16.51
C TYR A 460 -23.73 13.48 -17.00
N ASN A 461 -22.91 14.44 -16.53
CA ASN A 461 -21.47 14.43 -16.86
C ASN A 461 -20.79 13.14 -16.36
N ALA A 462 -21.02 12.75 -15.11
CA ALA A 462 -20.43 11.54 -14.55
C ALA A 462 -20.90 10.26 -15.29
N ILE A 463 -22.17 10.21 -15.68
CA ILE A 463 -22.77 9.06 -16.38
C ILE A 463 -22.29 8.95 -17.82
N PHE A 464 -22.25 10.03 -18.59
CA PHE A 464 -21.76 10.00 -19.97
C PHE A 464 -20.27 9.69 -20.07
N ASN A 465 -19.45 10.23 -19.15
CA ASN A 465 -18.03 9.87 -19.04
C ASN A 465 -17.81 8.37 -18.82
N ASN A 466 -18.83 7.67 -18.27
CA ASN A 466 -18.77 6.26 -17.92
C ASN A 466 -19.94 5.49 -18.53
N SER A 467 -20.35 5.85 -19.76
CA SER A 467 -21.53 5.27 -20.42
C SER A 467 -21.44 3.74 -20.61
N TYR A 468 -20.22 3.18 -20.67
CA TYR A 468 -20.00 1.72 -20.67
C TYR A 468 -20.49 1.03 -19.38
N ARG A 469 -20.36 1.70 -18.23
CA ARG A 469 -20.81 1.21 -16.91
C ARG A 469 -22.29 1.49 -16.67
N TYR A 470 -22.79 2.56 -17.28
CA TYR A 470 -24.17 3.05 -17.12
C TYR A 470 -24.91 3.20 -18.46
N PRO A 471 -25.06 2.13 -19.26
CA PRO A 471 -25.60 2.23 -20.62
C PRO A 471 -27.09 2.60 -20.66
N ILE A 472 -27.91 2.10 -19.72
CA ILE A 472 -29.33 2.43 -19.59
C ILE A 472 -29.47 3.89 -19.15
N SER A 473 -28.71 4.31 -18.14
CA SER A 473 -28.79 5.69 -17.62
C SER A 473 -28.26 6.72 -18.63
N ALA A 474 -27.19 6.40 -19.37
CA ALA A 474 -26.70 7.26 -20.45
C ALA A 474 -27.73 7.40 -21.58
N SER A 475 -28.37 6.28 -21.98
CA SER A 475 -29.44 6.31 -22.99
C SER A 475 -30.69 7.07 -22.51
N TYR A 476 -31.00 7.01 -21.22
CA TYR A 476 -32.04 7.84 -20.61
C TYR A 476 -31.76 9.34 -20.85
N TYR A 477 -30.56 9.81 -20.53
CA TYR A 477 -30.21 11.23 -20.75
C TYR A 477 -30.16 11.59 -22.24
N ASP A 478 -29.60 10.75 -23.11
CA ASP A 478 -29.61 10.98 -24.57
C ASP A 478 -31.04 11.11 -25.11
N SER A 479 -31.91 10.17 -24.71
CA SER A 479 -33.30 10.16 -25.15
C SER A 479 -34.08 11.36 -24.60
N LEU A 480 -33.77 11.79 -23.37
CA LEU A 480 -34.39 12.96 -22.76
C LEU A 480 -33.98 14.25 -23.46
N PHE A 481 -32.69 14.47 -23.67
CA PHE A 481 -32.16 15.71 -24.27
C PHE A 481 -32.57 15.88 -25.74
N ASN A 482 -32.85 14.77 -26.42
CA ASN A 482 -33.41 14.74 -27.78
C ASN A 482 -34.95 14.66 -27.81
N GLU A 483 -35.65 14.92 -26.70
CA GLU A 483 -37.12 14.92 -26.55
C GLU A 483 -37.84 13.59 -26.88
N LYS A 484 -37.12 12.47 -26.99
CA LYS A 484 -37.68 11.16 -27.35
C LYS A 484 -38.54 10.55 -26.24
N LEU A 485 -38.36 10.99 -24.99
CA LEU A 485 -39.11 10.50 -23.83
C LEU A 485 -40.44 11.23 -23.58
N GLY A 486 -40.80 12.21 -24.41
CA GLY A 486 -42.03 12.99 -24.27
C GLY A 486 -41.92 14.23 -23.38
N TYR A 487 -40.70 14.54 -22.94
CA TYR A 487 -40.35 15.74 -22.19
C TYR A 487 -39.67 16.76 -23.10
N SER A 488 -39.90 18.05 -22.86
CA SER A 488 -39.20 19.16 -23.53
C SER A 488 -38.58 20.10 -22.49
N LEU A 489 -37.44 20.71 -22.80
CA LEU A 489 -36.84 21.72 -21.93
C LEU A 489 -37.69 23.00 -21.95
N VAL A 490 -38.29 23.36 -20.82
CA VAL A 490 -39.13 24.57 -20.71
C VAL A 490 -38.39 25.75 -20.08
N LYS A 491 -37.37 25.48 -19.27
CA LYS A 491 -36.56 26.52 -18.65
C LYS A 491 -35.15 26.05 -18.31
N SER A 492 -34.17 26.91 -18.50
CA SER A 492 -32.82 26.76 -17.97
C SER A 492 -32.38 28.01 -17.20
N PHE A 493 -31.52 27.82 -16.20
CA PHE A 493 -30.89 28.91 -15.45
C PHE A 493 -29.38 28.72 -15.46
N THR A 494 -28.66 29.70 -16.01
CA THR A 494 -27.20 29.72 -16.10
C THR A 494 -26.65 31.06 -15.66
N GLN A 495 -25.47 31.03 -15.06
CA GLN A 495 -24.74 32.22 -14.67
C GLN A 495 -23.25 31.97 -14.85
N TYR A 496 -22.53 32.96 -15.36
CA TYR A 496 -21.09 32.87 -15.63
C TYR A 496 -20.37 34.09 -15.03
N PRO A 497 -19.10 33.95 -14.60
CA PRO A 497 -18.28 35.11 -14.25
C PRO A 497 -18.23 36.10 -15.42
N GLU A 498 -18.51 37.38 -15.16
CA GLU A 498 -18.53 38.40 -16.20
C GLU A 498 -17.98 39.74 -15.71
N ILE A 499 -17.26 40.44 -16.58
CA ILE A 499 -16.80 41.81 -16.33
C ILE A 499 -16.68 42.59 -17.63
N ALA A 500 -17.18 43.83 -17.66
CA ALA A 500 -17.09 44.73 -18.81
C ALA A 500 -17.53 44.12 -20.16
N GLY A 501 -18.57 43.27 -20.14
CA GLY A 501 -19.09 42.59 -21.34
C GLY A 501 -18.26 41.39 -21.82
N ILE A 502 -17.28 40.93 -21.03
CA ILE A 502 -16.55 39.66 -21.24
C ILE A 502 -17.16 38.61 -20.32
N HIS A 503 -17.63 37.49 -20.87
CA HIS A 503 -18.19 36.37 -20.13
C HIS A 503 -17.23 35.17 -20.15
N PHE A 504 -16.88 34.63 -18.99
CA PHE A 504 -16.01 33.46 -18.85
C PHE A 504 -16.85 32.21 -18.69
N GLN A 505 -17.16 31.54 -19.80
CA GLN A 505 -18.12 30.44 -19.83
C GLN A 505 -17.43 29.09 -19.61
N HIS A 506 -18.08 28.21 -18.84
CA HIS A 506 -17.71 26.81 -18.77
C HIS A 506 -18.54 26.01 -19.77
N ASP A 507 -17.91 25.00 -20.37
CA ASP A 507 -18.60 24.07 -21.23
C ASP A 507 -19.24 22.96 -20.40
N THR A 508 -20.56 22.80 -20.50
CA THR A 508 -21.31 21.77 -19.78
C THR A 508 -21.61 20.56 -20.66
N PHE A 509 -21.90 20.75 -21.94
CA PHE A 509 -22.43 19.70 -22.81
C PHE A 509 -21.44 19.23 -23.88
N SER A 510 -20.43 20.03 -24.26
CA SER A 510 -19.49 19.61 -25.32
C SER A 510 -18.54 18.49 -24.88
N ILE A 511 -18.53 18.16 -23.59
CA ILE A 511 -17.59 17.21 -23.01
C ILE A 511 -18.17 15.82 -23.15
N ASN A 512 -17.40 14.91 -23.75
CA ASN A 512 -17.77 13.51 -23.92
C ASN A 512 -19.06 13.29 -24.73
N ASP A 513 -19.26 14.11 -25.76
CA ASP A 513 -20.33 13.99 -26.76
C ASP A 513 -21.75 13.97 -26.17
N ILE A 514 -21.95 14.65 -25.03
CA ILE A 514 -23.28 14.80 -24.42
C ILE A 514 -24.15 15.65 -25.35
N PRO A 515 -25.37 15.19 -25.72
CA PRO A 515 -26.26 16.01 -26.54
C PRO A 515 -26.66 17.26 -25.76
N THR A 516 -26.56 18.43 -26.40
CA THR A 516 -27.13 19.65 -25.82
C THR A 516 -28.66 19.52 -25.85
N PRO A 517 -29.37 19.73 -24.72
CA PRO A 517 -30.83 19.65 -24.70
C PRO A 517 -31.46 20.55 -25.76
N ILE A 518 -32.42 20.03 -26.51
CA ILE A 518 -33.18 20.82 -27.48
C ILE A 518 -33.88 21.97 -26.75
N GLY A 519 -33.74 23.20 -27.26
CA GLY A 519 -34.27 24.40 -26.63
C GLY A 519 -33.36 25.02 -25.56
N PHE A 520 -32.19 24.44 -25.27
CA PHE A 520 -31.20 25.11 -24.43
C PHE A 520 -30.70 26.38 -25.14
N PRO A 521 -30.65 27.55 -24.48
CA PRO A 521 -30.25 28.79 -25.12
C PRO A 521 -28.84 28.69 -25.69
N THR A 522 -28.67 28.88 -27.00
CA THR A 522 -27.37 29.21 -27.58
C THR A 522 -27.09 30.66 -27.26
N ASP A 523 -26.02 30.94 -26.50
CA ASP A 523 -25.80 32.23 -25.82
C ASP A 523 -25.95 33.48 -26.71
N ASP A 524 -27.11 34.14 -26.62
CA ASP A 524 -27.46 35.43 -27.25
C ASP A 524 -27.15 36.65 -26.34
N LYS A 525 -26.24 36.50 -25.36
CA LYS A 525 -25.83 37.64 -24.54
C LYS A 525 -24.90 38.56 -25.35
N SER A 526 -25.23 39.85 -25.41
CA SER A 526 -24.41 40.86 -26.09
C SER A 526 -23.06 41.04 -25.38
N GLY A 527 -21.97 40.52 -25.95
CA GLY A 527 -20.65 40.57 -25.34
C GLY A 527 -19.62 39.65 -26.01
N LEU A 528 -18.40 39.62 -25.46
CA LEU A 528 -17.35 38.68 -25.87
C LEU A 528 -17.38 37.44 -24.96
N ASN A 529 -17.80 36.30 -25.50
CA ASN A 529 -17.86 35.03 -24.77
C ASN A 529 -16.55 34.25 -24.90
N LEU A 530 -15.88 34.01 -23.78
CA LEU A 530 -14.68 33.19 -23.69
C LEU A 530 -15.04 31.82 -23.11
N ASN A 531 -15.15 30.80 -23.96
CA ASN A 531 -15.29 29.42 -23.51
C ASN A 531 -13.93 28.92 -22.96
N LEU A 532 -13.88 28.65 -21.66
CA LEU A 532 -12.68 28.14 -20.97
C LEU A 532 -12.63 26.60 -20.95
N GLY A 533 -13.63 25.93 -21.51
CA GLY A 533 -13.80 24.48 -21.52
C GLY A 533 -14.46 23.95 -20.24
N TYR A 534 -14.18 22.71 -19.88
CA TYR A 534 -14.75 22.10 -18.66
C TYR A 534 -14.29 22.78 -17.38
N GLY A 535 -15.24 23.18 -16.53
CA GLY A 535 -15.01 23.55 -15.13
C GLY A 535 -15.35 22.40 -14.20
N ASP A 536 -14.41 22.07 -13.31
CA ASP A 536 -14.62 21.03 -12.29
C ASP A 536 -15.90 21.30 -11.47
N ASN A 537 -16.65 20.24 -11.16
CA ASN A 537 -17.93 20.35 -10.47
C ASN A 537 -17.79 20.94 -9.03
N ASP A 538 -16.62 20.85 -8.38
CA ASP A 538 -16.36 21.50 -7.08
C ASP A 538 -16.20 23.03 -7.21
N ILE A 539 -15.97 23.55 -8.42
CA ILE A 539 -15.87 24.99 -8.70
C ILE A 539 -17.21 25.55 -9.16
N VAL A 540 -17.87 24.88 -10.11
CA VAL A 540 -19.07 25.43 -10.77
C VAL A 540 -20.34 25.21 -9.94
N ASN A 541 -20.57 23.98 -9.48
CA ASN A 541 -21.92 23.58 -9.04
C ASN A 541 -22.31 24.09 -7.64
N TYR A 542 -21.37 24.62 -6.87
CA TYR A 542 -21.64 25.21 -5.56
C TYR A 542 -22.01 26.70 -5.62
N ASP A 543 -21.60 27.43 -6.68
CA ASP A 543 -21.86 28.87 -6.80
C ASP A 543 -22.89 29.20 -7.88
N HIS A 544 -22.86 28.48 -9.00
CA HIS A 544 -23.65 28.79 -10.18
C HIS A 544 -23.92 27.52 -11.03
N PRO A 545 -24.60 26.50 -10.46
CA PRO A 545 -24.92 25.30 -11.22
C PRO A 545 -25.86 25.59 -12.39
N VAL A 546 -25.77 24.78 -13.44
CA VAL A 546 -26.70 24.79 -14.57
C VAL A 546 -27.96 24.02 -14.15
N VAL A 547 -29.06 24.74 -13.91
CA VAL A 547 -30.35 24.16 -13.54
C VAL A 547 -31.23 24.01 -14.77
N LEU A 548 -31.77 22.81 -15.00
CA LEU A 548 -32.66 22.50 -16.13
C LEU A 548 -34.02 22.05 -15.63
N ILE A 549 -35.09 22.51 -16.29
CA ILE A 549 -36.48 22.11 -16.01
C ILE A 549 -37.13 21.62 -17.30
N PHE A 550 -37.57 20.38 -17.28
CA PHE A 550 -38.29 19.73 -18.37
C PHE A 550 -39.75 19.50 -17.99
N GLU A 551 -40.66 19.66 -18.95
CA GLU A 551 -42.09 19.40 -18.80
C GLU A 551 -42.52 18.18 -19.63
N ASN A 552 -43.35 17.32 -19.05
CA ASN A 552 -43.90 16.13 -19.71
C ASN A 552 -45.09 16.50 -20.60
N ILE A 553 -44.82 16.90 -21.84
CA ILE A 553 -45.85 17.31 -22.81
C ILE A 553 -46.64 16.11 -23.33
N GLN A 554 -45.96 14.99 -23.63
CA GLN A 554 -46.56 13.89 -24.39
C GLN A 554 -47.14 12.77 -23.52
N LYS A 555 -46.77 12.70 -22.22
CA LYS A 555 -47.29 11.74 -21.22
C LYS A 555 -47.30 10.28 -21.69
N TYR A 556 -46.16 9.80 -22.19
CA TYR A 556 -46.02 8.43 -22.67
C TYR A 556 -46.19 7.38 -21.56
N LYS A 557 -46.71 6.21 -21.93
CA LYS A 557 -46.83 5.04 -21.03
C LYS A 557 -45.44 4.48 -20.68
N PRO A 558 -45.28 3.84 -19.48
CA PRO A 558 -44.00 3.26 -19.04
C PRO A 558 -43.33 2.37 -20.09
N ASP A 559 -44.08 1.47 -20.74
CA ASP A 559 -43.51 0.52 -21.71
C ASP A 559 -42.84 1.21 -22.90
N ARG A 560 -43.41 2.31 -23.39
CA ARG A 560 -42.84 3.10 -24.48
C ARG A 560 -41.56 3.81 -24.05
N ILE A 561 -41.57 4.42 -22.85
CA ILE A 561 -40.39 5.09 -22.28
C ILE A 561 -39.28 4.07 -22.09
N TYR A 562 -39.58 2.92 -21.47
CA TYR A 562 -38.62 1.84 -21.25
C TYR A 562 -38.04 1.32 -22.56
N GLN A 563 -38.87 1.01 -23.56
CA GLN A 563 -38.40 0.56 -24.88
C GLN A 563 -37.50 1.60 -25.55
N THR A 564 -37.79 2.89 -25.42
CA THR A 564 -36.95 3.96 -25.97
C THR A 564 -35.58 4.00 -25.31
N ILE A 565 -35.54 3.97 -23.96
CA ILE A 565 -34.28 3.90 -23.19
C ILE A 565 -33.51 2.61 -23.51
N TYR A 566 -34.20 1.48 -23.60
CA TYR A 566 -33.58 0.17 -23.82
C TYR A 566 -33.03 -0.01 -25.24
N SER A 567 -33.70 0.57 -26.25
CA SER A 567 -33.25 0.52 -27.65
C SER A 567 -32.17 1.56 -27.96
N GLY A 568 -32.17 2.70 -27.26
CA GLY A 568 -31.18 3.77 -27.42
C GLY A 568 -29.82 3.49 -26.78
N ARG A 569 -29.57 2.28 -26.26
CA ARG A 569 -28.27 1.90 -25.70
C ARG A 569 -27.27 1.73 -26.84
N THR A 570 -26.65 2.83 -27.23
CA THR A 570 -25.66 2.89 -28.32
C THR A 570 -24.32 2.25 -27.95
N ASN A 571 -24.03 2.11 -26.66
CA ASN A 571 -22.72 1.67 -26.16
C ASN A 571 -22.83 0.47 -25.22
N TYR A 572 -23.28 -0.68 -25.72
CA TYR A 572 -22.53 -1.86 -25.33
C TYR A 572 -21.22 -1.76 -26.10
N PRO A 573 -20.05 -1.76 -25.45
CA PRO A 573 -18.85 -2.16 -26.15
C PRO A 573 -19.17 -3.50 -26.81
N SER A 574 -19.33 -3.51 -28.13
CA SER A 574 -19.47 -4.75 -28.91
C SER A 574 -18.23 -5.63 -28.70
N GLU A 575 -17.12 -4.98 -28.36
CA GLU A 575 -15.95 -5.55 -27.73
C GLU A 575 -16.00 -5.18 -26.24
N LEU A 576 -16.45 -6.09 -25.37
CA LEU A 576 -15.84 -6.15 -24.04
C LEU A 576 -14.33 -6.13 -24.30
N ASN A 577 -13.66 -5.02 -23.98
CA ASN A 577 -12.23 -4.86 -24.22
C ASN A 577 -11.55 -6.00 -23.48
N SER A 578 -11.28 -7.06 -24.24
CA SER A 578 -10.53 -8.22 -23.82
C SER A 578 -9.20 -7.65 -23.35
N MET A 579 -8.81 -7.96 -22.12
CA MET A 579 -7.50 -7.57 -21.61
C MET A 579 -6.39 -8.18 -22.49
N LEU A 580 -6.69 -9.31 -23.13
CA LEU A 580 -5.88 -9.88 -24.21
C LEU A 580 -6.24 -9.26 -25.57
N ASN A 581 -5.25 -8.84 -26.33
CA ASN A 581 -5.45 -8.41 -27.71
C ASN A 581 -5.94 -9.57 -28.59
N THR A 582 -6.62 -9.25 -29.68
CA THR A 582 -7.19 -10.24 -30.61
C THR A 582 -6.13 -11.18 -31.17
N GLU A 583 -4.93 -10.66 -31.46
CA GLU A 583 -3.78 -11.48 -31.89
C GLU A 583 -3.36 -12.49 -30.82
N ASP A 584 -3.17 -12.05 -29.56
CA ASP A 584 -2.80 -12.93 -28.45
C ASP A 584 -3.85 -14.02 -28.21
N ARG A 585 -5.13 -13.66 -28.29
CA ARG A 585 -6.23 -14.63 -28.19
C ARG A 585 -6.18 -15.67 -29.30
N ILE A 586 -5.90 -15.26 -30.54
CA ILE A 586 -5.75 -16.17 -31.69
C ILE A 586 -4.52 -17.06 -31.52
N ILE A 587 -3.38 -16.52 -31.10
CA ILE A 587 -2.15 -17.30 -30.90
C ILE A 587 -2.35 -18.35 -29.79
N ASN A 588 -2.94 -17.96 -28.66
CA ASN A 588 -3.22 -18.88 -27.55
C ASN A 588 -4.30 -19.93 -27.89
N SER A 589 -5.27 -19.61 -28.74
CA SER A 589 -6.28 -20.59 -29.19
C SER A 589 -5.78 -21.55 -30.27
N ASN A 590 -4.74 -21.18 -31.02
CA ASN A 590 -4.11 -22.03 -32.04
C ASN A 590 -3.01 -22.95 -31.49
N GLY A 591 -2.84 -23.05 -30.17
CA GLY A 591 -1.90 -23.97 -29.54
C GLY A 591 -2.17 -25.45 -29.85
N GLY A 592 -1.19 -26.32 -29.60
CA GLY A 592 -1.38 -27.77 -29.72
C GLY A 592 -2.33 -28.35 -28.65
N THR A 593 -2.65 -29.63 -28.75
CA THR A 593 -3.29 -30.39 -27.65
C THR A 593 -2.32 -30.56 -26.49
N TRP A 594 -2.82 -30.97 -25.33
CA TRP A 594 -1.96 -31.23 -24.15
C TRP A 594 -0.86 -32.26 -24.45
N ASN A 595 -1.19 -33.31 -25.21
CA ASN A 595 -0.25 -34.36 -25.60
C ASN A 595 0.80 -33.89 -26.61
N ASN A 596 0.55 -32.79 -27.34
CA ASN A 596 1.57 -32.17 -28.18
C ASN A 596 2.65 -31.47 -27.34
N ILE A 597 2.29 -30.96 -26.16
CA ILE A 597 3.22 -30.30 -25.22
C ILE A 597 3.96 -31.36 -24.39
N PHE A 598 3.25 -32.39 -23.91
CA PHE A 598 3.81 -33.46 -23.09
C PHE A 598 3.56 -34.82 -23.73
N SER A 599 4.58 -35.43 -24.32
CA SER A 599 4.46 -36.78 -24.89
C SER A 599 4.78 -37.87 -23.85
N GLU A 600 3.90 -38.87 -23.72
CA GLU A 600 4.01 -39.96 -22.73
C GLU A 600 5.22 -40.91 -22.95
N ASN A 601 5.79 -40.92 -24.16
CA ASN A 601 6.83 -41.89 -24.54
C ASN A 601 8.28 -41.47 -24.24
N ILE A 602 8.51 -40.40 -23.46
CA ILE A 602 9.86 -39.90 -23.15
C ILE A 602 10.40 -40.60 -21.89
N LEU A 603 11.70 -40.90 -21.86
CA LEU A 603 12.42 -41.44 -20.68
C LEU A 603 12.16 -40.60 -19.40
N ALA A 604 12.00 -39.29 -19.57
CA ALA A 604 11.64 -38.34 -18.53
C ALA A 604 10.33 -38.70 -17.80
N GLN A 605 9.32 -39.21 -18.49
CA GLN A 605 8.08 -39.65 -17.85
C GLN A 605 8.22 -40.99 -17.13
N LYS A 606 9.09 -41.89 -17.61
CA LYS A 606 9.35 -43.20 -16.96
C LYS A 606 10.17 -43.07 -15.68
N LEU A 607 11.09 -42.10 -15.63
CA LEU A 607 11.96 -41.84 -14.49
C LEU A 607 11.92 -40.35 -14.12
N PRO A 608 10.77 -39.84 -13.64
CA PRO A 608 10.55 -38.40 -13.46
C PRO A 608 11.45 -37.80 -12.39
N ILE A 609 11.65 -38.49 -11.26
CA ILE A 609 12.52 -38.03 -10.17
C ILE A 609 13.97 -37.88 -10.66
N LEU A 610 14.49 -38.91 -11.34
CA LEU A 610 15.89 -38.92 -11.81
C LEU A 610 16.11 -37.87 -12.89
N SER A 611 15.19 -37.76 -13.84
CA SER A 611 15.30 -36.81 -14.96
C SER A 611 15.21 -35.36 -14.48
N TRP A 612 14.29 -35.08 -13.55
CA TRP A 612 14.17 -33.77 -12.90
C TRP A 612 15.43 -33.41 -12.10
N PHE A 613 16.01 -34.34 -11.36
CA PHE A 613 17.23 -34.07 -10.59
C PHE A 613 18.45 -33.86 -11.49
N ILE A 614 18.68 -34.74 -12.48
CA ILE A 614 19.82 -34.64 -13.41
C ILE A 614 19.78 -33.32 -14.18
N LEU A 615 18.60 -32.91 -14.67
CA LEU A 615 18.45 -31.65 -15.38
C LEU A 615 18.83 -30.46 -14.49
N LEU A 616 18.41 -30.46 -13.22
CA LEU A 616 18.74 -29.41 -12.26
C LEU A 616 20.26 -29.33 -12.03
N GLU A 617 20.93 -30.47 -11.87
CA GLU A 617 22.37 -30.52 -11.70
C GLU A 617 23.13 -30.07 -12.95
N ILE A 618 22.67 -30.42 -14.16
CA ILE A 618 23.26 -29.93 -15.41
C ILE A 618 23.20 -28.40 -15.47
N LEU A 619 22.03 -27.81 -15.22
CA LEU A 619 21.86 -26.35 -15.24
C LEU A 619 22.71 -25.66 -14.17
N THR A 620 22.79 -26.28 -12.98
CA THR A 620 23.64 -25.81 -11.88
C THR A 620 25.12 -25.81 -12.30
N ILE A 621 25.63 -26.92 -12.86
CA ILE A 621 27.03 -27.03 -13.29
C ILE A 621 27.36 -26.03 -14.39
N LEU A 622 26.46 -25.87 -15.37
CA LEU A 622 26.63 -24.92 -16.47
C LEU A 622 26.74 -23.49 -15.96
N PHE A 623 26.01 -23.11 -14.90
CA PHE A 623 26.03 -21.75 -14.37
C PHE A 623 27.11 -21.50 -13.28
N LEU A 624 27.69 -22.56 -12.73
CA LEU A 624 28.63 -22.49 -11.61
C LEU A 624 29.81 -21.51 -11.79
N PRO A 625 30.50 -21.45 -12.96
CA PRO A 625 31.58 -20.47 -13.19
C PRO A 625 31.15 -19.02 -12.96
N ILE A 626 29.93 -18.64 -13.36
CA ILE A 626 29.40 -17.29 -13.18
C ILE A 626 29.16 -17.02 -11.69
N SER A 627 28.49 -17.96 -11.01
CA SER A 627 28.19 -17.86 -9.58
C SER A 627 29.46 -17.66 -8.73
N LEU A 628 30.50 -18.48 -8.94
CA LEU A 628 31.75 -18.41 -8.18
C LEU A 628 32.48 -17.05 -8.32
N ILE A 629 32.27 -16.34 -9.44
CA ILE A 629 32.87 -15.03 -9.68
C ILE A 629 32.05 -13.92 -9.02
N ILE A 630 30.71 -13.97 -9.14
CA ILE A 630 29.80 -12.96 -8.58
C ILE A 630 29.79 -13.01 -7.04
N PHE A 631 29.72 -14.21 -6.46
CA PHE A 631 29.61 -14.44 -5.01
C PHE A 631 30.93 -14.74 -4.32
N ARG A 632 32.06 -14.34 -4.92
CA ARG A 632 33.40 -14.50 -4.37
C ARG A 632 33.58 -13.91 -2.97
N GLY A 633 32.76 -12.91 -2.62
CA GLY A 633 32.78 -12.20 -1.36
C GLY A 633 32.41 -13.10 -0.18
N LEU A 634 31.53 -14.08 -0.42
CA LEU A 634 31.04 -15.03 0.56
C LEU A 634 32.05 -16.15 0.86
N PRO A 635 32.11 -16.64 2.12
CA PRO A 635 32.89 -17.82 2.51
C PRO A 635 32.59 -19.08 1.67
N ASP A 636 31.32 -19.41 1.41
CA ASP A 636 30.91 -20.59 0.62
C ASP A 636 30.92 -20.35 -0.89
N LYS A 637 31.35 -19.16 -1.34
CA LYS A 637 31.50 -18.79 -2.76
C LYS A 637 30.21 -18.84 -3.58
N GLY A 638 29.04 -18.88 -2.93
CA GLY A 638 27.74 -18.92 -3.61
C GLY A 638 27.42 -20.26 -4.27
N PHE A 639 28.00 -21.37 -3.83
CA PHE A 639 27.66 -22.69 -4.35
C PHE A 639 26.18 -23.05 -4.08
N GLY A 640 25.70 -22.87 -2.84
CA GLY A 640 24.28 -23.08 -2.52
C GLY A 640 23.32 -22.14 -3.26
N ILE A 641 23.73 -20.88 -3.45
CA ILE A 641 22.99 -19.86 -4.24
C ILE A 641 22.76 -20.34 -5.68
N ASN A 642 23.76 -21.02 -6.27
CA ASN A 642 23.77 -21.39 -7.67
C ASN A 642 22.62 -22.33 -8.09
N LYS A 643 22.19 -23.23 -7.21
CA LYS A 643 21.11 -24.20 -7.54
C LYS A 643 19.79 -23.51 -7.88
N LEU A 644 19.38 -22.54 -7.08
CA LEU A 644 18.19 -21.73 -7.36
C LEU A 644 18.44 -20.66 -8.43
N LEU A 645 19.59 -19.98 -8.34
CA LEU A 645 19.89 -18.84 -9.20
C LEU A 645 19.99 -19.22 -10.69
N SER A 646 20.53 -20.39 -11.00
CA SER A 646 20.65 -20.88 -12.37
C SER A 646 19.28 -20.99 -13.06
N LEU A 647 18.31 -21.62 -12.40
CA LEU A 647 16.93 -21.73 -12.87
C LEU A 647 16.24 -20.36 -12.96
N PHE A 648 16.41 -19.54 -11.93
CA PHE A 648 15.77 -18.22 -11.88
C PHE A 648 16.24 -17.30 -13.02
N ILE A 649 17.54 -17.28 -13.34
CA ILE A 649 18.07 -16.45 -14.43
C ILE A 649 17.54 -16.92 -15.79
N ILE A 650 17.45 -18.24 -16.01
CA ILE A 650 16.83 -18.80 -17.22
C ILE A 650 15.37 -18.35 -17.31
N ALA A 651 14.62 -18.49 -16.21
CA ALA A 651 13.22 -18.09 -16.15
C ALA A 651 13.03 -16.59 -16.39
N TYR A 652 13.78 -15.73 -15.71
CA TYR A 652 13.67 -14.28 -15.87
C TYR A 652 13.99 -13.82 -17.29
N ILE A 653 15.07 -14.33 -17.90
CA ILE A 653 15.41 -13.98 -19.28
C ILE A 653 14.35 -14.50 -20.25
N THR A 654 13.81 -15.69 -20.01
CA THR A 654 12.70 -16.21 -20.83
C THR A 654 11.47 -15.30 -20.70
N TRP A 655 11.09 -14.97 -19.47
CA TRP A 655 9.94 -14.13 -19.16
C TRP A 655 10.02 -12.77 -19.85
N ILE A 656 11.13 -12.04 -19.70
CA ILE A 656 11.24 -10.70 -20.27
C ILE A 656 11.28 -10.71 -21.80
N PHE A 657 11.88 -11.72 -22.43
CA PHE A 657 11.90 -11.83 -23.90
C PHE A 657 10.53 -12.22 -24.46
N VAL A 658 9.80 -13.08 -23.75
CA VAL A 658 8.43 -13.46 -24.11
C VAL A 658 7.48 -12.29 -23.93
N TYR A 659 7.55 -11.61 -22.79
CA TYR A 659 6.72 -10.45 -22.49
C TYR A 659 6.94 -9.31 -23.49
N LEU A 660 8.19 -9.06 -23.91
CA LEU A 660 8.51 -8.06 -24.93
C LEU A 660 8.18 -8.50 -26.37
N ASN A 661 7.53 -9.66 -26.56
CA ASN A 661 7.22 -10.25 -27.86
C ASN A 661 8.45 -10.47 -28.77
N ILE A 662 9.65 -10.66 -28.18
CA ILE A 662 10.89 -10.97 -28.91
C ILE A 662 10.95 -12.47 -29.23
N LEU A 663 10.50 -13.31 -28.30
CA LEU A 663 10.41 -14.76 -28.43
C LEU A 663 8.99 -15.21 -28.04
N THR A 664 8.55 -16.36 -28.52
CA THR A 664 7.33 -17.02 -28.02
C THR A 664 7.68 -18.02 -26.92
N PHE A 665 6.78 -18.23 -25.95
CA PHE A 665 7.02 -19.15 -24.84
C PHE A 665 7.00 -20.60 -25.32
N THR A 666 8.18 -21.11 -25.69
CA THR A 666 8.37 -22.45 -26.26
C THR A 666 9.64 -23.09 -25.70
N ILE A 667 9.71 -24.42 -25.77
CA ILE A 667 10.92 -25.16 -25.36
C ILE A 667 12.18 -24.70 -26.14
N PHE A 668 12.03 -24.35 -27.42
CA PHE A 668 13.14 -23.86 -28.25
C PHE A 668 13.69 -22.52 -27.74
N ALA A 669 12.82 -21.61 -27.31
CA ALA A 669 13.24 -20.33 -26.72
C ALA A 669 14.03 -20.55 -25.41
N ILE A 670 13.55 -21.45 -24.55
CA ILE A 670 14.23 -21.80 -23.29
C ILE A 670 15.61 -22.42 -23.57
N ILE A 671 15.71 -23.36 -24.52
CA ILE A 671 16.98 -24.00 -24.91
C ILE A 671 17.95 -22.97 -25.51
N LEU A 672 17.47 -22.05 -26.35
CA LEU A 672 18.30 -20.98 -26.93
C LEU A 672 18.94 -20.13 -25.82
N ILE A 673 18.16 -19.75 -24.81
CA ILE A 673 18.65 -18.98 -23.65
C ILE A 673 19.69 -19.79 -22.88
N ILE A 674 19.45 -21.09 -22.64
CA ILE A 674 20.40 -21.98 -21.96
C ILE A 674 21.72 -22.07 -22.74
N VAL A 675 21.68 -22.19 -24.08
CA VAL A 675 22.87 -22.24 -24.93
C VAL A 675 23.67 -20.94 -24.85
N ILE A 676 23.00 -19.79 -24.90
CA ILE A 676 23.64 -18.47 -24.77
C ILE A 676 24.30 -18.31 -23.39
N LEU A 677 23.57 -18.63 -22.31
CA LEU A 677 24.10 -18.56 -20.94
C LEU A 677 25.26 -19.53 -20.73
N SER A 678 25.18 -20.73 -21.32
CA SER A 678 26.26 -21.72 -21.27
C SER A 678 27.51 -21.22 -21.99
N ALA A 679 27.37 -20.60 -23.17
CA ALA A 679 28.50 -20.01 -23.88
C ALA A 679 29.17 -18.88 -23.08
N ILE A 680 28.38 -18.03 -22.41
CA ILE A 680 28.89 -16.97 -21.51
C ILE A 680 29.62 -17.60 -20.33
N SER A 681 29.04 -18.62 -19.70
CA SER A 681 29.62 -19.30 -18.54
C SER A 681 30.92 -20.03 -18.88
N ILE A 682 30.98 -20.72 -20.02
CA ILE A 682 32.20 -21.36 -20.54
C ILE A 682 33.29 -20.31 -20.79
N ARG A 683 32.93 -19.15 -21.37
CA ARG A 683 33.89 -18.05 -21.56
C ARG A 683 34.41 -17.49 -20.23
N VAL A 684 33.55 -17.36 -19.22
CA VAL A 684 33.94 -16.96 -17.86
C VAL A 684 34.89 -17.99 -17.24
N PHE A 685 34.58 -19.28 -17.40
CA PHE A 685 35.43 -20.37 -16.93
C PHE A 685 36.84 -20.27 -17.51
N PHE A 686 36.99 -20.18 -18.84
CA PHE A 686 38.32 -20.14 -19.46
C PHE A 686 39.10 -18.87 -19.10
N ARG A 687 38.44 -17.73 -18.89
CA ARG A 687 39.11 -16.49 -18.46
C ARG A 687 39.55 -16.49 -16.99
N ASN A 688 38.94 -17.33 -16.16
CA ASN A 688 39.18 -17.38 -14.72
C ASN A 688 39.52 -18.79 -14.21
N LYS A 689 40.07 -19.63 -15.10
CA LYS A 689 40.29 -21.07 -14.88
C LYS A 689 41.03 -21.36 -13.58
N ASP A 690 42.18 -20.72 -13.35
CA ASP A 690 43.01 -20.99 -12.17
C ASP A 690 42.30 -20.63 -10.87
N TYR A 691 41.58 -19.50 -10.86
CA TYR A 691 40.78 -19.08 -9.72
C TYR A 691 39.65 -20.08 -9.42
N ILE A 692 38.90 -20.48 -10.45
CA ILE A 692 37.75 -21.39 -10.31
C ILE A 692 38.22 -22.76 -9.81
N ILE A 693 39.23 -23.36 -10.45
CA ILE A 693 39.75 -24.68 -10.06
C ILE A 693 40.29 -24.66 -8.62
N THR A 694 41.08 -23.63 -8.28
CA THR A 694 41.66 -23.51 -6.93
C THR A 694 40.57 -23.30 -5.88
N THR A 695 39.57 -22.45 -6.17
CA THR A 695 38.45 -22.18 -5.28
C THR A 695 37.61 -23.43 -5.05
N THR A 696 37.29 -24.19 -6.10
CA THR A 696 36.55 -25.45 -6.01
C THR A 696 37.31 -26.48 -5.19
N LYS A 697 38.63 -26.65 -5.41
CA LYS A 697 39.45 -27.58 -4.61
C LYS A 697 39.48 -27.20 -3.14
N ASN A 698 39.63 -25.91 -2.82
CA ASN A 698 39.72 -25.43 -1.44
C ASN A 698 38.38 -25.54 -0.69
N ASN A 699 37.25 -25.49 -1.40
CA ASN A 699 35.90 -25.48 -0.82
C ASN A 699 35.12 -26.79 -1.07
N ILE A 700 35.75 -27.84 -1.60
CA ILE A 700 35.05 -29.08 -1.97
C ILE A 700 34.28 -29.71 -0.80
N LYS A 701 34.82 -29.62 0.43
CA LYS A 701 34.15 -30.15 1.63
C LYS A 701 32.83 -29.44 1.92
N ILE A 702 32.78 -28.12 1.74
CA ILE A 702 31.54 -27.35 1.97
C ILE A 702 30.56 -27.53 0.81
N PHE A 703 31.05 -27.66 -0.43
CA PHE A 703 30.20 -27.94 -1.60
C PHE A 703 29.52 -29.30 -1.48
N VAL A 704 30.28 -30.35 -1.14
CA VAL A 704 29.73 -31.71 -0.91
C VAL A 704 28.71 -31.70 0.24
N LEU A 705 29.00 -30.99 1.34
CA LEU A 705 28.04 -30.88 2.44
C LEU A 705 26.74 -30.19 2.00
N GLN A 706 26.84 -29.10 1.23
CA GLN A 706 25.68 -28.38 0.71
C GLN A 706 24.87 -29.23 -0.27
N ASP A 707 25.51 -30.00 -1.15
CA ASP A 707 24.84 -30.95 -2.04
C ASP A 707 24.16 -32.10 -1.27
N LEU A 708 24.82 -32.64 -0.24
CA LEU A 708 24.22 -33.67 0.61
C LEU A 708 22.98 -33.14 1.36
N ILE A 709 23.03 -31.90 1.84
CA ILE A 709 21.87 -31.23 2.46
C ILE A 709 20.74 -31.11 1.44
N PHE A 710 21.03 -30.61 0.23
CA PHE A 710 20.04 -30.47 -0.84
C PHE A 710 19.41 -31.81 -1.21
N LEU A 711 20.23 -32.83 -1.48
CA LEU A 711 19.78 -34.16 -1.86
C LEU A 711 18.93 -34.81 -0.76
N SER A 712 19.34 -34.67 0.50
CA SER A 712 18.60 -35.22 1.63
C SER A 712 17.24 -34.54 1.80
N ALA A 713 17.20 -33.20 1.70
CA ALA A 713 15.96 -32.43 1.78
C ALA A 713 15.02 -32.73 0.60
N PHE A 714 15.55 -32.83 -0.62
CA PHE A 714 14.81 -33.18 -1.82
C PHE A 714 14.22 -34.60 -1.71
N ALA A 715 15.04 -35.59 -1.35
CA ALA A 715 14.60 -36.98 -1.22
C ALA A 715 13.55 -37.14 -0.10
N LEU A 716 13.72 -36.45 1.03
CA LEU A 716 12.74 -36.47 2.12
C LEU A 716 11.38 -35.96 1.66
N PHE A 717 11.33 -34.83 0.96
CA PHE A 717 10.04 -34.27 0.52
C PHE A 717 9.44 -35.00 -0.68
N VAL A 718 10.27 -35.57 -1.57
CA VAL A 718 9.79 -36.50 -2.60
C VAL A 718 9.11 -37.70 -1.95
N LEU A 719 9.69 -38.25 -0.87
CA LEU A 719 9.07 -39.34 -0.12
C LEU A 719 7.72 -38.91 0.48
N ILE A 720 7.64 -37.74 1.12
CA ILE A 720 6.39 -37.21 1.67
C ILE A 720 5.32 -37.06 0.57
N ARG A 721 5.66 -36.47 -0.59
CA ARG A 721 4.73 -36.32 -1.72
C ARG A 721 4.35 -37.65 -2.36
N TRP A 722 5.23 -38.65 -2.35
CA TRP A 722 4.90 -40.00 -2.83
C TRP A 722 3.79 -40.67 -2.00
N PHE A 723 3.72 -40.35 -0.71
CA PHE A 723 2.66 -40.82 0.18
C PHE A 723 1.37 -39.95 0.13
N ASN A 724 1.49 -38.68 -0.27
CA ASN A 724 0.38 -37.74 -0.40
C ASN A 724 0.48 -36.93 -1.71
N PRO A 725 0.17 -37.52 -2.88
CA PRO A 725 0.29 -36.83 -4.16
C PRO A 725 -0.89 -35.92 -4.51
N ASP A 726 -2.05 -36.11 -3.89
CA ASP A 726 -3.31 -35.49 -4.28
C ASP A 726 -3.19 -33.95 -4.43
N LEU A 727 -3.66 -33.44 -5.57
CA LEU A 727 -3.71 -32.01 -5.89
C LEU A 727 -5.09 -31.39 -5.65
N TRP A 728 -6.02 -32.16 -5.10
CA TRP A 728 -7.37 -31.71 -4.82
C TRP A 728 -7.93 -32.46 -3.61
N HIS A 729 -8.74 -31.78 -2.79
CA HIS A 729 -9.55 -32.42 -1.74
C HIS A 729 -10.70 -31.47 -1.31
N PRO A 730 -11.93 -31.96 -1.03
CA PRO A 730 -13.11 -31.09 -0.98
C PRO A 730 -13.14 -30.13 0.22
N TYR A 731 -12.51 -30.51 1.33
CA TYR A 731 -12.52 -29.74 2.59
C TYR A 731 -11.12 -29.52 3.18
N LEU A 732 -10.07 -30.16 2.63
CA LEU A 732 -8.67 -30.09 3.15
C LEU A 732 -7.66 -29.81 2.03
N GLY A 733 -8.14 -29.47 0.84
CA GLY A 733 -7.30 -29.32 -0.36
C GLY A 733 -6.66 -27.96 -0.52
N GLY A 734 -7.08 -26.96 0.27
CA GLY A 734 -6.57 -25.60 0.15
C GLY A 734 -6.86 -24.99 -1.22
N GLU A 735 -5.89 -24.23 -1.70
CA GLU A 735 -5.93 -23.48 -2.96
C GLU A 735 -5.17 -24.21 -4.09
N LYS A 736 -4.69 -25.45 -3.88
CA LYS A 736 -4.04 -26.27 -4.93
C LYS A 736 -4.78 -26.30 -6.26
N PRO A 737 -6.12 -26.41 -6.32
CA PRO A 737 -6.84 -26.42 -7.60
C PRO A 737 -6.65 -25.10 -8.33
N MET A 738 -6.66 -23.99 -7.60
CA MET A 738 -6.41 -22.66 -8.13
C MET A 738 -4.97 -22.55 -8.65
N ASP A 739 -4.00 -22.91 -7.82
CA ASP A 739 -2.57 -22.88 -8.18
C ASP A 739 -2.26 -23.76 -9.39
N PHE A 740 -2.87 -24.94 -9.48
CA PHE A 740 -2.67 -25.87 -10.58
C PHE A 740 -3.30 -25.34 -11.88
N ALA A 741 -4.47 -24.71 -11.81
CA ALA A 741 -5.10 -24.08 -12.97
C ALA A 741 -4.28 -22.88 -13.48
N TYR A 742 -3.77 -22.01 -12.60
CA TYR A 742 -2.87 -20.93 -13.03
C TYR A 742 -1.56 -21.47 -13.62
N LEU A 743 -0.93 -22.47 -12.99
CA LEU A 743 0.26 -23.11 -13.55
C LEU A 743 0.01 -23.68 -14.95
N ASN A 744 -1.13 -24.37 -15.15
CA ASN A 744 -1.50 -24.93 -16.45
C ASN A 744 -1.82 -23.83 -17.48
N ALA A 745 -2.46 -22.74 -17.07
CA ALA A 745 -2.72 -21.59 -17.93
C ALA A 745 -1.41 -20.94 -18.41
N ILE A 746 -0.43 -20.80 -17.52
CA ILE A 746 0.91 -20.30 -17.86
C ILE A 746 1.63 -21.24 -18.81
N ILE A 747 1.59 -22.56 -18.57
CA ILE A 747 2.22 -23.58 -19.43
C ILE A 747 1.61 -23.55 -20.84
N LYS A 748 0.30 -23.33 -20.97
CA LYS A 748 -0.41 -23.25 -22.25
C LYS A 748 -0.27 -21.90 -22.95
N SER A 749 0.07 -20.85 -22.22
CA SER A 749 0.19 -19.50 -22.78
C SER A 749 1.43 -19.40 -23.67
N THR A 750 1.29 -18.78 -24.83
CA THR A 750 2.39 -18.56 -25.79
C THR A 750 2.99 -17.16 -25.68
N THR A 751 2.17 -16.21 -25.23
CA THR A 751 2.52 -14.81 -24.96
C THR A 751 2.30 -14.50 -23.48
N MET A 752 2.86 -13.39 -23.00
CA MET A 752 2.72 -12.93 -21.61
C MET A 752 2.20 -11.48 -21.63
N PRO A 753 1.32 -11.08 -20.67
CA PRO A 753 0.80 -11.85 -19.53
C PRO A 753 -0.03 -13.10 -19.92
N PRO A 754 -0.05 -14.15 -19.09
CA PRO A 754 -0.76 -15.40 -19.38
C PRO A 754 -2.27 -15.21 -19.31
N TYR A 755 -3.04 -15.97 -20.09
CA TYR A 755 -4.51 -15.88 -20.06
C TYR A 755 -5.08 -16.31 -18.71
N ASP A 756 -6.19 -15.69 -18.30
CA ASP A 756 -6.89 -16.07 -17.08
C ASP A 756 -7.81 -17.28 -17.32
N PRO A 757 -7.69 -18.38 -16.54
CA PRO A 757 -8.53 -19.56 -16.73
C PRO A 757 -10.01 -19.37 -16.32
N TRP A 758 -10.35 -18.34 -15.53
CA TRP A 758 -11.73 -18.05 -15.10
C TRP A 758 -12.30 -16.75 -15.67
N PHE A 759 -11.47 -15.87 -16.26
CA PHE A 759 -11.93 -14.62 -16.88
C PHE A 759 -11.69 -14.61 -18.39
N ALA A 760 -12.73 -14.94 -19.17
CA ALA A 760 -12.63 -15.07 -20.62
C ALA A 760 -12.23 -13.74 -21.31
N GLY A 761 -11.10 -13.74 -22.04
CA GLY A 761 -10.50 -12.53 -22.60
C GLY A 761 -9.62 -11.74 -21.63
N GLY A 762 -9.51 -12.19 -20.38
CA GLY A 762 -8.60 -11.66 -19.37
C GLY A 762 -7.20 -12.27 -19.42
N TYR A 763 -6.25 -11.59 -18.79
CA TYR A 763 -5.00 -12.18 -18.34
C TYR A 763 -4.97 -12.27 -16.81
N ILE A 764 -4.12 -13.16 -16.26
CA ILE A 764 -4.01 -13.35 -14.81
C ILE A 764 -3.51 -12.07 -14.13
N ASN A 765 -4.38 -11.42 -13.35
CA ASN A 765 -4.05 -10.27 -12.52
C ASN A 765 -3.70 -10.71 -11.09
N TYR A 766 -2.67 -11.57 -10.98
CA TYR A 766 -2.21 -12.21 -9.74
C TYR A 766 -0.69 -12.49 -9.81
N TYR A 767 -0.08 -12.97 -8.71
CA TYR A 767 1.36 -13.24 -8.56
C TYR A 767 1.90 -14.40 -9.43
N TYR A 768 1.74 -14.32 -10.76
CA TYR A 768 1.97 -15.43 -11.68
C TYR A 768 3.47 -15.70 -11.93
N PHE A 769 4.37 -14.74 -11.67
CA PHE A 769 5.80 -14.90 -12.00
C PHE A 769 6.45 -16.07 -11.24
N GLY A 770 6.05 -16.31 -9.99
CA GLY A 770 6.52 -17.47 -9.21
C GLY A 770 6.16 -18.80 -9.88
N GLN A 771 4.94 -18.90 -10.42
CA GLN A 771 4.50 -20.09 -11.15
C GLN A 771 5.11 -20.16 -12.56
N PHE A 772 5.37 -19.02 -13.22
CA PHE A 772 6.13 -18.96 -14.48
C PHE A 772 7.55 -19.52 -14.31
N PHE A 773 8.23 -19.19 -13.21
CA PHE A 773 9.52 -19.78 -12.86
C PHE A 773 9.49 -21.31 -12.84
N ILE A 774 8.39 -21.89 -12.35
CA ILE A 774 8.20 -23.34 -12.31
C ILE A 774 7.82 -23.88 -13.69
N ALA A 775 6.94 -23.20 -14.42
CA ALA A 775 6.49 -23.58 -15.75
C ALA A 775 7.66 -23.72 -16.75
N VAL A 776 8.64 -22.82 -16.70
CA VAL A 776 9.88 -22.92 -17.50
C VAL A 776 10.57 -24.26 -17.28
N TYR A 777 10.62 -24.72 -16.03
CA TYR A 777 11.27 -25.98 -15.69
C TYR A 777 10.43 -27.22 -16.06
N ILE A 778 9.11 -27.11 -15.97
CA ILE A 778 8.17 -28.14 -16.43
C ILE A 778 8.29 -28.35 -17.94
N ILE A 779 8.25 -27.28 -18.74
CA ILE A 779 8.39 -27.35 -20.20
C ILE A 779 9.76 -27.92 -20.59
N LEU A 780 10.84 -27.50 -19.91
CA LEU A 780 12.19 -27.99 -20.19
C LEU A 780 12.37 -29.48 -19.86
N SER A 781 11.75 -29.95 -18.76
CA SER A 781 11.85 -31.35 -18.33
C SER A 781 10.93 -32.30 -19.11
N GLY A 782 9.85 -31.78 -19.71
CA GLY A 782 8.86 -32.57 -20.43
C GLY A 782 8.04 -33.51 -19.52
N ILE A 783 8.03 -33.27 -18.21
CA ILE A 783 7.26 -34.04 -17.22
C ILE A 783 5.85 -33.47 -17.13
N LEU A 784 4.84 -34.34 -17.06
CA LEU A 784 3.44 -33.95 -16.89
C LEU A 784 3.25 -33.03 -15.68
N PRO A 785 2.48 -31.93 -15.79
CA PRO A 785 2.29 -30.96 -14.70
C PRO A 785 1.79 -31.57 -13.39
N GLU A 786 0.89 -32.56 -13.43
CA GLU A 786 0.40 -33.27 -12.23
C GLU A 786 1.48 -34.06 -11.47
N ILE A 787 2.56 -34.47 -12.16
CA ILE A 787 3.75 -35.09 -11.54
C ILE A 787 4.76 -34.00 -11.17
N ALA A 788 4.96 -33.04 -12.06
CA ALA A 788 5.96 -32.00 -11.89
C ALA A 788 5.63 -31.05 -10.74
N TYR A 789 4.35 -30.78 -10.45
CA TYR A 789 3.91 -30.06 -9.26
C TYR A 789 4.42 -30.74 -7.98
N ASN A 790 4.32 -32.08 -7.93
CA ASN A 790 4.81 -32.91 -6.83
C ASN A 790 6.34 -33.05 -6.78
N LEU A 791 7.07 -32.57 -7.79
CA LEU A 791 8.54 -32.44 -7.79
C LEU A 791 9.00 -30.99 -7.53
N ALA A 792 8.18 -30.00 -7.90
CA ALA A 792 8.43 -28.59 -7.64
C ALA A 792 8.45 -28.29 -6.14
N ILE A 793 7.47 -28.81 -5.38
CA ILE A 793 7.41 -28.65 -3.91
C ILE A 793 8.70 -29.16 -3.23
N PRO A 794 9.16 -30.41 -3.45
CA PRO A 794 10.45 -30.87 -2.92
C PRO A 794 11.66 -30.03 -3.36
N SER A 795 11.65 -29.51 -4.60
CA SER A 795 12.74 -28.65 -5.10
C SER A 795 12.80 -27.33 -4.33
N LEU A 796 11.66 -26.68 -4.12
CA LEU A 796 11.55 -25.45 -3.34
C LEU A 796 11.92 -25.66 -1.86
N TYR A 797 11.54 -26.79 -1.27
CA TYR A 797 11.98 -27.16 0.07
C TYR A 797 13.51 -27.34 0.14
N ALA A 798 14.08 -28.06 -0.83
CA ALA A 798 15.52 -28.29 -0.90
C ALA A 798 16.32 -26.99 -1.15
N PHE A 799 15.80 -26.07 -1.98
CA PHE A 799 16.37 -24.72 -2.13
C PHE A 799 16.31 -23.94 -0.82
N THR A 800 15.18 -23.98 -0.11
CA THR A 800 15.07 -23.32 1.21
C THR A 800 16.12 -23.89 2.16
N ALA A 801 16.24 -25.21 2.28
CA ALA A 801 17.17 -25.88 3.18
C ALA A 801 18.65 -25.53 2.90
N ILE A 802 19.10 -25.62 1.64
CA ILE A 802 20.50 -25.31 1.28
C ILE A 802 20.82 -23.81 1.49
N LEU A 803 19.88 -22.92 1.19
CA LEU A 803 20.05 -21.48 1.38
C LEU A 803 20.01 -21.10 2.86
N SER A 804 19.14 -21.70 3.68
CA SER A 804 19.12 -21.52 5.13
C SER A 804 20.45 -21.91 5.76
N PHE A 805 21.02 -23.05 5.35
CA PHE A 805 22.35 -23.46 5.77
C PHE A 805 23.42 -22.44 5.34
N SER A 806 23.38 -22.01 4.08
CA SER A 806 24.33 -21.05 3.52
C SER A 806 24.32 -19.70 4.26
N VAL A 807 23.14 -19.17 4.62
CA VAL A 807 23.04 -17.89 5.37
C VAL A 807 23.73 -17.99 6.73
N GLY A 808 23.37 -19.00 7.53
CA GLY A 808 23.97 -19.20 8.85
C GLY A 808 25.47 -19.41 8.79
N TYR A 809 25.92 -20.25 7.84
CA TYR A 809 27.34 -20.51 7.61
C TYR A 809 28.11 -19.25 7.23
N ASN A 810 27.61 -18.48 6.26
CA ASN A 810 28.29 -17.29 5.74
C ASN A 810 28.37 -16.17 6.78
N ILE A 811 27.26 -15.83 7.45
CA ILE A 811 27.25 -14.78 8.48
C ILE A 811 28.23 -15.14 9.61
N TYR A 812 28.18 -16.37 10.10
CA TYR A 812 29.02 -16.78 11.22
C TYR A 812 30.50 -16.90 10.82
N SER A 813 30.80 -17.39 9.62
CA SER A 813 32.19 -17.49 9.13
C SER A 813 32.82 -16.11 8.88
N LEU A 814 32.04 -15.14 8.38
CA LEU A 814 32.46 -13.74 8.23
C LEU A 814 32.69 -13.07 9.59
N TYR A 815 31.85 -13.35 10.58
CA TYR A 815 32.04 -12.88 11.97
C TYR A 815 33.33 -13.45 12.61
N ARG A 816 33.68 -14.70 12.32
CA ARG A 816 34.93 -15.30 12.80
C ARG A 816 36.15 -15.00 11.93
N GLU A 817 35.98 -14.26 10.83
CA GLU A 817 37.01 -14.00 9.82
C GLU A 817 37.67 -15.28 9.28
N LYS A 818 36.95 -16.39 9.30
CA LYS A 818 37.45 -17.69 8.80
C LYS A 818 37.02 -17.88 7.36
N THR A 819 38.00 -18.18 6.50
CA THR A 819 37.79 -18.45 5.07
C THR A 819 37.73 -19.94 4.74
N ASN A 820 38.10 -20.82 5.68
CA ASN A 820 38.14 -22.27 5.52
C ASN A 820 37.05 -22.97 6.35
N PHE A 821 36.81 -24.25 6.05
CA PHE A 821 35.86 -25.12 6.75
C PHE A 821 36.03 -25.04 8.28
N ASN A 822 34.99 -24.57 8.98
CA ASN A 822 34.98 -24.38 10.43
C ASN A 822 33.74 -25.04 11.05
N ARG A 823 33.95 -25.85 12.10
CA ARG A 823 32.87 -26.58 12.78
C ARG A 823 31.79 -25.66 13.36
N SER A 824 32.16 -24.53 13.97
CA SER A 824 31.18 -23.57 14.51
C SER A 824 30.34 -22.94 13.40
N SER A 825 30.94 -22.61 12.25
CA SER A 825 30.20 -22.07 11.09
C SER A 825 29.25 -23.10 10.51
N VAL A 826 29.66 -24.38 10.44
CA VAL A 826 28.78 -25.48 10.02
C VAL A 826 27.62 -25.65 11.00
N PHE A 827 27.89 -25.59 12.30
CA PHE A 827 26.84 -25.65 13.32
C PHE A 827 25.84 -24.50 13.19
N ALA A 828 26.31 -23.25 13.02
CA ALA A 828 25.43 -22.11 12.77
C ALA A 828 24.57 -22.28 11.51
N GLY A 829 25.14 -22.84 10.45
CA GLY A 829 24.40 -23.21 9.23
C GLY A 829 23.35 -24.29 9.49
N LEU A 830 23.72 -25.39 10.14
CA LEU A 830 22.79 -26.49 10.47
C LEU A 830 21.65 -26.02 11.38
N MET A 831 21.94 -25.14 12.34
CA MET A 831 20.91 -24.58 13.21
C MET A 831 19.98 -23.63 12.46
N SER A 832 20.50 -22.84 11.53
CA SER A 832 19.67 -21.98 10.66
C SER A 832 18.75 -22.83 9.78
N LEU A 833 19.26 -23.92 9.21
CA LEU A 833 18.46 -24.91 8.48
C LEU A 833 17.36 -25.50 9.38
N PHE A 834 17.70 -25.96 10.58
CA PHE A 834 16.74 -26.56 11.50
C PHE A 834 15.62 -25.59 11.89
N LEU A 835 15.96 -24.37 12.31
CA LEU A 835 14.99 -23.35 12.74
C LEU A 835 14.07 -22.84 11.62
N ILE A 836 14.54 -22.86 10.37
CA ILE A 836 13.70 -22.44 9.24
C ILE A 836 12.87 -23.62 8.74
N THR A 837 13.49 -24.78 8.53
CA THR A 837 12.90 -25.84 7.69
C THR A 837 12.40 -27.06 8.47
N LEU A 838 12.59 -27.15 9.78
CA LEU A 838 12.19 -28.31 10.58
C LEU A 838 11.46 -27.95 11.88
N SER A 839 11.75 -26.80 12.48
CA SER A 839 11.09 -26.42 13.74
C SER A 839 9.63 -26.02 13.52
N GLY A 840 8.73 -26.55 14.36
CA GLY A 840 7.39 -26.03 14.58
C GLY A 840 7.26 -25.24 15.88
N ASN A 841 6.11 -24.62 16.07
CA ASN A 841 5.76 -23.90 17.29
C ASN A 841 5.32 -24.84 18.43
N PHE A 842 5.06 -24.27 19.60
CA PHE A 842 4.71 -25.04 20.80
C PHE A 842 3.25 -25.53 20.83
N GLY A 843 2.44 -25.25 19.81
CA GLY A 843 1.05 -25.70 19.72
C GLY A 843 0.88 -27.21 19.84
N ILE A 844 1.84 -27.98 19.29
CA ILE A 844 1.85 -29.44 19.43
C ILE A 844 2.03 -29.89 20.90
N LEU A 845 2.79 -29.15 21.70
CA LEU A 845 2.97 -29.48 23.11
C LEU A 845 1.65 -29.44 23.85
N PHE A 846 0.90 -28.34 23.65
CA PHE A 846 -0.37 -28.12 24.33
C PHE A 846 -1.38 -29.17 23.92
N GLN A 847 -1.50 -29.49 22.62
CA GLN A 847 -2.38 -30.58 22.17
C GLN A 847 -2.01 -31.95 22.76
N ILE A 848 -0.72 -32.28 22.89
CA ILE A 848 -0.30 -33.55 23.50
C ILE A 848 -0.58 -33.56 25.00
N ILE A 849 -0.42 -32.43 25.69
CA ILE A 849 -0.76 -32.30 27.12
C ILE A 849 -2.27 -32.44 27.32
N ASP A 850 -3.07 -31.79 26.48
CA ASP A 850 -4.53 -31.82 26.54
C ASP A 850 -5.08 -33.21 26.17
N ASN A 851 -4.45 -33.90 25.22
CA ASN A 851 -4.82 -35.25 24.82
C ASN A 851 -3.59 -36.16 24.58
N PRO A 852 -3.10 -36.84 25.63
CA PRO A 852 -1.94 -37.72 25.52
C PRO A 852 -2.11 -38.92 24.57
N SER A 853 -3.33 -39.24 24.14
CA SER A 853 -3.58 -40.33 23.20
C SER A 853 -2.92 -40.13 21.84
N TYR A 854 -2.59 -38.89 21.46
CA TYR A 854 -1.83 -38.59 20.24
C TYR A 854 -0.44 -39.25 20.21
N LEU A 855 0.18 -39.47 21.37
CA LEU A 855 1.46 -40.19 21.46
C LEU A 855 1.34 -41.67 21.04
N MET A 856 0.18 -42.29 21.28
CA MET A 856 -0.08 -43.68 20.90
C MET A 856 -0.61 -43.80 19.47
N ASN A 857 -1.35 -42.80 18.98
CA ASN A 857 -1.87 -42.79 17.62
C ASN A 857 -1.69 -41.41 16.94
N PRO A 858 -0.48 -41.15 16.37
CA PRO A 858 -0.17 -39.87 15.72
C PRO A 858 -1.09 -39.54 14.53
N THR A 859 -1.78 -40.51 13.94
CA THR A 859 -2.69 -40.28 12.80
C THR A 859 -3.93 -39.48 13.17
N ARG A 860 -4.27 -39.41 14.47
CA ARG A 860 -5.40 -38.61 14.98
C ARG A 860 -5.01 -37.20 15.40
N PHE A 861 -3.73 -36.85 15.31
CA PHE A 861 -3.23 -35.53 15.68
C PHE A 861 -3.84 -34.44 14.79
N ASP A 862 -4.34 -33.36 15.39
CA ASP A 862 -4.79 -32.20 14.66
C ASP A 862 -3.59 -31.34 14.22
N TRP A 863 -3.11 -31.62 13.00
CA TRP A 863 -2.00 -30.88 12.41
C TRP A 863 -2.38 -29.48 11.90
N TRP A 864 -3.68 -29.14 11.86
CA TRP A 864 -4.13 -27.78 11.53
C TRP A 864 -3.99 -26.83 12.70
N GLY A 865 -4.33 -27.27 13.93
CA GLY A 865 -4.28 -26.45 15.13
C GLY A 865 -3.00 -25.63 15.34
N PRO A 866 -1.78 -26.19 15.15
CA PRO A 866 -0.53 -25.42 15.27
C PRO A 866 -0.39 -24.28 14.26
N SER A 867 -1.13 -24.29 13.14
CA SER A 867 -1.17 -23.18 12.18
C SER A 867 -2.27 -22.14 12.46
N ARG A 868 -3.03 -22.29 13.56
CA ARG A 868 -4.19 -21.45 13.93
C ARG A 868 -4.18 -21.14 15.44
N MET A 869 -3.07 -20.59 15.94
CA MET A 869 -2.82 -20.46 17.39
C MET A 869 -3.47 -19.25 18.09
N MET A 870 -4.23 -18.40 17.38
CA MET A 870 -4.78 -17.16 17.95
C MET A 870 -6.31 -17.17 17.96
N GLU A 871 -6.91 -16.98 19.14
CA GLU A 871 -8.36 -16.82 19.37
C GLU A 871 -8.76 -15.32 19.45
N PRO A 872 -10.00 -14.92 19.07
CA PRO A 872 -11.19 -15.76 18.90
C PRO A 872 -11.42 -16.34 17.50
N GLN A 873 -10.70 -15.94 16.44
CA GLN A 873 -11.08 -16.33 15.06
C GLN A 873 -9.89 -16.43 14.08
N PHE A 874 -9.65 -17.65 13.57
CA PHE A 874 -9.08 -18.01 12.24
C PHE A 874 -7.74 -17.43 11.75
N SER A 875 -7.01 -16.63 12.52
CA SER A 875 -5.72 -16.07 12.07
C SER A 875 -4.71 -17.16 11.68
N ILE A 876 -4.14 -17.05 10.47
CA ILE A 876 -3.25 -18.05 9.87
C ILE A 876 -1.83 -17.81 10.39
N THR A 877 -1.36 -18.66 11.31
CA THR A 877 -0.02 -18.59 11.92
C THR A 877 0.89 -19.70 11.38
N GLU A 878 0.96 -19.81 10.05
CA GLU A 878 1.81 -20.80 9.39
C GLU A 878 3.30 -20.53 9.63
N PHE A 879 4.08 -21.63 9.63
CA PHE A 879 5.54 -21.62 9.67
C PHE A 879 6.07 -22.51 8.55
N PRO A 880 7.33 -22.33 8.09
CA PRO A 880 7.75 -22.85 6.80
C PRO A 880 7.57 -24.36 6.61
N PHE A 881 7.87 -25.19 7.63
CA PHE A 881 7.64 -26.63 7.51
C PHE A 881 6.16 -27.00 7.35
N TRP A 882 5.25 -26.29 8.04
CA TRP A 882 3.81 -26.47 7.84
C TRP A 882 3.40 -26.12 6.41
N THR A 883 3.83 -24.97 5.90
CA THR A 883 3.56 -24.52 4.53
C THR A 883 4.02 -25.54 3.49
N PHE A 884 5.24 -26.08 3.62
CA PHE A 884 5.73 -27.12 2.72
C PHE A 884 4.97 -28.44 2.85
N LEU A 885 4.54 -28.81 4.06
CA LEU A 885 3.75 -30.01 4.30
C LEU A 885 2.31 -29.88 3.76
N PHE A 886 1.73 -28.68 3.83
CA PHE A 886 0.46 -28.33 3.20
C PHE A 886 0.53 -28.55 1.69
N ALA A 887 1.64 -28.08 1.11
CA ALA A 887 2.07 -28.28 -0.28
C ALA A 887 1.15 -27.61 -1.32
N ASP A 888 0.73 -26.38 -1.03
CA ASP A 888 0.11 -25.47 -2.00
C ASP A 888 1.22 -24.70 -2.71
N LEU A 889 1.27 -24.78 -4.03
CA LEU A 889 2.26 -24.10 -4.87
C LEU A 889 1.91 -22.61 -5.05
N HIS A 890 1.60 -22.00 -3.92
CA HIS A 890 1.11 -20.65 -3.80
C HIS A 890 2.27 -19.65 -3.69
N ALA A 891 1.96 -18.38 -3.91
CA ALA A 891 2.91 -17.26 -3.93
C ALA A 891 3.90 -17.26 -2.74
N HIS A 892 3.39 -17.38 -1.51
CA HIS A 892 4.20 -17.34 -0.29
C HIS A 892 5.15 -18.54 -0.16
N LEU A 893 4.75 -19.75 -0.58
CA LEU A 893 5.60 -20.94 -0.55
C LEU A 893 6.76 -20.79 -1.54
N ILE A 894 6.47 -20.33 -2.76
CA ILE A 894 7.49 -20.09 -3.79
C ILE A 894 8.46 -18.99 -3.34
N ALA A 895 7.98 -17.97 -2.63
CA ALA A 895 8.81 -16.87 -2.14
C ALA A 895 9.84 -17.27 -1.07
N LEU A 896 9.55 -18.29 -0.24
CA LEU A 896 10.43 -18.72 0.87
C LEU A 896 11.92 -18.81 0.50
N PRO A 897 12.34 -19.58 -0.53
CA PRO A 897 13.76 -19.61 -0.91
C PRO A 897 14.29 -18.28 -1.47
N PHE A 898 13.46 -17.47 -2.13
CA PHE A 898 13.86 -16.16 -2.68
C PHE A 898 14.11 -15.11 -1.61
N THR A 899 13.37 -15.18 -0.50
CA THR A 899 13.61 -14.30 0.65
C THR A 899 15.01 -14.50 1.24
N ILE A 900 15.43 -15.76 1.42
CA ILE A 900 16.75 -16.15 1.91
C ILE A 900 17.83 -15.84 0.86
N LEU A 901 17.53 -16.06 -0.42
CA LEU A 901 18.41 -15.68 -1.54
C LEU A 901 18.72 -14.18 -1.52
N THR A 902 17.71 -13.34 -1.29
CA THR A 902 17.86 -11.87 -1.19
C THR A 902 18.82 -11.50 -0.06
N ILE A 903 18.71 -12.15 1.10
CA ILE A 903 19.63 -11.95 2.23
C ILE A 903 21.07 -12.31 1.85
N LEU A 904 21.29 -13.46 1.19
CA LEU A 904 22.63 -13.92 0.78
C LEU A 904 23.28 -12.98 -0.24
N VAL A 905 22.53 -12.55 -1.25
CA VAL A 905 23.05 -11.64 -2.28
C VAL A 905 23.31 -10.25 -1.71
N GLY A 906 22.43 -9.77 -0.83
CA GLY A 906 22.63 -8.52 -0.08
C GLY A 906 23.87 -8.57 0.82
N LEU A 907 24.09 -9.70 1.51
CA LEU A 907 25.30 -9.94 2.29
C LEU A 907 26.55 -9.91 1.41
N ASN A 908 26.53 -10.50 0.22
CA ASN A 908 27.66 -10.45 -0.72
C ASN A 908 27.97 -9.01 -1.18
N VAL A 909 26.95 -8.21 -1.53
CA VAL A 909 27.12 -6.79 -1.88
C VAL A 909 27.71 -6.01 -0.70
N CYS A 910 27.19 -6.22 0.51
CA CYS A 910 27.71 -5.60 1.72
C CYS A 910 29.19 -5.96 1.95
N THR A 911 29.54 -7.25 1.84
CA THR A 911 30.93 -7.72 1.97
C THR A 911 31.86 -7.12 0.93
N ASN A 912 31.41 -6.96 -0.32
CA ASN A 912 32.21 -6.32 -1.37
C ASN A 912 32.46 -4.83 -1.06
N LEU A 913 31.45 -4.11 -0.54
CA LEU A 913 31.60 -2.72 -0.08
C LEU A 913 32.56 -2.61 1.12
N LEU A 914 32.43 -3.50 2.11
CA LEU A 914 33.30 -3.55 3.29
C LEU A 914 34.77 -3.83 2.93
N LYS A 915 35.00 -4.67 1.91
CA LYS A 915 36.33 -4.95 1.36
C LYS A 915 36.84 -3.87 0.40
N GLN A 916 36.17 -2.72 0.33
CA GLN A 916 36.52 -1.55 -0.49
C GLN A 916 36.62 -1.85 -1.99
N GLU A 917 35.79 -2.75 -2.52
CA GLU A 917 35.68 -2.90 -3.98
C GLU A 917 35.16 -1.59 -4.59
N ARG A 918 35.83 -1.11 -5.66
CA ARG A 918 35.38 0.09 -6.37
C ARG A 918 34.00 -0.18 -6.99
N ILE A 919 33.05 0.72 -6.73
CA ILE A 919 31.63 0.63 -7.14
C ILE A 919 31.46 0.48 -8.67
N PHE A 920 32.39 0.96 -9.48
CA PHE A 920 32.34 0.85 -10.94
C PHE A 920 33.10 -0.35 -11.52
N THR A 921 33.47 -1.33 -10.70
CA THR A 921 34.07 -2.56 -11.23
C THR A 921 32.99 -3.47 -11.81
N LYS A 922 33.32 -4.17 -12.91
CA LYS A 922 32.41 -5.14 -13.56
C LYS A 922 31.84 -6.17 -12.58
N LYS A 923 32.63 -6.54 -11.56
CA LYS A 923 32.26 -7.53 -10.54
C LYS A 923 31.24 -6.97 -9.54
N PHE A 924 31.48 -5.76 -9.03
CA PHE A 924 30.51 -5.09 -8.17
C PHE A 924 29.18 -4.86 -8.90
N ILE A 925 29.24 -4.35 -10.14
CA ILE A 925 28.04 -4.12 -10.96
C ILE A 925 27.26 -5.42 -11.16
N ALA A 926 27.93 -6.54 -11.49
CA ALA A 926 27.26 -7.83 -11.64
C ALA A 926 26.59 -8.30 -10.33
N SER A 927 27.26 -8.16 -9.19
CA SER A 927 26.67 -8.50 -7.88
C SER A 927 25.50 -7.58 -7.53
N PHE A 928 25.59 -6.29 -7.84
CA PHE A 928 24.55 -5.31 -7.53
C PHE A 928 23.33 -5.48 -8.43
N LEU A 929 23.52 -5.74 -9.72
CA LEU A 929 22.42 -6.06 -10.64
C LEU A 929 21.73 -7.37 -10.26
N SER A 930 22.50 -8.39 -9.87
CA SER A 930 21.93 -9.64 -9.33
C SER A 930 21.10 -9.37 -8.08
N PHE A 931 21.56 -8.46 -7.22
CA PHE A 931 20.84 -8.07 -6.01
C PHE A 931 19.52 -7.36 -6.34
N ALA A 932 19.55 -6.36 -7.23
CA ALA A 932 18.37 -5.64 -7.66
C ALA A 932 17.35 -6.57 -8.34
N LEU A 933 17.82 -7.51 -9.16
CA LEU A 933 16.98 -8.47 -9.88
C LEU A 933 16.23 -9.42 -8.93
N ILE A 934 16.91 -9.95 -7.91
CA ILE A 934 16.32 -10.87 -6.93
C ILE A 934 15.43 -10.13 -5.94
N LEU A 935 15.83 -8.92 -5.52
CA LEU A 935 14.99 -8.09 -4.67
C LEU A 935 13.68 -7.74 -5.40
N GLY A 936 13.78 -7.32 -6.67
CA GLY A 936 12.62 -7.04 -7.52
C GLY A 936 11.70 -8.24 -7.72
N SER A 937 12.23 -9.48 -7.80
CA SER A 937 11.36 -10.65 -7.98
C SER A 937 10.38 -10.86 -6.84
N LEU A 938 10.71 -10.42 -5.61
CA LEU A 938 9.76 -10.51 -4.49
C LEU A 938 8.50 -9.67 -4.73
N SER A 939 8.57 -8.56 -5.46
CA SER A 939 7.37 -7.74 -5.75
C SER A 939 6.36 -8.46 -6.65
N VAL A 940 6.81 -9.42 -7.46
CA VAL A 940 5.99 -10.17 -8.44
C VAL A 940 5.75 -11.64 -8.07
N ILE A 941 6.53 -12.21 -7.15
CA ILE A 941 6.30 -13.55 -6.58
C ILE A 941 5.35 -13.46 -5.39
N ASN A 942 5.58 -12.52 -4.46
CA ASN A 942 4.74 -12.29 -3.29
C ASN A 942 4.93 -10.85 -2.79
N THR A 943 4.09 -9.92 -3.28
CA THR A 943 4.32 -8.47 -3.16
C THR A 943 4.61 -7.98 -1.74
N TRP A 944 4.01 -8.59 -0.71
CA TRP A 944 4.18 -8.18 0.68
C TRP A 944 5.53 -8.57 1.31
N ASP A 945 6.34 -9.39 0.64
CA ASP A 945 7.74 -9.63 1.04
C ASP A 945 8.63 -8.44 0.65
N TYR A 946 8.37 -7.78 -0.48
CA TYR A 946 9.24 -6.74 -1.01
C TYR A 946 9.58 -5.61 0.00
N PRO A 947 8.63 -5.03 0.77
CA PRO A 947 8.95 -3.98 1.74
C PRO A 947 9.95 -4.41 2.83
N THR A 948 9.73 -5.57 3.45
CA THR A 948 10.60 -6.09 4.51
C THR A 948 12.01 -6.36 3.98
N TYR A 949 12.12 -7.01 2.82
CA TYR A 949 13.41 -7.31 2.22
C TYR A 949 14.09 -6.09 1.59
N LEU A 950 13.33 -5.05 1.22
CA LEU A 950 13.90 -3.75 0.86
C LEU A 950 14.54 -3.07 2.08
N VAL A 951 13.90 -3.08 3.24
CA VAL A 951 14.48 -2.55 4.49
C VAL A 951 15.76 -3.29 4.85
N ILE A 952 15.78 -4.62 4.74
CA ILE A 952 16.99 -5.44 4.93
C ILE A 952 18.08 -5.05 3.92
N SER A 953 17.70 -4.83 2.66
CA SER A 953 18.64 -4.48 1.59
C SER A 953 19.28 -3.12 1.78
N LEU A 954 18.49 -2.12 2.21
CA LEU A 954 18.98 -0.80 2.55
C LEU A 954 19.92 -0.84 3.77
N PHE A 955 19.64 -1.71 4.74
CA PHE A 955 20.54 -1.96 5.87
C PHE A 955 21.89 -2.53 5.42
N PHE A 956 21.91 -3.51 4.52
CA PHE A 956 23.16 -4.05 3.94
C PHE A 956 24.01 -2.97 3.25
N ILE A 957 23.37 -2.11 2.45
CA ILE A 957 24.05 -0.98 1.78
C ILE A 957 24.58 0.01 2.83
N PHE A 958 23.76 0.37 3.82
CA PHE A 958 24.14 1.29 4.89
C PHE A 958 25.40 0.83 5.62
N ILE A 959 25.43 -0.43 6.09
CA ILE A 959 26.61 -1.00 6.77
C ILE A 959 27.84 -1.02 5.86
N GLY A 960 27.67 -1.35 4.58
CA GLY A 960 28.74 -1.38 3.59
C GLY A 960 29.38 -0.01 3.32
N ILE A 961 28.58 1.07 3.29
CA ILE A 961 29.05 2.42 2.95
C ILE A 961 29.53 3.20 4.18
N PHE A 962 28.72 3.21 5.25
CA PHE A 962 28.93 4.05 6.45
C PHE A 962 30.33 3.89 7.04
N THR A 963 30.94 2.73 6.80
CA THR A 963 32.16 2.28 7.44
C THR A 963 33.40 2.38 6.55
N SER A 964 33.27 2.95 5.34
CA SER A 964 34.31 2.99 4.30
C SER A 964 34.86 4.39 3.99
N LEU A 965 34.31 5.46 4.57
CA LEU A 965 34.61 6.84 4.17
C LEU A 965 34.91 7.76 5.35
N SER A 966 35.86 8.68 5.13
CA SER A 966 36.29 9.70 6.10
C SER A 966 35.40 10.95 6.13
N SER A 967 34.54 11.16 5.12
CA SER A 967 33.67 12.35 5.01
C SER A 967 32.19 11.98 4.99
N ILE A 968 31.42 12.59 5.90
CA ILE A 968 29.97 12.37 6.04
C ILE A 968 29.20 12.75 4.77
N GLN A 969 29.63 13.79 4.05
CA GLN A 969 29.00 14.22 2.80
C GLN A 969 29.14 13.14 1.73
N GLN A 970 30.32 12.52 1.61
CA GLN A 970 30.54 11.43 0.66
C GLN A 970 29.74 10.18 1.05
N THR A 971 29.63 9.88 2.34
CA THR A 971 28.81 8.78 2.87
C THR A 971 27.34 8.95 2.51
N ILE A 972 26.77 10.13 2.80
CA ILE A 972 25.36 10.43 2.49
C ILE A 972 25.13 10.39 0.97
N THR A 973 26.02 10.99 0.18
CA THR A 973 25.89 11.02 -1.29
C THR A 973 25.90 9.61 -1.88
N LYS A 974 26.84 8.74 -1.46
CA LYS A 974 26.90 7.35 -1.92
C LYS A 974 25.72 6.52 -1.42
N LEU A 975 25.29 6.73 -0.18
CA LEU A 975 24.13 6.03 0.39
C LEU A 975 22.87 6.36 -0.42
N ILE A 976 22.58 7.65 -0.65
CA ILE A 976 21.45 8.07 -1.46
C ILE A 976 21.55 7.49 -2.87
N LEU A 977 22.71 7.61 -3.52
CA LEU A 977 22.90 7.14 -4.89
C LEU A 977 22.71 5.62 -5.03
N ILE A 978 23.34 4.82 -4.17
CA ILE A 978 23.28 3.36 -4.27
C ILE A 978 21.90 2.84 -3.84
N SER A 979 21.32 3.41 -2.77
CA SER A 979 19.97 3.03 -2.32
C SER A 979 18.90 3.42 -3.33
N SER A 980 18.94 4.63 -3.89
CA SER A 980 17.98 5.05 -4.92
C SER A 980 18.14 4.23 -6.20
N SER A 981 19.38 3.90 -6.59
CA SER A 981 19.64 3.02 -7.72
C SER A 981 19.09 1.61 -7.49
N LEU A 982 19.22 1.06 -6.28
CA LEU A 982 18.69 -0.26 -5.95
C LEU A 982 17.16 -0.27 -6.07
N ILE A 983 16.48 0.70 -5.45
CA ILE A 983 15.01 0.81 -5.49
C ILE A 983 14.54 0.98 -6.94
N THR A 984 15.19 1.88 -7.69
CA THR A 984 14.79 2.18 -9.06
C THR A 984 15.03 0.98 -9.97
N ILE A 985 16.20 0.34 -9.92
CA ILE A 985 16.52 -0.79 -10.81
C ILE A 985 15.68 -2.03 -10.44
N SER A 986 15.49 -2.32 -9.16
CA SER A 986 14.67 -3.47 -8.74
C SER A 986 13.21 -3.34 -9.20
N TYR A 987 12.64 -2.13 -9.19
CA TYR A 987 11.32 -1.87 -9.75
C TYR A 987 11.32 -1.91 -11.29
N LEU A 988 12.29 -1.24 -11.95
CA LEU A 988 12.34 -1.14 -13.41
C LEU A 988 12.53 -2.48 -14.12
N LEU A 989 13.24 -3.43 -13.51
CA LEU A 989 13.42 -4.78 -14.08
C LEU A 989 12.11 -5.56 -14.20
N TYR A 990 11.09 -5.21 -13.40
CA TYR A 990 9.75 -5.80 -13.44
C TYR A 990 8.67 -4.78 -13.82
N LEU A 991 9.08 -3.62 -14.38
CA LEU A 991 8.15 -2.59 -14.83
C LEU A 991 7.02 -3.13 -15.71
N PRO A 992 7.28 -4.06 -16.66
CA PRO A 992 6.19 -4.53 -17.50
C PRO A 992 5.09 -5.25 -16.71
N TYR A 993 5.46 -6.11 -15.74
CA TYR A 993 4.49 -6.69 -14.81
C TYR A 993 3.69 -5.63 -14.04
N HIS A 994 4.36 -4.57 -13.56
CA HIS A 994 3.73 -3.51 -12.77
C HIS A 994 2.81 -2.59 -13.58
N LEU A 995 2.94 -2.55 -14.91
CA LEU A 995 2.07 -1.75 -15.78
C LEU A 995 0.74 -2.45 -16.06
N ASP A 996 0.72 -3.78 -16.15
CA ASP A 996 -0.48 -4.54 -16.50
C ASP A 996 -1.29 -5.00 -15.27
N ASN A 997 -0.66 -5.16 -14.11
CA ASN A 997 -1.32 -5.64 -12.89
C ASN A 997 -1.80 -4.49 -12.00
N THR A 998 -3.02 -4.60 -11.50
CA THR A 998 -3.62 -3.62 -10.58
C THR A 998 -3.54 -4.10 -9.13
N ILE A 999 -3.09 -3.24 -8.22
CA ILE A 999 -3.05 -3.54 -6.79
C ILE A 999 -4.42 -3.21 -6.18
N TYR A 1000 -5.23 -4.21 -5.84
CA TYR A 1000 -6.58 -4.03 -5.28
C TYR A 1000 -6.62 -3.62 -3.80
N THR A 1001 -5.52 -3.80 -3.07
CA THR A 1001 -5.41 -3.46 -1.64
C THR A 1001 -4.19 -2.58 -1.40
N SER A 1002 -4.39 -1.28 -1.19
CA SER A 1002 -3.33 -0.33 -0.91
C SER A 1002 -3.64 0.49 0.34
N GLY A 1003 -3.42 -0.08 1.52
CA GLY A 1003 -3.65 0.64 2.76
C GLY A 1003 -3.53 -0.22 4.01
N PHE A 1004 -3.52 0.45 5.15
CA PHE A 1004 -3.58 -0.16 6.47
C PHE A 1004 -4.60 0.59 7.33
N HIS A 1005 -5.39 -0.16 8.09
CA HIS A 1005 -6.18 0.37 9.19
C HIS A 1005 -5.63 -0.09 10.55
N LEU A 1006 -6.07 0.53 11.64
CA LEU A 1006 -5.69 0.07 12.98
C LEU A 1006 -6.29 -1.30 13.24
N SER A 1007 -5.51 -2.18 13.86
CA SER A 1007 -6.00 -3.50 14.24
C SER A 1007 -7.00 -3.39 15.39
N ASN A 1008 -8.18 -3.98 15.21
CA ASN A 1008 -9.19 -4.13 16.26
C ASN A 1008 -8.88 -5.30 17.21
N GLU A 1009 -7.91 -6.15 16.84
CA GLU A 1009 -7.49 -7.32 17.61
C GLU A 1009 -5.99 -7.25 17.93
N GLN A 1010 -5.60 -7.82 19.06
CA GLN A 1010 -4.21 -7.84 19.52
C GLN A 1010 -3.77 -9.26 19.86
N THR A 1011 -2.47 -9.53 19.79
CA THR A 1011 -1.95 -10.87 20.06
C THR A 1011 -1.81 -11.08 21.57
N ASN A 1012 -2.44 -12.13 22.10
CA ASN A 1012 -2.26 -12.52 23.49
C ASN A 1012 -0.82 -12.98 23.76
N ILE A 1013 -0.31 -12.71 24.96
CA ILE A 1013 1.06 -13.07 25.33
C ILE A 1013 1.27 -14.59 25.32
N SER A 1014 0.25 -15.38 25.66
CA SER A 1014 0.28 -16.85 25.58
C SER A 1014 0.54 -17.32 24.16
N ASP A 1015 -0.20 -16.76 23.20
CA ASP A 1015 -0.17 -17.17 21.81
C ASP A 1015 1.16 -16.75 21.18
N PHE A 1016 1.61 -15.53 21.49
CA PHE A 1016 2.92 -15.03 21.08
C PHE A 1016 4.09 -15.89 21.60
N LEU A 1017 4.06 -16.26 22.89
CA LEU A 1017 5.05 -17.16 23.49
C LEU A 1017 4.96 -18.57 22.92
N SER A 1018 3.78 -19.01 22.52
CA SER A 1018 3.60 -20.33 21.91
C SER A 1018 4.20 -20.40 20.51
N ILE A 1019 4.09 -19.31 19.74
CA ILE A 1019 4.64 -19.19 18.39
C ILE A 1019 6.16 -18.96 18.43
N TYR A 1020 6.63 -17.95 19.16
CA TYR A 1020 8.04 -17.52 19.12
C TYR A 1020 8.88 -17.86 20.36
N GLY A 1021 8.32 -18.61 21.32
CA GLY A 1021 8.95 -18.88 22.62
C GLY A 1021 10.37 -19.46 22.53
N PHE A 1022 10.63 -20.32 21.54
CA PHE A 1022 11.97 -20.88 21.36
C PHE A 1022 13.01 -19.81 20.98
N PHE A 1023 12.67 -18.90 20.07
CA PHE A 1023 13.55 -17.79 19.67
C PHE A 1023 13.76 -16.81 20.83
N LEU A 1024 12.69 -16.49 21.56
CA LEU A 1024 12.74 -15.61 22.73
C LEU A 1024 13.62 -16.21 23.84
N PHE A 1025 13.56 -17.53 24.08
CA PHE A 1025 14.46 -18.19 25.02
C PHE A 1025 15.93 -18.01 24.66
N ILE A 1026 16.30 -18.16 23.38
CA ILE A 1026 17.68 -17.96 22.91
C ILE A 1026 18.10 -16.50 23.09
N LEU A 1027 17.23 -15.57 22.69
CA LEU A 1027 17.46 -14.12 22.82
C LEU A 1027 17.65 -13.70 24.28
N LEU A 1028 16.77 -14.14 25.18
CA LEU A 1028 16.83 -13.86 26.62
C LEU A 1028 18.07 -14.50 27.26
N SER A 1029 18.43 -15.71 26.86
CA SER A 1029 19.66 -16.37 27.32
C SER A 1029 20.91 -15.58 26.94
N TYR A 1030 20.95 -15.09 25.69
CA TYR A 1030 22.02 -14.23 25.20
C TYR A 1030 22.06 -12.89 25.94
N PHE A 1031 20.90 -12.28 26.18
CA PHE A 1031 20.79 -11.05 26.96
C PHE A 1031 21.32 -11.22 28.39
N LEU A 1032 20.91 -12.28 29.09
CA LEU A 1032 21.37 -12.59 30.44
C LEU A 1032 22.91 -12.73 30.49
N LEU A 1033 23.50 -13.43 29.53
CA LEU A 1033 24.94 -13.57 29.40
C LEU A 1033 25.64 -12.21 29.32
N LYS A 1034 25.20 -11.36 28.39
CA LYS A 1034 25.86 -10.09 28.15
C LYS A 1034 25.69 -9.11 29.29
N THR A 1035 24.50 -9.07 29.89
CA THR A 1035 24.21 -8.24 31.05
C THR A 1035 25.15 -8.59 32.21
N LEU A 1036 25.34 -9.88 32.51
CA LEU A 1036 26.28 -10.33 33.53
C LEU A 1036 27.74 -9.93 33.22
N SER A 1037 28.15 -9.93 31.94
CA SER A 1037 29.48 -9.48 31.52
C SER A 1037 29.66 -7.94 31.48
N PHE A 1038 28.58 -7.19 31.25
CA PHE A 1038 28.58 -5.73 31.17
C PHE A 1038 28.59 -5.08 32.57
N TYR A 1039 27.81 -5.63 33.52
CA TYR A 1039 27.81 -5.17 34.91
C TYR A 1039 29.16 -5.36 35.62
N THR A 1040 29.98 -6.31 35.16
CA THR A 1040 31.31 -6.57 35.71
C THR A 1040 32.42 -5.70 35.08
N SER A 1041 32.13 -5.01 33.96
CA SER A 1041 33.14 -4.29 33.16
C SER A 1041 32.95 -2.77 33.11
N LEU A 1042 31.84 -2.22 33.61
CA LEU A 1042 31.57 -0.78 33.63
C LEU A 1042 32.40 -0.01 34.67
N PRO A 1043 33.02 1.13 34.31
CA PRO A 1043 33.68 2.06 35.24
C PRO A 1043 32.66 3.05 35.83
N ILE A 1044 31.45 2.60 36.18
CA ILE A 1044 30.41 3.44 36.79
C ILE A 1044 30.47 3.25 38.31
N PRO A 1045 30.61 4.33 39.10
CA PRO A 1045 30.65 4.19 40.55
C PRO A 1045 29.30 3.65 41.06
N ARG A 1046 29.35 2.69 41.98
CA ARG A 1046 28.18 1.89 42.44
C ARG A 1046 26.99 2.72 42.92
N ASN A 1047 27.22 3.96 43.32
CA ASN A 1047 26.21 4.94 43.76
C ASN A 1047 25.30 5.48 42.63
N LEU A 1048 25.71 5.41 41.35
CA LEU A 1048 24.88 5.81 40.20
C LEU A 1048 24.05 4.67 39.61
N ILE A 1049 24.38 3.42 39.95
CA ILE A 1049 23.70 2.22 39.42
C ILE A 1049 22.26 2.15 39.95
N ILE A 1050 22.05 2.45 41.22
CA ILE A 1050 20.74 2.41 41.88
C ILE A 1050 19.75 3.41 41.25
N PRO A 1051 20.06 4.71 41.10
CA PRO A 1051 19.13 5.67 40.49
C PRO A 1051 18.85 5.38 39.00
N ILE A 1052 19.84 4.93 38.23
CA ILE A 1052 19.62 4.52 36.82
C ILE A 1052 18.69 3.30 36.76
N SER A 1053 18.88 2.32 37.65
CA SER A 1053 18.01 1.15 37.74
C SER A 1053 16.59 1.53 38.14
N ILE A 1054 16.41 2.47 39.06
CA ILE A 1054 15.08 2.98 39.47
C ILE A 1054 14.38 3.70 38.31
N ILE A 1055 15.09 4.52 37.53
CA ILE A 1055 14.54 5.22 36.36
C ILE A 1055 14.14 4.23 35.24
N LEU A 1056 14.95 3.20 35.02
CA LEU A 1056 14.65 2.14 34.06
C LEU A 1056 13.44 1.30 34.49
N ILE A 1057 13.40 0.91 35.77
CA ILE A 1057 12.26 0.17 36.34
C ILE A 1057 11.00 1.01 36.29
N SER A 1058 11.06 2.31 36.61
CA SER A 1058 9.88 3.18 36.55
C SER A 1058 9.42 3.41 35.11
N ALA A 1059 10.33 3.61 34.15
CA ALA A 1059 9.99 3.71 32.73
C ALA A 1059 9.35 2.42 32.19
N ILE A 1060 9.91 1.25 32.54
CA ILE A 1060 9.34 -0.06 32.20
C ILE A 1060 7.95 -0.22 32.82
N THR A 1061 7.78 0.15 34.08
CA THR A 1061 6.49 0.06 34.78
C THR A 1061 5.46 1.00 34.15
N VAL A 1062 5.83 2.23 33.77
CA VAL A 1062 4.93 3.15 33.08
C VAL A 1062 4.54 2.62 31.70
N ILE A 1063 5.49 2.08 30.92
CA ILE A 1063 5.20 1.49 29.60
C ILE A 1063 4.26 0.28 29.77
N LEU A 1064 4.52 -0.62 30.73
CA LEU A 1064 3.67 -1.78 30.98
C LEU A 1064 2.28 -1.38 31.47
N SER A 1065 2.16 -0.44 32.40
CA SER A 1065 0.87 0.05 32.90
C SER A 1065 0.07 0.77 31.81
N PHE A 1066 0.73 1.58 30.98
CA PHE A 1066 0.09 2.25 29.84
C PHE A 1066 -0.39 1.23 28.80
N THR A 1067 0.47 0.29 28.41
CA THR A 1067 0.09 -0.75 27.43
C THR A 1067 -0.97 -1.71 27.95
N LEU A 1068 -0.97 -2.06 29.24
CA LEU A 1068 -2.05 -2.83 29.88
C LEU A 1068 -3.39 -2.08 29.83
N TYR A 1069 -3.39 -0.78 30.09
CA TYR A 1069 -4.62 0.03 30.09
C TYR A 1069 -5.28 0.09 28.71
N PHE A 1070 -4.49 0.07 27.63
CA PHE A 1070 -4.97 0.09 26.24
C PHE A 1070 -5.01 -1.31 25.57
N GLY A 1071 -4.82 -2.39 26.33
CA GLY A 1071 -4.80 -3.77 25.81
C GLY A 1071 -3.48 -4.24 25.19
N TYR A 1072 -2.61 -3.33 24.72
CA TYR A 1072 -1.35 -3.58 23.99
C TYR A 1072 -0.21 -4.24 24.80
N PHE A 1073 -0.48 -5.11 25.76
CA PHE A 1073 0.52 -5.65 26.69
C PHE A 1073 1.69 -6.36 25.98
N THR A 1074 1.40 -7.16 24.94
CA THR A 1074 2.42 -7.86 24.14
C THR A 1074 3.34 -6.86 23.43
N VAL A 1075 2.78 -5.80 22.85
CA VAL A 1075 3.56 -4.68 22.27
C VAL A 1075 4.43 -4.01 23.34
N GLY A 1076 3.91 -3.79 24.55
CA GLY A 1076 4.67 -3.23 25.67
C GLY A 1076 5.91 -4.06 26.02
N ILE A 1077 5.77 -5.39 26.09
CA ILE A 1077 6.89 -6.32 26.34
C ILE A 1077 7.90 -6.26 25.18
N ILE A 1078 7.43 -6.26 23.94
CA ILE A 1078 8.32 -6.21 22.78
C ILE A 1078 9.08 -4.87 22.73
N VAL A 1079 8.43 -3.75 23.04
CA VAL A 1079 9.08 -2.43 23.15
C VAL A 1079 10.16 -2.46 24.22
N ILE A 1080 9.93 -3.12 25.35
CA ILE A 1080 10.95 -3.29 26.41
C ILE A 1080 12.11 -4.13 25.89
N LEU A 1081 11.87 -5.24 25.18
CA LEU A 1081 12.93 -6.03 24.56
C LEU A 1081 13.75 -5.21 23.55
N ILE A 1082 13.10 -4.35 22.77
CA ILE A 1082 13.78 -3.43 21.83
C ILE A 1082 14.61 -2.38 22.59
N ILE A 1083 14.07 -1.79 23.66
CA ILE A 1083 14.79 -0.82 24.50
C ILE A 1083 16.01 -1.49 25.13
N ILE A 1084 15.86 -2.69 25.65
CA ILE A 1084 16.95 -3.49 26.22
C ILE A 1084 18.03 -3.76 25.17
N LEU A 1085 17.65 -4.21 23.97
CA LEU A 1085 18.59 -4.38 22.85
C LEU A 1085 19.30 -3.08 22.46
N LYS A 1086 18.58 -1.95 22.51
CA LYS A 1086 19.12 -0.61 22.23
C LYS A 1086 20.11 -0.16 23.31
N LEU A 1087 19.86 -0.45 24.58
CA LEU A 1087 20.76 -0.10 25.69
C LEU A 1087 22.09 -0.85 25.63
N MET A 1088 22.14 -1.96 24.89
CA MET A 1088 23.36 -2.70 24.62
C MET A 1088 24.17 -2.14 23.44
N ILE A 1089 23.66 -1.11 22.73
CA ILE A 1089 24.38 -0.45 21.62
C ILE A 1089 25.81 -0.02 21.98
N PRO A 1090 26.16 0.41 23.20
CA PRO A 1090 27.56 0.68 23.56
C PRO A 1090 28.46 -0.56 23.50
N ASP A 1091 27.98 -1.73 23.97
CA ASP A 1091 28.67 -3.02 23.84
C ASP A 1091 28.72 -3.50 22.39
N LEU A 1092 27.67 -3.19 21.61
CA LEU A 1092 27.63 -3.42 20.17
C LEU A 1092 28.57 -2.50 19.43
N TYR A 1093 28.75 -1.26 19.86
CA TYR A 1093 29.69 -0.29 19.30
C TYR A 1093 31.13 -0.77 19.55
N ILE A 1094 31.44 -1.22 20.77
CA ILE A 1094 32.76 -1.79 21.11
C ILE A 1094 33.06 -3.08 20.33
N ASN A 1095 32.09 -3.98 20.18
CA ASN A 1095 32.29 -5.21 19.39
C ASN A 1095 32.22 -4.98 17.86
N SER A 1096 31.43 -4.02 17.38
CA SER A 1096 31.34 -3.64 15.95
C SER A 1096 32.52 -2.81 15.46
N LEU A 1097 33.24 -2.16 16.38
CA LEU A 1097 34.60 -1.64 16.13
C LEU A 1097 35.57 -2.78 15.78
N GLY A 1098 35.33 -4.01 16.28
CA GLY A 1098 36.08 -5.22 15.94
C GLY A 1098 35.57 -5.96 14.70
N ASN A 1099 34.31 -6.41 14.69
CA ASN A 1099 33.73 -7.15 13.55
C ASN A 1099 32.27 -6.72 13.26
N ARG A 1100 32.06 -6.14 12.08
CA ARG A 1100 30.79 -5.51 11.66
C ARG A 1100 29.68 -6.53 11.33
N TYR A 1101 30.02 -7.77 11.02
CA TYR A 1101 29.04 -8.82 10.71
C TYR A 1101 28.17 -9.20 11.93
N TYR A 1102 28.60 -8.80 13.12
CA TYR A 1102 27.84 -8.94 14.35
C TYR A 1102 26.51 -8.16 14.37
N LEU A 1103 26.38 -7.12 13.53
CA LEU A 1103 25.18 -6.28 13.48
C LEU A 1103 24.00 -6.94 12.75
N PHE A 1104 24.25 -7.88 11.83
CA PHE A 1104 23.20 -8.56 11.05
C PHE A 1104 22.22 -9.38 11.89
N PRO A 1105 22.65 -10.33 12.73
CA PRO A 1105 21.72 -11.15 13.52
C PRO A 1105 20.88 -10.30 14.49
N LEU A 1106 21.43 -9.23 15.04
CA LEU A 1106 20.69 -8.30 15.91
C LEU A 1106 19.66 -7.48 15.14
N PHE A 1107 20.03 -7.00 13.96
CA PHE A 1107 19.11 -6.32 13.08
C PHE A 1107 17.94 -7.24 12.68
N PHE A 1108 18.19 -8.50 12.36
CA PHE A 1108 17.11 -9.45 12.05
C PHE A 1108 16.18 -9.67 13.24
N ILE A 1109 16.70 -9.78 14.47
CA ILE A 1109 15.88 -9.91 15.68
C ILE A 1109 15.05 -8.63 15.93
N LEU A 1110 15.67 -7.45 15.82
CA LEU A 1110 14.99 -6.17 16.00
C LEU A 1110 13.89 -5.96 14.95
N LEU A 1111 14.17 -6.32 13.70
CA LEU A 1111 13.21 -6.24 12.61
C LEU A 1111 12.06 -7.22 12.84
N SER A 1112 12.34 -8.46 13.27
CA SER A 1112 11.30 -9.45 13.60
C SER A 1112 10.38 -8.95 14.71
N LEU A 1113 10.94 -8.40 15.79
CA LEU A 1113 10.17 -7.81 16.90
C LEU A 1113 9.34 -6.61 16.42
N SER A 1114 9.89 -5.79 15.52
CA SER A 1114 9.19 -4.64 14.96
C SER A 1114 8.05 -5.05 14.02
N ILE A 1115 8.21 -6.13 13.25
CA ILE A 1115 7.15 -6.73 12.44
C ILE A 1115 6.02 -7.25 13.35
N CYS A 1116 6.35 -7.89 14.47
CA CYS A 1116 5.34 -8.36 15.42
C CYS A 1116 4.54 -7.20 16.03
N ILE A 1117 5.19 -6.09 16.39
CA ILE A 1117 4.51 -4.86 16.83
C ILE A 1117 3.63 -4.30 15.70
N PHE A 1118 4.15 -4.27 14.48
CA PHE A 1118 3.44 -3.72 13.34
C PHE A 1118 2.10 -4.42 13.12
N VAL A 1119 2.07 -5.76 13.14
CA VAL A 1119 0.85 -6.56 12.95
C VAL A 1119 -0.17 -6.39 14.09
N ASP A 1120 0.27 -6.08 15.30
CA ASP A 1120 -0.63 -5.80 16.43
C ASP A 1120 -1.23 -4.38 16.38
N ILE A 1121 -0.63 -3.45 15.62
CA ILE A 1121 -1.09 -2.07 15.51
C ILE A 1121 -1.84 -1.85 14.19
N PHE A 1122 -1.39 -2.48 13.10
CA PHE A 1122 -1.86 -2.24 11.74
C PHE A 1122 -2.30 -3.53 11.06
N THR A 1123 -3.42 -3.43 10.36
CA THR A 1123 -4.04 -4.50 9.56
C THR A 1123 -4.19 -4.02 8.12
N ILE A 1124 -3.94 -4.89 7.14
CA ILE A 1124 -4.10 -4.58 5.72
C ILE A 1124 -5.58 -4.33 5.40
N ASP A 1125 -5.89 -3.34 4.56
CA ASP A 1125 -7.27 -3.08 4.14
C ASP A 1125 -7.89 -4.25 3.35
N ASN A 1126 -9.20 -4.46 3.54
CA ASN A 1126 -9.97 -5.61 3.02
C ASN A 1126 -9.49 -6.99 3.53
N ASP A 1127 -8.75 -7.02 4.65
CA ASP A 1127 -8.44 -8.27 5.35
C ASP A 1127 -9.65 -8.77 6.16
N ILE A 1128 -9.69 -10.07 6.41
CA ILE A 1128 -10.70 -10.68 7.29
C ILE A 1128 -10.16 -10.58 8.72
N ASN A 1129 -10.67 -9.61 9.49
CA ASN A 1129 -10.05 -9.13 10.73
C ASN A 1129 -8.59 -8.80 10.46
N ARG A 1130 -7.64 -9.65 10.87
CA ARG A 1130 -6.19 -9.51 10.61
C ARG A 1130 -5.53 -10.77 10.05
N MET A 1131 -6.34 -11.68 9.49
CA MET A 1131 -5.91 -13.03 9.13
C MET A 1131 -4.75 -13.04 8.12
N ASN A 1132 -4.87 -12.34 7.00
CA ASN A 1132 -3.82 -12.29 5.97
C ASN A 1132 -2.63 -11.44 6.41
N THR A 1133 -2.86 -10.44 7.25
CA THR A 1133 -1.81 -9.59 7.81
C THR A 1133 -0.89 -10.42 8.69
N VAL A 1134 -1.43 -11.18 9.64
CA VAL A 1134 -0.65 -12.13 10.46
C VAL A 1134 0.08 -13.12 9.56
N PHE A 1135 -0.64 -13.76 8.63
CA PHE A 1135 -0.08 -14.76 7.73
C PHE A 1135 1.17 -14.28 6.98
N LYS A 1136 1.06 -13.13 6.30
CA LYS A 1136 2.12 -12.59 5.45
C LYS A 1136 3.35 -12.20 6.27
N PHE A 1137 3.15 -11.53 7.41
CA PHE A 1137 4.24 -10.93 8.17
C PHE A 1137 4.87 -11.89 9.21
N TYR A 1138 4.11 -12.81 9.82
CA TYR A 1138 4.65 -13.75 10.80
C TYR A 1138 5.63 -14.74 10.18
N ASN A 1139 5.37 -15.18 8.94
CA ASN A 1139 6.30 -16.06 8.24
C ASN A 1139 7.66 -15.36 7.98
N GLN A 1140 7.64 -14.07 7.63
CA GLN A 1140 8.86 -13.26 7.50
C GLN A 1140 9.59 -13.13 8.85
N ALA A 1141 8.86 -12.84 9.93
CA ALA A 1141 9.43 -12.75 11.28
C ALA A 1141 10.05 -14.08 11.73
N TRP A 1142 9.44 -15.22 11.40
CA TRP A 1142 9.98 -16.56 11.70
C TRP A 1142 11.36 -16.79 11.06
N ILE A 1143 11.51 -16.48 9.76
CA ILE A 1143 12.78 -16.64 9.04
C ILE A 1143 13.87 -15.77 9.66
N LEU A 1144 13.56 -14.51 9.94
CA LEU A 1144 14.50 -13.54 10.51
C LEU A 1144 14.90 -13.88 11.95
N PHE A 1145 13.95 -14.29 12.80
CA PHE A 1145 14.22 -14.82 14.12
C PHE A 1145 15.10 -16.07 14.06
N SER A 1146 14.86 -16.95 13.09
CA SER A 1146 15.64 -18.18 12.92
C SER A 1146 17.12 -17.89 12.60
N ILE A 1147 17.39 -16.99 11.67
CA ILE A 1147 18.77 -16.61 11.30
C ILE A 1147 19.47 -15.93 12.48
N GLY A 1148 18.80 -14.99 13.15
CA GLY A 1148 19.34 -14.30 14.31
C GLY A 1148 19.62 -15.26 15.49
N SER A 1149 18.65 -16.10 15.82
CA SER A 1149 18.74 -17.06 16.93
C SER A 1149 19.79 -18.15 16.68
N ALA A 1150 19.93 -18.66 15.45
CA ALA A 1150 20.97 -19.63 15.12
C ALA A 1150 22.39 -19.08 15.39
N PHE A 1151 22.61 -17.81 15.03
CA PHE A 1151 23.86 -17.12 15.30
C PHE A 1151 24.10 -16.93 16.80
N LEU A 1152 23.09 -16.42 17.54
CA LEU A 1152 23.20 -16.19 18.99
C LEU A 1152 23.41 -17.50 19.77
N LEU A 1153 22.71 -18.58 19.38
CA LEU A 1153 22.86 -19.89 20.00
C LEU A 1153 24.28 -20.44 19.82
N THR A 1154 24.87 -20.25 18.63
CA THR A 1154 26.26 -20.66 18.37
C THR A 1154 27.23 -19.93 19.31
N ILE A 1155 27.01 -18.64 19.55
CA ILE A 1155 27.83 -17.85 20.50
C ILE A 1155 27.63 -18.32 21.94
N LEU A 1156 26.39 -18.60 22.34
CA LEU A 1156 26.05 -19.10 23.68
C LEU A 1156 26.80 -20.42 23.97
N LEU A 1157 26.74 -21.39 23.05
CA LEU A 1157 27.38 -22.69 23.23
C LEU A 1157 28.91 -22.61 23.29
N GLU A 1158 29.53 -21.75 22.49
CA GLU A 1158 30.98 -21.53 22.57
C GLU A 1158 31.39 -20.89 23.91
N SER A 1159 30.57 -19.98 24.41
CA SER A 1159 30.80 -19.29 25.68
C SER A 1159 30.62 -20.21 26.91
N ILE A 1160 29.83 -21.29 26.77
CA ILE A 1160 29.75 -22.38 27.77
C ILE A 1160 31.06 -23.17 27.77
N ASN A 1161 31.57 -23.55 26.60
CA ASN A 1161 32.80 -24.32 26.47
C ASN A 1161 34.03 -23.57 27.03
N SER A 1162 34.04 -22.24 26.92
CA SER A 1162 35.10 -21.40 27.49
C SER A 1162 34.93 -21.10 28.99
N LYS A 1163 33.93 -21.70 29.67
CA LYS A 1163 33.56 -21.46 31.09
C LYS A 1163 33.30 -19.98 31.43
N LEU A 1164 32.92 -19.16 30.45
CA LEU A 1164 32.70 -17.72 30.65
C LEU A 1164 31.36 -17.41 31.35
N ILE A 1165 30.33 -18.24 31.15
CA ILE A 1165 28.94 -17.93 31.54
C ILE A 1165 28.55 -18.54 32.89
N PHE A 1166 28.86 -19.82 33.07
CA PHE A 1166 28.32 -20.60 34.17
C PHE A 1166 29.46 -21.33 34.88
N ASN A 1167 30.15 -20.65 35.79
CA ASN A 1167 31.00 -21.36 36.75
C ASN A 1167 30.18 -22.34 37.61
N ASN A 1168 28.85 -22.18 37.65
CA ASN A 1168 27.91 -23.10 38.30
C ASN A 1168 27.42 -24.19 37.33
N ARG A 1169 27.86 -25.43 37.59
CA ARG A 1169 27.46 -26.62 36.80
C ARG A 1169 25.95 -26.87 36.79
N ILE A 1170 25.24 -26.51 37.86
CA ILE A 1170 23.79 -26.73 37.99
C ILE A 1170 23.02 -25.84 37.02
N VAL A 1171 23.38 -24.56 36.93
CA VAL A 1171 22.74 -23.60 36.01
C VAL A 1171 23.00 -23.98 34.56
N THR A 1172 24.23 -24.41 34.25
CA THR A 1172 24.57 -24.92 32.91
C THR A 1172 23.73 -26.15 32.56
N PHE A 1173 23.63 -27.11 33.48
CA PHE A 1173 22.85 -28.33 33.29
C PHE A 1173 21.38 -28.00 33.04
N PHE A 1174 20.77 -27.13 33.85
CA PHE A 1174 19.38 -26.72 33.69
C PHE A 1174 19.15 -25.98 32.36
N TRP A 1175 20.07 -25.10 31.96
CA TRP A 1175 19.98 -24.40 30.68
C TRP A 1175 20.09 -25.36 29.48
N ILE A 1176 21.03 -26.32 29.52
CA ILE A 1176 21.15 -27.36 28.48
C ILE A 1176 19.90 -28.24 28.44
N PHE A 1177 19.33 -28.58 29.60
CA PHE A 1177 18.09 -29.34 29.69
C PHE A 1177 16.92 -28.58 29.04
N LEU A 1178 16.75 -27.29 29.35
CA LEU A 1178 15.72 -26.44 28.73
C LEU A 1178 15.93 -26.29 27.21
N LEU A 1179 17.17 -26.09 26.77
CA LEU A 1179 17.49 -26.06 25.34
C LEU A 1179 17.11 -27.39 24.67
N GLY A 1180 17.46 -28.51 25.28
CA GLY A 1180 17.10 -29.85 24.80
C GLY A 1180 15.58 -30.05 24.73
N PHE A 1181 14.85 -29.61 25.75
CA PHE A 1181 13.40 -29.62 25.78
C PHE A 1181 12.79 -28.83 24.61
N PHE A 1182 13.25 -27.59 24.38
CA PHE A 1182 12.73 -26.78 23.27
C PHE A 1182 13.11 -27.33 21.89
N VAL A 1183 14.30 -27.89 21.72
CA VAL A 1183 14.70 -28.54 20.46
C VAL A 1183 13.83 -29.76 20.17
N ILE A 1184 13.59 -30.60 21.20
CA ILE A 1184 12.68 -31.75 21.06
C ILE A 1184 11.29 -31.25 20.68
N ASN A 1185 10.77 -30.27 21.42
CA ASN A 1185 9.43 -29.76 21.18
C ASN A 1185 9.25 -29.18 19.77
N ALA A 1186 10.19 -28.35 19.33
CA ALA A 1186 10.21 -27.81 17.99
C ALA A 1186 10.28 -28.90 16.91
N SER A 1187 10.87 -30.06 17.20
CA SER A 1187 10.97 -31.18 16.24
C SER A 1187 9.71 -32.04 16.18
N LEU A 1188 8.82 -31.98 17.17
CA LEU A 1188 7.65 -32.87 17.24
C LEU A 1188 6.71 -32.65 16.06
N PHE A 1189 6.47 -31.41 15.65
CA PHE A 1189 5.53 -31.13 14.57
C PHE A 1189 5.96 -31.80 13.25
N ALA A 1190 7.27 -31.81 12.97
CA ALA A 1190 7.79 -32.44 11.76
C ALA A 1190 7.48 -33.94 11.67
N ILE A 1191 7.33 -34.62 12.80
CA ILE A 1191 7.02 -36.05 12.86
C ILE A 1191 5.50 -36.27 12.89
N PHE A 1192 4.81 -35.66 13.85
CA PHE A 1192 3.37 -35.88 14.08
C PHE A 1192 2.51 -35.24 12.98
N GLY A 1193 2.85 -34.00 12.59
CA GLY A 1193 2.18 -33.29 11.50
C GLY A 1193 2.29 -34.06 10.19
N THR A 1194 3.50 -34.51 9.84
CA THR A 1194 3.72 -35.30 8.60
C THR A 1194 2.94 -36.60 8.61
N THR A 1195 2.94 -37.32 9.74
CA THR A 1195 2.22 -38.59 9.88
C THR A 1195 0.71 -38.38 9.74
N SER A 1196 0.14 -37.34 10.35
CA SER A 1196 -1.27 -37.01 10.23
C SER A 1196 -1.62 -36.58 8.79
N ARG A 1197 -0.86 -35.63 8.22
CA ARG A 1197 -1.08 -35.09 6.86
C ARG A 1197 -1.12 -36.17 5.79
N VAL A 1198 -0.17 -37.10 5.83
CA VAL A 1198 -0.06 -38.17 4.83
C VAL A 1198 -1.32 -39.03 4.78
N ASN A 1199 -1.98 -39.23 5.92
CA ASN A 1199 -3.22 -40.00 6.02
C ASN A 1199 -4.48 -39.16 5.71
N ASN A 1200 -4.41 -37.83 5.72
CA ASN A 1200 -5.51 -36.94 5.34
C ASN A 1200 -5.60 -36.79 3.80
N ARG A 1201 -6.22 -37.75 3.13
CA ARG A 1201 -6.42 -37.78 1.67
C ARG A 1201 -7.64 -38.62 1.29
N PHE A 1202 -8.06 -38.60 0.03
CA PHE A 1202 -9.26 -39.35 -0.43
C PHE A 1202 -9.15 -40.85 -0.19
N THR A 1203 -7.99 -41.42 -0.54
CA THR A 1203 -7.70 -42.84 -0.38
C THR A 1203 -6.20 -43.04 -0.13
N THR A 1204 -5.85 -44.04 0.68
CA THR A 1204 -4.46 -44.42 0.97
C THR A 1204 -4.02 -45.65 0.18
N GLU A 1205 -4.84 -46.13 -0.77
CA GLU A 1205 -4.63 -47.38 -1.51
C GLU A 1205 -3.43 -47.35 -2.48
N PHE A 1206 -2.97 -46.16 -2.88
CA PHE A 1206 -1.86 -46.00 -3.81
C PHE A 1206 -0.80 -45.02 -3.33
N LYS A 1207 0.41 -45.20 -3.86
CA LYS A 1207 1.56 -44.31 -3.65
C LYS A 1207 2.17 -43.97 -5.00
N SER A 1208 2.15 -42.70 -5.35
CA SER A 1208 2.56 -42.19 -6.64
C SER A 1208 2.96 -40.74 -6.51
N LEU A 1209 3.58 -40.17 -7.54
CA LEU A 1209 3.73 -38.72 -7.68
C LEU A 1209 2.70 -38.11 -8.62
N ASN A 1210 1.87 -38.93 -9.28
CA ASN A 1210 0.78 -38.44 -10.12
C ASN A 1210 -0.34 -37.89 -9.23
N GLY A 1211 -0.51 -36.57 -9.27
CA GLY A 1211 -1.49 -35.84 -8.46
C GLY A 1211 -2.96 -36.07 -8.80
N MET A 1212 -3.26 -36.71 -9.94
CA MET A 1212 -4.61 -37.03 -10.38
C MET A 1212 -4.99 -38.50 -10.17
N GLU A 1213 -4.05 -39.35 -9.75
CA GLU A 1213 -4.28 -40.81 -9.66
C GLU A 1213 -5.38 -41.18 -8.65
N PHE A 1214 -5.67 -40.32 -7.67
CA PHE A 1214 -6.75 -40.54 -6.72
C PHE A 1214 -8.13 -40.62 -7.39
N MET A 1215 -8.33 -39.96 -8.54
CA MET A 1215 -9.62 -39.93 -9.24
C MET A 1215 -10.03 -41.33 -9.74
N GLN A 1216 -9.09 -42.25 -9.94
CA GLN A 1216 -9.40 -43.63 -10.34
C GLN A 1216 -10.09 -44.45 -9.23
N TYR A 1217 -9.88 -44.05 -7.97
CA TYR A 1217 -10.29 -44.83 -6.79
C TYR A 1217 -11.28 -44.07 -5.90
N ALA A 1218 -11.34 -42.74 -6.01
CA ALA A 1218 -12.10 -41.90 -5.10
C ALA A 1218 -13.58 -41.78 -5.51
N SER A 1219 -14.46 -41.83 -4.52
CA SER A 1219 -15.87 -41.44 -4.65
C SER A 1219 -16.15 -40.20 -3.80
N TYR A 1220 -16.83 -39.20 -4.36
CA TYR A 1220 -17.23 -37.98 -3.67
C TYR A 1220 -18.71 -38.01 -3.26
N THR A 1221 -19.02 -37.54 -2.06
CA THR A 1221 -20.39 -37.41 -1.56
C THR A 1221 -20.63 -35.97 -1.15
N ASP A 1222 -21.61 -35.31 -1.79
CA ASP A 1222 -21.99 -33.93 -1.45
C ASP A 1222 -22.93 -33.93 -0.24
N THR A 1223 -22.44 -33.45 0.90
CA THR A 1223 -23.21 -33.38 2.15
C THR A 1223 -24.32 -32.33 2.15
N LYS A 1224 -24.38 -31.47 1.12
CA LYS A 1224 -25.42 -30.44 0.93
C LYS A 1224 -26.45 -30.82 -0.14
N ALA A 1225 -26.33 -31.99 -0.78
CA ALA A 1225 -27.31 -32.46 -1.73
C ALA A 1225 -28.70 -32.66 -1.08
N PRO A 1226 -29.82 -32.30 -1.73
CA PRO A 1226 -31.16 -32.57 -1.22
C PRO A 1226 -31.35 -34.08 -0.97
N LEU A 1227 -31.83 -34.46 0.21
CA LEU A 1227 -32.12 -35.84 0.68
C LEU A 1227 -32.95 -36.74 -0.28
N TRP A 1228 -33.47 -36.18 -1.37
CA TRP A 1228 -34.48 -36.75 -2.25
C TRP A 1228 -33.88 -37.19 -3.60
N ASN A 1229 -32.58 -36.95 -3.82
CA ASN A 1229 -31.85 -37.48 -4.96
C ASN A 1229 -30.67 -38.38 -4.52
N PRO A 1230 -30.92 -39.67 -4.21
CA PRO A 1230 -29.90 -40.60 -3.72
C PRO A 1230 -28.76 -40.89 -4.71
N GLU A 1231 -28.90 -40.52 -6.00
CA GLU A 1231 -27.85 -40.66 -7.02
C GLU A 1231 -26.66 -39.69 -6.82
N MET A 1232 -26.81 -38.64 -6.00
CA MET A 1232 -25.69 -37.74 -5.64
C MET A 1232 -24.83 -38.24 -4.46
N ASN A 1233 -25.11 -39.44 -3.92
CA ASN A 1233 -24.27 -40.09 -2.93
C ASN A 1233 -23.23 -41.00 -3.60
N GLY A 1234 -21.96 -40.57 -3.64
CA GLY A 1234 -20.85 -41.39 -4.14
C GLY A 1234 -20.58 -41.23 -5.63
N LEU A 1235 -20.43 -40.00 -6.11
CA LEU A 1235 -19.93 -39.66 -7.45
C LEU A 1235 -18.56 -40.30 -7.66
N ASN A 1236 -18.46 -41.26 -8.57
CA ASN A 1236 -17.19 -41.89 -8.93
C ASN A 1236 -16.37 -40.94 -9.80
N LEU A 1237 -15.23 -40.47 -9.26
CA LEU A 1237 -14.40 -39.47 -9.92
C LEU A 1237 -13.66 -40.01 -11.15
N ASN A 1238 -13.73 -41.32 -11.41
CA ASN A 1238 -13.16 -41.90 -12.62
C ASN A 1238 -13.85 -41.40 -13.89
N HIS A 1239 -15.15 -41.05 -13.82
CA HIS A 1239 -15.86 -40.46 -14.96
C HIS A 1239 -15.38 -39.03 -15.26
N ASP A 1240 -15.10 -38.23 -14.24
CA ASP A 1240 -14.47 -36.91 -14.41
C ASP A 1240 -13.06 -37.06 -15.02
N LEU A 1241 -12.29 -38.05 -14.56
CA LEU A 1241 -10.97 -38.35 -15.11
C LEU A 1241 -11.04 -38.68 -16.61
N GLU A 1242 -11.97 -39.53 -17.04
CA GLU A 1242 -12.21 -39.85 -18.45
C GLU A 1242 -12.56 -38.59 -19.27
N GLY A 1243 -13.42 -37.72 -18.73
CA GLY A 1243 -13.76 -36.44 -19.35
C GLY A 1243 -12.56 -35.49 -19.49
N ILE A 1244 -11.74 -35.37 -18.44
CA ILE A 1244 -10.52 -34.56 -18.45
C ILE A 1244 -9.52 -35.09 -19.48
N MET A 1245 -9.33 -36.41 -19.57
CA MET A 1245 -8.45 -37.01 -20.57
C MET A 1245 -8.96 -36.77 -21.99
N TRP A 1246 -10.27 -36.92 -22.22
CA TRP A 1246 -10.87 -36.60 -23.51
C TRP A 1246 -10.63 -35.12 -23.89
N ILE A 1247 -10.80 -34.19 -22.96
CA ILE A 1247 -10.51 -32.76 -23.21
C ILE A 1247 -9.04 -32.54 -23.57
N ARG A 1248 -8.11 -33.16 -22.83
CA ARG A 1248 -6.65 -33.05 -23.07
C ARG A 1248 -6.24 -33.57 -24.44
N ASP A 1249 -6.88 -34.65 -24.89
CA ASP A 1249 -6.58 -35.32 -26.15
C ASP A 1249 -7.20 -34.63 -27.36
N ASN A 1250 -8.39 -34.02 -27.21
CA ASN A 1250 -9.20 -33.55 -28.33
C ASN A 1250 -9.25 -32.03 -28.48
N ILE A 1251 -9.11 -31.26 -27.39
CA ILE A 1251 -9.20 -29.80 -27.44
C ILE A 1251 -7.83 -29.20 -27.73
N GLN A 1252 -7.72 -28.52 -28.87
CA GLN A 1252 -6.51 -27.78 -29.29
C GLN A 1252 -6.49 -26.40 -28.66
N GLY A 1253 -5.31 -25.97 -28.19
CA GLY A 1253 -5.09 -24.64 -27.61
C GLY A 1253 -5.84 -24.41 -26.30
N SER A 1254 -6.29 -23.18 -26.12
CA SER A 1254 -7.06 -22.71 -24.96
C SER A 1254 -8.34 -21.99 -25.39
N PRO A 1255 -9.32 -22.68 -26.01
CA PRO A 1255 -10.60 -22.08 -26.34
C PRO A 1255 -11.39 -21.75 -25.06
N VAL A 1256 -12.34 -20.83 -25.17
CA VAL A 1256 -13.29 -20.55 -24.08
C VAL A 1256 -14.26 -21.72 -23.96
N ILE A 1257 -14.25 -22.39 -22.80
CA ILE A 1257 -15.19 -23.46 -22.46
C ILE A 1257 -16.30 -22.84 -21.61
N ALA A 1258 -17.54 -22.93 -22.08
CA ALA A 1258 -18.70 -22.48 -21.32
C ALA A 1258 -19.11 -23.57 -20.32
N GLU A 1259 -19.16 -23.23 -19.04
CA GLU A 1259 -19.55 -24.13 -17.97
C GLU A 1259 -21.02 -23.90 -17.55
N ALA A 1260 -21.75 -24.98 -17.27
CA ALA A 1260 -23.12 -24.89 -16.79
C ALA A 1260 -23.15 -24.56 -15.30
N THR A 1261 -23.98 -23.59 -14.88
CA THR A 1261 -24.13 -23.24 -13.46
C THR A 1261 -25.28 -24.00 -12.80
N THR A 1262 -24.99 -24.76 -11.76
CA THR A 1262 -25.97 -25.37 -10.84
C THR A 1262 -26.38 -24.39 -9.74
N GLU A 1263 -27.52 -23.72 -9.92
CA GLU A 1263 -28.19 -22.88 -8.90
C GLU A 1263 -28.99 -23.73 -7.89
N PRO A 1264 -29.21 -23.28 -6.64
CA PRO A 1264 -28.89 -21.97 -6.04
C PRO A 1264 -27.52 -21.90 -5.34
N HIS A 1265 -26.67 -22.94 -5.41
CA HIS A 1265 -25.41 -23.01 -4.67
C HIS A 1265 -24.19 -23.15 -5.58
N ARG A 1266 -23.45 -22.06 -5.77
CA ARG A 1266 -22.26 -21.98 -6.63
C ARG A 1266 -21.03 -22.81 -6.18
N TYR A 1267 -21.09 -23.49 -5.03
CA TYR A 1267 -19.97 -24.24 -4.44
C TYR A 1267 -20.18 -25.77 -4.42
N MET A 1268 -21.03 -26.32 -5.27
CA MET A 1268 -21.26 -27.76 -5.42
C MET A 1268 -20.26 -28.40 -6.39
N TRP A 1269 -20.17 -29.75 -6.41
CA TRP A 1269 -19.31 -30.47 -7.38
C TRP A 1269 -19.69 -30.16 -8.84
N GLY A 1270 -20.98 -30.01 -9.15
CA GLY A 1270 -21.46 -29.73 -10.52
C GLY A 1270 -21.32 -28.27 -10.99
N ASN A 1271 -20.48 -27.46 -10.34
CA ASN A 1271 -20.12 -26.08 -10.70
C ASN A 1271 -18.58 -25.96 -10.83
N ARG A 1272 -17.88 -27.07 -11.08
CA ARG A 1272 -16.42 -27.18 -10.97
C ARG A 1272 -15.79 -27.92 -12.13
#